data_AF-A0A6C1Y3D2-F1
#
_entry.id   AF-A0A6C1Y3D2-F1
#
_cell.length_a   1.000
_cell.length_b   1.000
_cell.length_c   1.000
_cell.angle_alpha   90.00
_cell.angle_beta   90.00
_cell.angle_gamma   90.00
#
_symmetry.space_group_name_H-M   'P 1'
#
loop_
_entity.id
_entity.type
_entity.pdbx_description
1 polymer ?
#
loop_
_entity_poly.entity_id
_entity_poly.type
_entity_poly.pdbx_seq_one_letter_code
_entity_poly.pdbx_strand_id
1 'polypeptide(L)'
;ISQVDGAKVGVAQADTTIVDSSTTPNLAPSVVVTVTITPEQGKAVAGQEVATSVGTDPEGEPLVYSLTPNSNPDGLYAINPQTGQVTLTQQGADHINAGHDLPVVQVTVTDPHGLTGQDNDNNVPSTIDVPAPATAPEVSIVKDADNNGYINADEKGTDTTTDVSVLIPADAKDGDVVTVVDGNGVELIKYTVGQHGVVAGSTQTLTGVMLPNEGETLSVKAFITNVSGSLTGNTDSAIIDTIAPDANNLSIEIISIAGQDNVLNLSEAVITDKLIPVVGKVTGDFLPGNYVTVHVNGKYETVAVDDQGMFTAYFAGTELNADVDRVVEATILARDKAGNLTTKTADKMFTVETAIAPSIDDFTTLTNPIYVSEEGLKNGITDNQGSPDTTNSSVITGQFTFKDPDSSQLSLELEGLTTVQTLSGNDVAWQWDASSNTLKGTANGELVLTVEVAQPVLVSGDKFASDYTIKLHQPILHPVHGIEDVLNLDFNLKVSDGTSTTTGQFAIVVEDDMPSIDQNAHVDIVLQKQPAQTNLLVGFDVSSSMNSPAILDGKPATRLDVTQKALSDAIKQYDSGDNEVMVKMVLFGREANTVGNTWMTASDALAWIATLRDYADANINRGSTNYEDTLAKMMDAFAHPGKFTGSDANNVSIFLTDGHPNVSMGDNNGLSGTVNGGHDSPRISKAEEKVWTDWLKTNNIKSYAYSAHIGSDSSAIDPIAYDGKTSTDLDGLAATDTSGLAQNLTENTSISIQSVTATGDGSVFINDNTISGQFTGFGADGGYVSKVVIGGATYTFDGKDITTPNGTMTNTSFVSINTPQGGKLVVDMATAKYSYTSAVNKSAYQEQMTYTVVDGDGDGVESKQTWNVVVKDVDGNTSINGKATLDVIDGSIKGLNGEYYGYNDQVVAGNKVHADDTKYGNLQTISDMEGIINGRNGADVVGTNASAHQGAPDARFTATTINYGNVRTSLGTNTSLASGETAGTGGLTTSNSQLYKFLSKSNSDGNSIVAESGLGNTTDAGIRVTGNIYLEPGQYDFRVYSDDGFRLLLDGQSVIEYDNIRAPDTSTATGVQIKGGLVPVELLYWEQGAQGVLNFEYKPSHETEWKTLDLSDTLMLRDNSLDLNILQDIVMVNDEWHVRTGDVISGTNPKDQEFITGTEAKDIIYGGKMNDALVGGKGADLFVYNTQVDNDNDIIKDFTVGVDKIVLSDVIDVNAQNLGINLDNPAWAGKDSVSDMAWNDSTKTLSFKTADGGSNAITFENMTESYTDLDAFLKANAIL
;
A
#
# COMPACT_ATOMS: atom_id res chain seq x y z
N ILE A 1 49.93 39.51 120.19
CA ILE A 1 48.72 39.37 119.37
C ILE A 1 48.37 40.77 118.90
N SER A 2 48.46 41.15 117.63
CA SER A 2 49.12 40.59 116.43
C SER A 2 49.39 41.79 115.49
N GLN A 3 50.41 41.85 114.63
CA GLN A 3 50.73 40.97 113.49
C GLN A 3 49.62 41.04 112.42
N VAL A 4 49.99 41.25 111.15
CA VAL A 4 49.14 41.64 110.00
C VAL A 4 48.92 43.18 109.97
N ASP A 5 49.82 43.92 109.31
CA ASP A 5 50.18 45.36 109.52
C ASP A 5 50.32 46.13 108.15
N GLY A 6 50.50 47.46 107.93
CA GLY A 6 50.69 48.71 108.71
C GLY A 6 51.16 49.90 107.77
N ALA A 7 51.40 51.19 108.12
CA ALA A 7 51.06 52.01 109.31
C ALA A 7 51.31 53.58 109.25
N LYS A 8 50.88 54.36 108.22
CA LYS A 8 50.82 55.89 108.21
C LYS A 8 52.20 56.63 108.08
N VAL A 9 52.45 57.96 108.21
CA VAL A 9 51.83 59.22 108.77
C VAL A 9 52.48 60.49 108.07
N GLY A 10 52.33 61.83 108.31
CA GLY A 10 51.74 62.74 109.33
C GLY A 10 51.80 64.27 108.95
N VAL A 11 51.43 65.24 109.83
CA VAL A 11 51.00 66.66 109.49
C VAL A 11 51.09 67.70 110.72
N ALA A 12 50.94 69.06 110.55
CA ALA A 12 50.26 70.18 111.36
C ALA A 12 50.78 71.09 112.59
N GLN A 13 50.35 72.41 112.64
CA GLN A 13 50.04 73.46 113.75
C GLN A 13 51.11 74.19 114.70
N ALA A 14 50.94 75.34 115.48
CA ALA A 14 50.08 76.61 115.56
C ALA A 14 50.39 77.64 116.77
N ASP A 15 49.73 78.85 116.87
CA ASP A 15 49.35 79.77 118.07
C ASP A 15 49.90 81.25 118.38
N THR A 16 49.41 82.02 119.41
CA THR A 16 49.18 83.56 119.47
C THR A 16 49.17 84.42 120.85
N THR A 17 48.99 85.80 120.84
CA THR A 17 48.53 86.85 121.91
C THR A 17 49.54 87.63 122.89
N ILE A 18 49.43 88.79 123.66
CA ILE A 18 48.61 90.08 124.02
C ILE A 18 49.58 91.23 124.67
N VAL A 19 49.41 92.43 125.40
CA VAL A 19 48.43 93.44 126.08
C VAL A 19 49.06 94.89 126.48
N ASP A 20 48.24 95.96 126.85
CA ASP A 20 48.36 97.05 127.95
C ASP A 20 48.17 98.65 127.71
N SER A 21 48.46 99.60 128.68
CA SER A 21 47.69 100.90 128.95
C SER A 21 48.29 102.20 129.69
N SER A 22 47.45 103.25 129.99
CA SER A 22 47.55 104.53 130.83
C SER A 22 47.62 105.95 130.17
N THR A 23 47.28 107.05 130.90
CA THR A 23 46.58 108.29 130.39
C THR A 23 45.22 107.94 129.74
N THR A 24 44.49 108.89 129.15
CA THR A 24 44.03 108.61 127.78
C THR A 24 45.15 109.13 126.89
N PRO A 25 46.05 108.26 126.38
CA PRO A 25 46.78 108.63 125.19
C PRO A 25 45.71 108.97 124.15
N ASN A 26 45.97 109.93 123.27
CA ASN A 26 45.29 109.91 121.98
C ASN A 26 45.52 108.51 121.41
N LEU A 27 44.47 107.72 121.19
CA LEU A 27 44.63 106.34 120.76
C LEU A 27 44.89 106.32 119.26
N ALA A 28 45.53 105.27 118.76
CA ALA A 28 45.62 105.10 117.32
C ALA A 28 44.21 104.77 116.80
N PRO A 29 43.73 105.44 115.73
CA PRO A 29 42.47 105.07 115.10
C PRO A 29 42.54 103.64 114.54
N SER A 30 41.37 103.07 114.24
CA SER A 30 41.25 101.76 113.58
C SER A 30 40.55 101.93 112.22
N VAL A 31 40.77 101.00 111.29
CA VAL A 31 40.10 100.99 109.98
C VAL A 31 39.82 99.56 109.55
N VAL A 32 38.69 99.36 108.88
CA VAL A 32 38.32 98.12 108.19
C VAL A 32 38.09 98.43 106.72
N VAL A 33 38.71 97.67 105.83
CA VAL A 33 38.48 97.68 104.39
C VAL A 33 37.45 96.61 104.04
N THR A 34 36.66 96.84 103.00
CA THR A 34 35.72 95.86 102.45
C THR A 34 35.74 95.97 100.94
N VAL A 35 36.09 94.87 100.26
CA VAL A 35 36.02 94.75 98.79
C VAL A 35 34.55 94.83 98.38
N THR A 36 34.22 95.75 97.46
CA THR A 36 32.83 96.06 97.08
C THR A 36 32.44 95.55 95.68
N ILE A 37 33.37 95.46 94.72
CA ILE A 37 33.09 94.99 93.35
C ILE A 37 34.24 94.14 92.79
N THR A 38 33.88 93.06 92.10
CA THR A 38 34.76 92.17 91.30
C THR A 38 34.68 92.58 89.82
N PRO A 39 35.76 93.05 89.16
CA PRO A 39 35.73 93.43 87.75
C PRO A 39 35.76 92.23 86.78
N GLU A 40 35.21 92.42 85.57
CA GLU A 40 35.15 91.41 84.50
C GLU A 40 36.21 91.70 83.42
N GLN A 41 36.92 90.66 82.94
CA GLN A 41 37.96 90.79 81.92
C GLN A 41 37.39 91.33 80.59
N GLY A 42 38.06 92.31 80.02
CA GLY A 42 37.63 93.01 78.80
C GLY A 42 36.59 94.12 79.02
N LYS A 43 36.15 94.37 80.26
CA LYS A 43 35.16 95.40 80.61
C LYS A 43 35.54 96.28 81.81
N ALA A 44 36.71 96.09 82.42
CA ALA A 44 37.17 96.91 83.55
C ALA A 44 37.46 98.36 83.10
N VAL A 45 37.13 99.35 83.93
CA VAL A 45 37.29 100.78 83.58
C VAL A 45 37.89 101.61 84.72
N ALA A 46 38.62 102.66 84.37
CA ALA A 46 39.19 103.60 85.32
C ALA A 46 38.10 104.32 86.15
N GLY A 47 38.34 104.51 87.44
CA GLY A 47 37.39 105.10 88.37
C GLY A 47 36.33 104.14 88.93
N GLN A 48 36.29 102.88 88.46
CA GLN A 48 35.46 101.83 89.04
C GLN A 48 35.86 101.58 90.50
N GLU A 49 34.88 101.63 91.42
CA GLU A 49 35.08 101.25 92.83
C GLU A 49 35.37 99.75 92.93
N VAL A 50 36.34 99.39 93.78
CA VAL A 50 36.71 98.00 94.07
C VAL A 50 36.72 97.69 95.57
N ALA A 51 36.91 98.70 96.41
CA ALA A 51 36.77 98.57 97.86
C ALA A 51 36.35 99.90 98.51
N THR A 52 35.80 99.81 99.71
CA THR A 52 35.60 100.95 100.61
C THR A 52 36.31 100.69 101.94
N SER A 53 36.64 101.74 102.67
CA SER A 53 37.26 101.64 104.00
C SER A 53 36.59 102.57 104.99
N VAL A 54 36.36 102.07 106.21
CA VAL A 54 35.67 102.78 107.28
C VAL A 54 36.60 102.85 108.48
N GLY A 55 37.08 104.06 108.76
CA GLY A 55 37.89 104.39 109.93
C GLY A 55 37.02 104.75 111.12
N THR A 56 37.42 104.31 112.31
CA THR A 56 36.84 104.77 113.59
C THR A 56 37.93 105.17 114.58
N ASP A 57 37.77 106.37 115.11
CA ASP A 57 38.64 106.97 116.11
C ASP A 57 38.00 106.82 117.51
N PRO A 58 38.72 106.35 118.54
CA PRO A 58 38.15 106.18 119.89
C PRO A 58 37.75 107.49 120.57
N GLU A 59 38.47 108.58 120.27
CA GLU A 59 38.21 109.92 120.80
C GLU A 59 37.15 110.68 119.96
N GLY A 60 36.97 110.31 118.69
CA GLY A 60 35.96 110.81 117.76
C GLY A 60 36.45 111.92 116.81
N GLU A 61 37.77 112.08 116.65
CA GLU A 61 38.39 113.09 115.80
C GLU A 61 38.34 112.73 114.30
N PRO A 62 38.39 113.71 113.37
CA PRO A 62 38.26 113.46 111.94
C PRO A 62 39.52 112.82 111.33
N LEU A 63 39.32 111.69 110.65
CA LEU A 63 40.40 110.89 110.06
C LEU A 63 40.70 111.22 108.60
N VAL A 64 41.96 111.07 108.21
CA VAL A 64 42.44 111.14 106.81
C VAL A 64 42.82 109.73 106.34
N TYR A 65 42.30 109.33 105.18
CA TYR A 65 42.53 108.01 104.57
C TYR A 65 43.68 108.08 103.54
N SER A 66 44.44 107.00 103.42
CA SER A 66 45.52 106.86 102.42
C SER A 66 45.78 105.38 102.13
N LEU A 67 46.29 105.04 100.94
CA LEU A 67 46.74 103.67 100.67
C LEU A 67 48.02 103.42 101.46
N THR A 68 48.14 102.25 102.07
CA THR A 68 49.27 101.90 102.92
C THR A 68 50.60 102.04 102.16
N PRO A 69 51.63 102.70 102.71
CA PRO A 69 52.88 102.91 102.00
C PRO A 69 53.48 101.60 101.45
N ASN A 70 53.68 101.56 100.13
CA ASN A 70 54.15 100.41 99.33
C ASN A 70 53.14 99.26 99.10
N SER A 71 51.86 99.35 99.49
CA SER A 71 50.86 98.31 99.14
C SER A 71 50.39 98.38 97.68
N ASN A 72 50.50 99.55 97.05
CA ASN A 72 50.11 99.82 95.66
C ASN A 72 51.29 100.45 94.88
N PRO A 73 52.40 99.71 94.65
CA PRO A 73 53.61 100.26 94.02
C PRO A 73 53.40 100.57 92.52
N ASP A 74 52.60 99.76 91.83
CA ASP A 74 52.32 99.89 90.39
C ASP A 74 51.17 100.85 90.07
N GLY A 75 50.62 101.54 91.09
CA GLY A 75 49.61 102.59 90.90
C GLY A 75 48.26 102.10 90.37
N LEU A 76 47.91 100.83 90.58
CA LEU A 76 46.67 100.22 90.08
C LEU A 76 45.41 100.77 90.79
N TYR A 77 45.58 101.24 92.04
CA TYR A 77 44.51 101.85 92.84
C TYR A 77 44.70 103.36 93.10
N ALA A 78 43.58 104.04 93.34
CA ALA A 78 43.50 105.36 93.96
C ALA A 78 42.55 105.32 95.16
N ILE A 79 42.73 106.19 96.14
CA ILE A 79 41.83 106.33 97.30
C ILE A 79 41.37 107.78 97.46
N ASN A 80 40.12 107.96 97.89
CA ASN A 80 39.61 109.26 98.34
C ASN A 80 40.03 109.51 99.81
N PRO A 81 40.87 110.52 100.10
CA PRO A 81 41.42 110.73 101.44
C PRO A 81 40.43 111.27 102.48
N GLN A 82 39.20 111.64 102.08
CA GLN A 82 38.12 112.04 102.99
C GLN A 82 37.05 110.97 103.20
N THR A 83 36.91 109.99 102.29
CA THR A 83 35.81 109.00 102.35
C THR A 83 36.26 107.54 102.41
N GLY A 84 37.55 107.25 102.24
CA GLY A 84 38.07 105.89 102.28
C GLY A 84 37.69 105.00 101.08
N GLN A 85 37.02 105.56 100.07
CA GLN A 85 36.64 104.86 98.83
C GLN A 85 37.88 104.56 97.97
N VAL A 86 38.05 103.31 97.52
CA VAL A 86 39.17 102.84 96.68
C VAL A 86 38.66 102.48 95.29
N THR A 87 39.27 103.06 94.26
CA THR A 87 38.92 102.87 92.85
C THR A 87 40.12 102.42 92.01
N LEU A 88 39.85 101.79 90.86
CA LEU A 88 40.88 101.50 89.86
C LEU A 88 41.40 102.77 89.19
N THR A 89 42.70 102.83 88.94
CA THR A 89 43.27 103.75 87.96
C THR A 89 43.12 103.17 86.54
N GLN A 90 43.54 103.92 85.52
CA GLN A 90 43.62 103.37 84.15
C GLN A 90 44.54 102.14 84.09
N GLN A 91 45.67 102.17 84.79
CA GLN A 91 46.59 101.02 84.83
C GLN A 91 45.94 99.81 85.52
N GLY A 92 45.15 100.02 86.58
CA GLY A 92 44.38 98.95 87.23
C GLY A 92 43.32 98.32 86.31
N ALA A 93 42.63 99.14 85.51
CA ALA A 93 41.66 98.66 84.53
C ALA A 93 42.32 97.90 83.36
N ASP A 94 43.41 98.45 82.81
CA ASP A 94 44.16 97.85 81.71
C ASP A 94 44.78 96.50 82.12
N HIS A 95 45.22 96.35 83.38
CA HIS A 95 45.77 95.11 83.94
C HIS A 95 44.75 93.95 83.89
N ILE A 96 43.52 94.21 84.32
CA ILE A 96 42.44 93.20 84.32
C ILE A 96 42.00 92.88 82.89
N ASN A 97 41.92 93.89 82.01
CA ASN A 97 41.56 93.68 80.61
C ASN A 97 42.63 92.89 79.82
N ALA A 98 43.86 92.83 80.32
CA ALA A 98 44.93 91.96 79.82
C ALA A 98 44.91 90.53 80.43
N GLY A 99 43.98 90.22 81.33
CA GLY A 99 43.86 88.92 82.00
C GLY A 99 44.85 88.73 83.14
N HIS A 100 45.01 89.75 84.00
CA HIS A 100 45.85 89.68 85.20
C HIS A 100 45.06 90.01 86.47
N ASP A 101 45.34 89.28 87.55
CA ASP A 101 44.67 89.44 88.84
C ASP A 101 45.10 90.72 89.59
N LEU A 102 44.19 91.21 90.43
CA LEU A 102 44.39 92.40 91.24
C LEU A 102 45.16 92.09 92.55
N PRO A 103 46.06 92.99 93.01
CA PRO A 103 46.75 92.85 94.29
C PRO A 103 45.85 93.18 95.50
N VAL A 104 46.39 93.04 96.71
CA VAL A 104 45.67 93.34 97.95
C VAL A 104 45.44 94.86 98.16
N VAL A 105 44.24 95.25 98.60
CA VAL A 105 43.94 96.62 99.01
C VAL A 105 44.23 96.79 100.51
N GLN A 106 45.17 97.65 100.86
CA GLN A 106 45.47 98.03 102.25
C GLN A 106 45.41 99.55 102.45
N VAL A 107 44.77 99.98 103.54
CA VAL A 107 44.48 101.38 103.85
C VAL A 107 45.03 101.77 105.23
N THR A 108 45.69 102.92 105.26
CA THR A 108 46.07 103.65 106.47
C THR A 108 45.08 104.78 106.75
N VAL A 109 44.57 104.86 107.97
CA VAL A 109 43.91 106.07 108.51
C VAL A 109 44.85 106.80 109.46
N THR A 110 44.80 108.14 109.43
CA THR A 110 45.62 109.02 110.30
C THR A 110 44.73 110.03 111.02
N ASP A 111 44.94 110.24 112.31
CA ASP A 111 44.26 111.25 113.11
C ASP A 111 44.92 112.64 113.04
N PRO A 112 44.32 113.72 113.58
CA PRO A 112 44.90 115.07 113.57
C PRO A 112 46.20 115.24 114.39
N HIS A 113 46.53 114.28 115.26
CA HIS A 113 47.71 114.29 116.14
C HIS A 113 48.88 113.45 115.57
N GLY A 114 48.63 112.66 114.52
CA GLY A 114 49.60 111.90 113.76
C GLY A 114 49.74 110.43 114.13
N LEU A 115 48.79 109.82 114.88
CA LEU A 115 48.77 108.36 115.02
C LEU A 115 47.97 107.72 113.89
N THR A 116 48.26 106.45 113.62
CA THR A 116 47.74 105.76 112.44
C THR A 116 47.15 104.39 112.75
N GLY A 117 45.98 104.13 112.17
CA GLY A 117 45.39 102.80 112.03
C GLY A 117 45.77 102.19 110.68
N GLN A 118 45.92 100.86 110.64
CA GLN A 118 46.08 100.07 109.42
C GLN A 118 45.01 98.98 109.43
N ASP A 119 44.42 98.70 108.27
CA ASP A 119 43.82 97.38 108.07
C ASP A 119 44.93 96.41 107.63
N ASN A 120 44.97 95.25 108.28
CA ASN A 120 45.93 94.18 108.00
C ASN A 120 45.28 92.95 107.36
N ASP A 121 43.95 92.95 107.17
CA ASP A 121 43.24 91.87 106.50
C ASP A 121 43.56 91.84 105.00
N ASN A 122 43.58 90.62 104.44
CA ASN A 122 44.11 90.36 103.11
C ASN A 122 43.05 90.58 102.01
N ASN A 123 42.54 91.81 101.95
CA ASN A 123 41.44 92.26 101.09
C ASN A 123 41.80 92.31 99.59
N VAL A 124 41.82 91.14 98.94
CA VAL A 124 42.11 90.97 97.50
C VAL A 124 40.82 90.94 96.68
N PRO A 125 40.63 91.83 95.68
CA PRO A 125 39.54 91.72 94.70
C PRO A 125 39.81 90.59 93.68
N SER A 126 38.78 89.84 93.30
CA SER A 126 38.88 88.77 92.29
C SER A 126 38.63 89.29 90.85
N THR A 127 38.79 88.39 89.87
CA THR A 127 38.52 88.63 88.43
C THR A 127 37.58 87.55 87.85
N ILE A 128 37.11 87.73 86.61
CA ILE A 128 36.28 86.75 85.86
C ILE A 128 36.76 86.69 84.40
N ASP A 129 36.97 85.47 83.88
CA ASP A 129 37.50 85.11 82.55
C ASP A 129 36.43 84.45 81.64
N VAL A 130 36.67 84.36 80.32
CA VAL A 130 35.66 84.01 79.29
C VAL A 130 36.11 82.85 78.35
N PRO A 131 35.33 81.77 78.22
CA PRO A 131 35.68 80.61 77.39
C PRO A 131 35.47 80.79 75.88
N ALA A 132 36.07 79.90 75.08
CA ALA A 132 35.91 79.82 73.62
C ALA A 132 34.56 79.19 73.19
N PRO A 133 34.11 79.41 71.93
CA PRO A 133 32.91 78.77 71.37
C PRO A 133 33.03 77.25 71.30
N ALA A 134 31.88 76.57 71.41
CA ALA A 134 31.75 75.12 71.41
C ALA A 134 31.18 74.55 70.08
N THR A 135 30.51 75.35 69.25
CA THR A 135 30.08 74.92 67.90
C THR A 135 30.81 75.62 66.76
N ALA A 136 30.97 74.89 65.66
CA ALA A 136 31.73 75.30 64.49
C ALA A 136 30.80 75.92 63.43
N PRO A 137 31.30 76.80 62.54
CA PRO A 137 30.51 77.31 61.42
C PRO A 137 30.20 76.20 60.41
N GLU A 138 29.11 76.33 59.66
CA GLU A 138 28.78 75.43 58.55
C GLU A 138 28.81 76.19 57.22
N VAL A 139 29.13 75.50 56.12
CA VAL A 139 29.13 76.05 54.75
C VAL A 139 28.43 75.12 53.77
N SER A 140 27.80 75.70 52.74
CA SER A 140 27.37 74.96 51.55
C SER A 140 27.45 75.81 50.26
N ILE A 141 27.68 75.14 49.14
CA ILE A 141 27.72 75.71 47.79
C ILE A 141 26.27 75.81 47.27
N VAL A 142 25.79 77.01 46.96
CA VAL A 142 24.36 77.23 46.61
C VAL A 142 23.99 76.65 45.23
N LYS A 143 24.99 76.32 44.40
CA LYS A 143 24.82 75.85 43.01
C LYS A 143 24.85 74.32 42.84
N ASP A 144 25.35 73.58 43.83
CA ASP A 144 25.15 72.12 43.96
C ASP A 144 23.80 71.95 44.70
N ALA A 145 22.72 71.93 43.93
CA ALA A 145 21.39 72.23 44.44
C ALA A 145 20.63 70.99 44.93
N ASP A 146 21.01 69.80 44.44
CA ASP A 146 20.55 68.51 44.96
C ASP A 146 21.56 67.85 45.94
N ASN A 147 22.73 68.47 46.14
CA ASN A 147 23.84 68.00 46.98
C ASN A 147 24.46 66.67 46.46
N ASN A 148 24.50 66.46 45.13
CA ASN A 148 25.08 65.24 44.55
C ASN A 148 26.62 65.27 44.46
N GLY A 149 27.28 66.41 44.71
CA GLY A 149 28.74 66.57 44.63
C GLY A 149 29.25 66.98 43.25
N TYR A 150 28.36 67.36 42.35
CA TYR A 150 28.62 67.96 41.04
C TYR A 150 27.81 69.26 40.89
N ILE A 151 28.15 70.04 39.87
CA ILE A 151 27.30 71.12 39.37
C ILE A 151 27.12 70.85 37.87
N ASN A 152 25.91 70.40 37.51
CA ASN A 152 25.59 69.98 36.15
C ASN A 152 25.20 71.14 35.21
N ALA A 153 24.86 70.83 33.95
CA ALA A 153 24.57 71.85 32.94
C ALA A 153 23.36 72.74 33.29
N ASP A 154 22.29 72.16 33.84
CA ASP A 154 21.09 72.89 34.25
C ASP A 154 21.35 73.72 35.53
N GLU A 155 22.12 73.17 36.47
CA GLU A 155 22.51 73.83 37.71
C GLU A 155 23.42 75.03 37.44
N LYS A 156 24.52 74.84 36.71
CA LYS A 156 25.48 75.90 36.32
C LYS A 156 24.81 76.97 35.46
N GLY A 157 24.03 76.54 34.46
CA GLY A 157 23.48 77.41 33.42
C GLY A 157 24.60 78.20 32.73
N THR A 158 24.46 79.53 32.71
CA THR A 158 25.46 80.45 32.15
C THR A 158 26.34 81.13 33.21
N ASP A 159 26.24 80.73 34.48
CA ASP A 159 26.88 81.46 35.58
C ASP A 159 28.36 81.09 35.71
N THR A 160 29.20 82.11 35.99
CA THR A 160 30.65 81.96 36.23
C THR A 160 31.02 82.02 37.71
N THR A 161 30.02 82.21 38.58
CA THR A 161 30.16 82.29 40.03
C THR A 161 28.99 81.60 40.73
N THR A 162 29.25 81.00 41.89
CA THR A 162 28.23 80.60 42.86
C THR A 162 28.23 81.53 44.07
N ASP A 163 27.13 81.55 44.78
CA ASP A 163 27.12 82.00 46.17
C ASP A 163 27.45 80.83 47.10
N VAL A 164 27.97 81.13 48.29
CA VAL A 164 28.25 80.17 49.35
C VAL A 164 27.48 80.58 50.59
N SER A 165 26.66 79.67 51.10
CA SER A 165 25.96 79.80 52.38
C SER A 165 26.96 79.57 53.52
N VAL A 166 26.91 80.40 54.57
CA VAL A 166 27.83 80.34 55.72
C VAL A 166 27.04 80.52 57.01
N LEU A 167 26.76 79.45 57.74
CA LEU A 167 26.09 79.52 59.04
C LEU A 167 27.07 79.94 60.13
N ILE A 168 26.78 81.07 60.78
CA ILE A 168 27.53 81.57 61.94
C ILE A 168 27.05 80.80 63.19
N PRO A 169 27.95 80.24 64.03
CA PRO A 169 27.59 79.52 65.25
C PRO A 169 26.63 80.29 66.16
N ALA A 170 25.63 79.60 66.71
CA ALA A 170 24.61 80.18 67.59
C ALA A 170 25.13 80.49 69.00
N ASP A 171 26.25 79.89 69.40
CA ASP A 171 26.93 80.09 70.67
C ASP A 171 28.12 81.08 70.57
N ALA A 172 28.39 81.64 69.39
CA ALA A 172 29.39 82.70 69.23
C ALA A 172 29.05 83.97 70.05
N LYS A 173 30.05 84.82 70.23
CA LYS A 173 30.02 86.05 71.03
C LYS A 173 30.60 87.22 70.23
N ASP A 174 30.20 88.44 70.61
CA ASP A 174 30.69 89.66 69.96
C ASP A 174 32.22 89.73 70.02
N GLY A 175 32.87 89.76 68.85
CA GLY A 175 34.33 89.70 68.71
C GLY A 175 34.88 88.37 68.16
N ASP A 176 34.11 87.28 68.17
CA ASP A 176 34.52 86.03 67.52
C ASP A 176 34.55 86.20 65.98
N VAL A 177 35.49 85.54 65.30
CA VAL A 177 35.72 85.70 63.86
C VAL A 177 35.57 84.38 63.11
N VAL A 178 34.53 84.26 62.29
CA VAL A 178 34.39 83.20 61.29
C VAL A 178 35.18 83.58 60.05
N THR A 179 36.13 82.72 59.65
CA THR A 179 36.90 82.85 58.40
C THR A 179 36.46 81.75 57.45
N VAL A 180 36.23 82.10 56.18
CA VAL A 180 35.93 81.15 55.09
C VAL A 180 37.12 81.11 54.16
N VAL A 181 37.53 79.90 53.75
CA VAL A 181 38.64 79.62 52.83
C VAL A 181 38.19 78.72 51.68
N ASP A 182 38.94 78.77 50.59
CA ASP A 182 38.85 77.77 49.52
C ASP A 182 39.54 76.44 49.90
N GLY A 183 39.49 75.45 49.00
CA GLY A 183 40.19 74.17 49.14
C GLY A 183 41.72 74.26 49.23
N ASN A 184 42.32 75.40 48.87
CA ASN A 184 43.76 75.67 49.00
C ASN A 184 44.12 76.36 50.33
N GLY A 185 43.13 76.74 51.14
CA GLY A 185 43.32 77.51 52.37
C GLY A 185 43.45 79.03 52.16
N VAL A 186 43.13 79.54 50.97
CA VAL A 186 43.10 80.98 50.67
C VAL A 186 41.83 81.60 51.23
N GLU A 187 41.99 82.68 51.99
CA GLU A 187 40.89 83.41 52.62
C GLU A 187 39.96 84.07 51.58
N LEU A 188 38.69 83.67 51.61
CA LEU A 188 37.63 84.22 50.78
C LEU A 188 36.91 85.39 51.47
N ILE A 189 36.56 85.23 52.76
CA ILE A 189 35.94 86.28 53.57
C ILE A 189 36.12 86.04 55.08
N LYS A 190 35.98 87.10 55.87
CA LYS A 190 35.79 87.06 57.33
C LYS A 190 34.48 87.71 57.75
N TYR A 191 33.78 87.06 58.68
CA TYR A 191 32.62 87.59 59.39
C TYR A 191 32.95 87.70 60.88
N THR A 192 32.97 88.93 61.41
CA THR A 192 33.18 89.18 62.85
C THR A 192 31.84 89.36 63.53
N VAL A 193 31.52 88.49 64.48
CA VAL A 193 30.25 88.49 65.22
C VAL A 193 30.12 89.79 66.03
N GLY A 194 28.91 90.38 66.02
CA GLY A 194 28.64 91.68 66.62
C GLY A 194 28.98 92.88 65.73
N GLN A 195 29.58 92.67 64.55
CA GLN A 195 29.91 93.74 63.59
C GLN A 195 29.18 93.58 62.27
N HIS A 196 28.96 94.69 61.56
CA HIS A 196 28.44 94.74 60.18
C HIS A 196 27.12 93.98 59.91
N GLY A 197 26.34 93.67 60.96
CA GLY A 197 25.09 92.89 60.86
C GLY A 197 25.25 91.38 61.06
N VAL A 198 26.47 90.89 61.27
CA VAL A 198 26.76 89.48 61.60
C VAL A 198 26.33 89.20 63.03
N VAL A 199 25.33 88.34 63.22
CA VAL A 199 24.85 87.89 64.54
C VAL A 199 25.01 86.38 64.69
N ALA A 200 25.21 85.91 65.92
CA ALA A 200 25.28 84.49 66.24
C ALA A 200 24.01 83.74 65.77
N GLY A 201 24.17 82.60 65.10
CA GLY A 201 23.06 81.81 64.55
C GLY A 201 22.46 82.34 63.25
N SER A 202 23.03 83.38 62.63
CA SER A 202 22.62 83.83 61.30
C SER A 202 23.35 83.11 60.18
N THR A 203 22.65 82.83 59.08
CA THR A 203 23.30 82.50 57.80
C THR A 203 23.75 83.78 57.13
N GLN A 204 25.04 83.86 56.80
CA GLN A 204 25.62 84.85 55.90
C GLN A 204 25.74 84.24 54.50
N THR A 205 25.77 85.08 53.48
CA THR A 205 26.03 84.65 52.10
C THR A 205 27.31 85.32 51.62
N LEU A 206 28.28 84.51 51.22
CA LEU A 206 29.44 84.95 50.47
C LEU A 206 29.05 84.90 48.99
N THR A 207 28.82 86.06 48.39
CA THR A 207 28.36 86.14 47.01
C THR A 207 29.51 86.20 46.01
N GLY A 208 29.31 85.61 44.83
CA GLY A 208 30.26 85.74 43.71
C GLY A 208 31.56 84.94 43.83
N VAL A 209 31.55 83.77 44.47
CA VAL A 209 32.69 82.84 44.47
C VAL A 209 32.85 82.26 43.05
N MET A 210 34.03 82.44 42.44
CA MET A 210 34.31 81.92 41.10
C MET A 210 34.08 80.40 41.04
N LEU A 211 33.30 79.95 40.05
CA LEU A 211 33.31 78.54 39.66
C LEU A 211 34.65 78.24 38.95
N PRO A 212 35.28 77.08 39.20
CA PRO A 212 36.49 76.67 38.49
C PRO A 212 36.14 76.15 37.08
N ASN A 213 37.12 75.63 36.36
CA ASN A 213 36.93 75.14 35.00
C ASN A 213 36.21 73.78 34.97
N GLU A 214 35.87 73.32 33.77
CA GLU A 214 35.26 72.01 33.53
C GLU A 214 36.14 70.86 34.09
N GLY A 215 35.52 69.95 34.84
CA GLY A 215 36.19 68.85 35.53
C GLY A 215 36.99 69.24 36.79
N GLU A 216 37.05 70.53 37.14
CA GLU A 216 37.69 70.98 38.39
C GLU A 216 36.70 71.03 39.56
N THR A 217 37.22 70.86 40.78
CA THR A 217 36.42 70.85 42.01
C THR A 217 36.41 72.23 42.67
N LEU A 218 35.24 72.82 42.88
CA LEU A 218 35.08 73.88 43.85
C LEU A 218 35.04 73.24 45.24
N SER A 219 35.81 73.76 46.19
CA SER A 219 35.68 73.38 47.60
C SER A 219 35.85 74.59 48.50
N VAL A 220 35.02 74.64 49.55
CA VAL A 220 34.94 75.75 50.51
C VAL A 220 34.82 75.23 51.93
N LYS A 221 35.36 75.98 52.88
CA LYS A 221 35.48 75.56 54.29
C LYS A 221 35.48 76.76 55.22
N ALA A 222 34.88 76.63 56.40
CA ALA A 222 34.92 77.69 57.42
C ALA A 222 35.57 77.25 58.75
N PHE A 223 36.01 78.22 59.54
CA PHE A 223 36.47 78.04 60.93
C PHE A 223 36.23 79.31 61.76
N ILE A 224 35.90 79.18 63.04
CA ILE A 224 35.69 80.30 63.97
C ILE A 224 36.89 80.43 64.92
N THR A 225 37.30 81.66 65.25
CA THR A 225 38.49 81.94 66.08
C THR A 225 38.23 83.09 67.05
N ASN A 226 38.74 82.97 68.28
CA ASN A 226 38.76 84.05 69.27
C ASN A 226 40.03 84.02 70.14
N VAL A 227 40.10 84.85 71.19
CA VAL A 227 41.29 84.98 72.06
C VAL A 227 41.68 83.70 72.81
N SER A 228 40.74 82.76 72.96
CA SER A 228 40.89 81.52 73.75
C SER A 228 40.98 80.25 72.89
N GLY A 229 40.80 80.33 71.56
CA GLY A 229 40.92 79.17 70.68
C GLY A 229 40.42 79.35 69.25
N SER A 230 40.44 78.26 68.47
CA SER A 230 39.90 78.19 67.11
C SER A 230 39.26 76.82 66.86
N LEU A 231 38.14 76.79 66.13
CA LEU A 231 37.34 75.59 65.87
C LEU A 231 36.91 75.53 64.40
N THR A 232 37.11 74.37 63.77
CA THR A 232 36.94 74.18 62.32
C THR A 232 35.58 73.58 61.98
N GLY A 233 34.92 74.17 60.98
CA GLY A 233 33.63 73.74 60.43
C GLY A 233 33.72 72.58 59.44
N ASN A 234 32.60 72.30 58.77
CA ASN A 234 32.60 71.37 57.64
C ASN A 234 33.38 71.95 56.45
N THR A 235 33.68 71.06 55.52
CA THR A 235 34.05 71.39 54.14
C THR A 235 32.84 71.02 53.27
N ASP A 236 32.60 71.80 52.22
CA ASP A 236 31.73 71.40 51.11
C ASP A 236 32.53 71.39 49.79
N SER A 237 32.08 70.61 48.80
CA SER A 237 32.79 70.46 47.53
C SER A 237 31.95 69.86 46.40
N ALA A 238 31.98 70.50 45.22
CA ALA A 238 31.30 70.04 44.01
C ALA A 238 32.21 70.11 42.78
N ILE A 239 32.08 69.15 41.86
CA ILE A 239 32.83 69.10 40.58
C ILE A 239 31.99 69.74 39.46
N ILE A 240 32.58 70.62 38.66
CA ILE A 240 31.91 71.18 37.48
C ILE A 240 31.84 70.12 36.38
N ASP A 241 30.65 69.61 36.06
CA ASP A 241 30.47 68.56 35.04
C ASP A 241 29.19 68.78 34.23
N THR A 242 29.32 69.61 33.18
CA THR A 242 28.23 70.05 32.29
C THR A 242 28.29 69.41 30.91
N ILE A 243 29.12 68.36 30.77
CA ILE A 243 29.30 67.62 29.51
C ILE A 243 28.38 66.40 29.54
N ALA A 244 27.26 66.50 28.82
CA ALA A 244 26.37 65.35 28.60
C ALA A 244 27.08 64.18 27.91
N PRO A 245 26.64 62.91 28.11
CA PRO A 245 27.24 61.73 27.49
C PRO A 245 27.45 61.91 25.98
N ASP A 246 28.64 61.56 25.46
CA ASP A 246 28.96 61.88 24.07
C ASP A 246 28.06 61.11 23.10
N ALA A 247 27.17 61.83 22.41
CA ALA A 247 26.27 61.30 21.39
C ALA A 247 27.00 60.64 20.20
N ASN A 248 28.31 60.82 20.05
CA ASN A 248 29.14 60.13 19.06
C ASN A 248 29.69 58.78 19.58
N ASN A 249 29.91 58.65 20.89
CA ASN A 249 30.38 57.43 21.54
C ASN A 249 29.20 56.52 21.94
N LEU A 250 28.06 57.10 22.34
CA LEU A 250 26.80 56.39 22.58
C LEU A 250 26.21 55.84 21.28
N SER A 251 25.92 54.54 21.26
CA SER A 251 25.20 53.85 20.19
C SER A 251 24.14 52.89 20.74
N ILE A 252 23.09 52.67 19.95
CA ILE A 252 22.02 51.71 20.20
C ILE A 252 21.80 50.91 18.92
N GLU A 253 21.47 49.63 19.05
CA GLU A 253 21.17 48.69 17.97
C GLU A 253 19.99 47.80 18.39
N ILE A 254 19.09 47.47 17.44
CA ILE A 254 18.11 46.40 17.61
C ILE A 254 18.74 45.13 17.03
N ILE A 255 19.02 44.15 17.89
CA ILE A 255 19.69 42.90 17.51
C ILE A 255 18.72 41.96 16.81
N SER A 256 17.51 41.79 17.32
CA SER A 256 16.48 41.00 16.64
C SER A 256 15.05 41.37 17.02
N ILE A 257 14.15 41.08 16.08
CA ILE A 257 12.69 41.09 16.23
C ILE A 257 12.23 39.64 15.96
N ALA A 258 11.15 39.18 16.60
CA ALA A 258 10.53 37.87 16.35
C ALA A 258 11.41 36.61 16.57
N GLY A 259 12.64 36.75 17.06
CA GLY A 259 13.54 35.62 17.31
C GLY A 259 14.98 35.95 16.91
N GLN A 260 15.43 35.42 15.77
CA GLN A 260 16.77 35.70 15.20
C GLN A 260 16.75 36.08 13.71
N ASP A 261 15.67 35.75 12.99
CA ASP A 261 15.50 35.96 11.55
C ASP A 261 14.92 37.35 11.20
N ASN A 262 14.18 37.97 12.12
CA ASN A 262 13.38 39.19 11.90
C ASN A 262 12.17 38.95 10.96
N VAL A 263 11.62 37.72 10.98
CA VAL A 263 10.40 37.33 10.27
C VAL A 263 9.30 37.04 11.29
N LEU A 264 8.27 37.89 11.33
CA LEU A 264 7.06 37.62 12.10
C LEU A 264 6.22 36.59 11.33
N ASN A 265 6.33 35.32 11.70
CA ASN A 265 5.60 34.23 11.05
C ASN A 265 4.11 34.19 11.48
N LEU A 266 3.28 33.46 10.75
CA LEU A 266 1.85 33.33 11.02
C LEU A 266 1.54 32.97 12.48
N SER A 267 2.29 32.04 13.09
CA SER A 267 2.09 31.61 14.48
C SER A 267 2.32 32.72 15.52
N GLU A 268 2.89 33.85 15.10
CA GLU A 268 3.16 35.04 15.90
C GLU A 268 2.21 36.17 15.52
N ALA A 269 2.00 36.37 14.22
CA ALA A 269 1.23 37.47 13.65
C ALA A 269 -0.27 37.50 14.02
N VAL A 270 -0.88 36.36 14.37
CA VAL A 270 -2.34 36.28 14.67
C VAL A 270 -2.72 35.85 16.09
N ILE A 271 -1.78 35.58 17.00
CA ILE A 271 -2.09 35.20 18.39
C ILE A 271 -2.01 36.43 19.31
N THR A 272 -3.17 37.00 19.66
CA THR A 272 -3.30 38.26 20.42
C THR A 272 -2.53 38.30 21.75
N ASP A 273 -2.45 37.18 22.47
CA ASP A 273 -1.76 37.09 23.77
C ASP A 273 -0.29 36.63 23.66
N LYS A 274 0.22 36.36 22.44
CA LYS A 274 1.61 35.91 22.24
C LYS A 274 2.55 37.11 22.21
N LEU A 275 3.29 37.30 23.30
CA LEU A 275 4.32 38.32 23.41
C LEU A 275 5.58 37.94 22.62
N ILE A 276 5.99 38.84 21.74
CA ILE A 276 7.11 38.72 20.82
C ILE A 276 8.26 39.61 21.33
N PRO A 277 9.48 39.08 21.51
CA PRO A 277 10.60 39.87 21.98
C PRO A 277 11.19 40.76 20.87
N VAL A 278 11.48 42.00 21.23
CA VAL A 278 12.40 42.89 20.50
C VAL A 278 13.65 43.04 21.36
N VAL A 279 14.75 42.42 20.93
CA VAL A 279 16.03 42.40 21.65
C VAL A 279 16.96 43.44 21.04
N GLY A 280 17.65 44.22 21.87
CA GLY A 280 18.65 45.19 21.41
C GLY A 280 19.76 45.43 22.42
N LYS A 281 20.68 46.30 22.04
CA LYS A 281 21.87 46.64 22.83
C LYS A 281 22.22 48.11 22.73
N VAL A 282 22.72 48.66 23.83
CA VAL A 282 23.35 49.98 23.96
C VAL A 282 24.84 49.76 24.24
N THR A 283 25.71 50.57 23.63
CA THR A 283 27.15 50.59 23.92
C THR A 283 27.72 52.02 23.92
N GLY A 284 28.86 52.21 24.58
CA GLY A 284 29.48 53.53 24.76
C GLY A 284 29.06 54.19 26.08
N ASP A 285 28.83 55.50 26.04
CA ASP A 285 28.57 56.31 27.24
C ASP A 285 27.11 56.22 27.71
N PHE A 286 26.80 55.13 28.41
CA PHE A 286 25.55 54.92 29.16
C PHE A 286 25.85 54.37 30.57
N LEU A 287 24.88 54.43 31.46
CA LEU A 287 24.91 53.73 32.75
C LEU A 287 23.85 52.61 32.78
N PRO A 288 24.13 51.42 33.36
CA PRO A 288 23.11 50.42 33.63
C PRO A 288 21.95 51.01 34.44
N GLY A 289 20.71 50.69 34.06
CA GLY A 289 19.51 51.34 34.58
C GLY A 289 19.12 52.65 33.87
N ASN A 290 19.85 53.10 32.84
CA ASN A 290 19.30 54.00 31.83
C ASN A 290 18.16 53.31 31.06
N TYR A 291 17.27 54.08 30.42
CA TYR A 291 16.03 53.55 29.82
C TYR A 291 16.02 53.62 28.30
N VAL A 292 15.60 52.53 27.66
CA VAL A 292 15.22 52.50 26.25
C VAL A 292 13.71 52.49 26.15
N THR A 293 13.15 53.40 25.35
CA THR A 293 11.76 53.33 24.90
C THR A 293 11.73 52.76 23.48
N VAL A 294 11.02 51.65 23.29
CA VAL A 294 10.79 50.98 22.00
C VAL A 294 9.37 51.31 21.53
N HIS A 295 9.19 51.51 20.23
CA HIS A 295 7.94 51.91 19.57
C HIS A 295 7.56 50.91 18.48
N VAL A 296 6.28 50.49 18.47
CA VAL A 296 5.64 49.61 17.48
C VAL A 296 4.17 50.01 17.39
N ASN A 297 3.64 50.24 16.19
CA ASN A 297 2.21 50.49 15.91
C ASN A 297 1.58 51.58 16.80
N GLY A 298 2.33 52.64 17.14
CA GLY A 298 1.87 53.70 18.04
C GLY A 298 1.85 53.34 19.55
N LYS A 299 2.28 52.13 19.94
CA LYS A 299 2.51 51.71 21.32
C LYS A 299 3.98 51.87 21.71
N TYR A 300 4.20 52.15 22.99
CA TYR A 300 5.53 52.41 23.56
C TYR A 300 5.77 51.50 24.76
N GLU A 301 6.87 50.75 24.74
CA GLU A 301 7.36 49.98 25.88
C GLU A 301 8.68 50.58 26.37
N THR A 302 8.83 50.77 27.68
CA THR A 302 10.04 51.39 28.26
C THR A 302 10.72 50.44 29.22
N VAL A 303 11.96 50.08 28.90
CA VAL A 303 12.73 49.03 29.58
C VAL A 303 14.09 49.57 30.03
N ALA A 304 14.60 49.05 31.15
CA ALA A 304 15.92 49.39 31.65
C ALA A 304 17.01 48.60 30.91
N VAL A 305 18.15 49.25 30.65
CA VAL A 305 19.36 48.61 30.10
C VAL A 305 20.11 47.89 31.22
N ASP A 306 20.56 46.65 30.98
CA ASP A 306 21.32 45.85 31.95
C ASP A 306 22.81 46.20 32.03
N ASP A 307 23.59 45.44 32.83
CA ASP A 307 25.03 45.67 33.00
C ASP A 307 25.90 45.18 31.83
N GLN A 308 25.32 44.49 30.85
CA GLN A 308 25.94 44.10 29.58
C GLN A 308 25.55 45.05 28.42
N GLY A 309 24.70 46.03 28.68
CA GLY A 309 24.12 46.95 27.70
C GLY A 309 22.89 46.40 26.98
N MET A 310 22.37 45.24 27.35
CA MET A 310 21.22 44.62 26.67
C MET A 310 19.89 45.22 27.13
N PHE A 311 18.89 45.17 26.25
CA PHE A 311 17.48 45.41 26.58
C PHE A 311 16.58 44.46 25.79
N THR A 312 15.39 44.17 26.34
CA THR A 312 14.35 43.41 25.64
C THR A 312 12.97 44.00 25.96
N ALA A 313 12.28 44.50 24.93
CA ALA A 313 10.87 44.87 25.00
C ALA A 313 9.99 43.73 24.48
N TYR A 314 8.71 43.72 24.83
CA TYR A 314 7.77 42.68 24.43
C TYR A 314 6.48 43.30 23.87
N PHE A 315 6.13 42.96 22.63
CA PHE A 315 4.91 43.42 21.97
C PHE A 315 4.03 42.22 21.62
N ALA A 316 2.71 42.37 21.67
CA ALA A 316 1.82 41.34 21.14
C ALA A 316 2.04 41.21 19.63
N GLY A 317 2.11 39.97 19.10
CA GLY A 317 2.40 39.75 17.67
C GLY A 317 1.37 40.37 16.72
N THR A 318 0.13 40.57 17.17
CA THR A 318 -0.90 41.31 16.44
C THR A 318 -0.61 42.81 16.29
N GLU A 319 0.24 43.41 17.15
CA GLU A 319 0.66 44.81 17.03
C GLU A 319 1.78 44.95 16.00
N LEU A 320 2.77 44.05 16.01
CA LEU A 320 3.78 43.95 14.96
C LEU A 320 3.14 43.66 13.59
N ASN A 321 2.10 42.83 13.55
CA ASN A 321 1.34 42.58 12.32
C ASN A 321 0.42 43.76 11.91
N ALA A 322 -0.03 44.59 12.85
CA ALA A 322 -0.77 45.80 12.54
C ALA A 322 0.13 46.95 12.06
N ASP A 323 1.43 46.90 12.36
CA ASP A 323 2.36 48.00 12.04
C ASP A 323 2.56 48.19 10.53
N VAL A 324 2.48 49.43 10.07
CA VAL A 324 2.19 49.71 8.64
C VAL A 324 3.44 49.80 7.77
N ASP A 325 4.55 50.28 8.32
CA ASP A 325 5.84 50.40 7.61
C ASP A 325 6.81 49.23 7.88
N ARG A 326 6.45 48.34 8.81
CA ARG A 326 7.26 47.20 9.28
C ARG A 326 8.59 47.61 9.90
N VAL A 327 8.66 48.78 10.55
CA VAL A 327 9.83 49.25 11.30
C VAL A 327 9.55 49.12 12.81
N VAL A 328 10.60 48.85 13.59
CA VAL A 328 10.58 49.02 15.05
C VAL A 328 11.64 50.06 15.40
N GLU A 329 11.29 51.13 16.11
CA GLU A 329 12.26 52.13 16.57
C GLU A 329 12.56 51.99 18.07
N ALA A 330 13.79 52.31 18.47
CA ALA A 330 14.24 52.30 19.85
C ALA A 330 15.03 53.57 20.17
N THR A 331 14.69 54.24 21.27
CA THR A 331 15.36 55.46 21.76
C THR A 331 15.93 55.23 23.15
N ILE A 332 17.26 55.30 23.30
CA ILE A 332 17.94 55.35 24.61
C ILE A 332 17.93 56.80 25.13
N LEU A 333 17.54 56.98 26.39
CA LEU A 333 17.81 58.17 27.19
C LEU A 333 18.97 57.86 28.15
N ALA A 334 20.18 58.27 27.77
CA ALA A 334 21.39 58.09 28.56
C ALA A 334 21.55 59.23 29.58
N ARG A 335 22.07 58.89 30.77
CA ARG A 335 22.39 59.85 31.84
C ARG A 335 23.78 59.54 32.41
N ASP A 336 24.58 60.57 32.63
CA ASP A 336 25.85 60.48 33.37
C ASP A 336 25.64 60.51 34.90
N LYS A 337 26.69 60.89 35.66
CA LYS A 337 26.68 60.97 37.13
C LYS A 337 26.26 62.33 37.68
N ALA A 338 26.54 63.42 36.97
CA ALA A 338 26.12 64.77 37.34
C ALA A 338 24.63 65.02 37.03
N GLY A 339 24.07 64.18 36.15
CA GLY A 339 22.66 64.17 35.79
C GLY A 339 22.36 64.66 34.39
N ASN A 340 23.36 65.05 33.58
CA ASN A 340 23.12 65.53 32.22
C ASN A 340 22.58 64.40 31.33
N LEU A 341 21.88 64.76 30.25
CA LEU A 341 21.11 63.83 29.42
C LEU A 341 21.50 63.90 27.94
N THR A 342 21.61 62.72 27.32
CA THR A 342 21.78 62.53 25.87
C THR A 342 20.80 61.48 25.36
N THR A 343 20.30 61.63 24.13
CA THR A 343 19.48 60.61 23.46
C THR A 343 20.16 60.05 22.21
N LYS A 344 19.84 58.81 21.87
CA LYS A 344 20.23 58.16 20.62
C LYS A 344 19.09 57.25 20.14
N THR A 345 18.89 57.19 18.82
CA THR A 345 17.85 56.38 18.18
C THR A 345 18.47 55.27 17.32
N ALA A 346 17.78 54.14 17.21
CA ALA A 346 17.96 53.14 16.18
C ALA A 346 16.61 52.68 15.64
N ASP A 347 16.60 52.19 14.41
CA ASP A 347 15.47 51.55 13.74
C ASP A 347 15.86 50.15 13.26
N LYS A 348 14.87 49.30 13.00
CA LYS A 348 15.05 48.02 12.30
C LYS A 348 13.78 47.59 11.59
N MET A 349 13.91 47.21 10.33
CA MET A 349 12.82 46.57 9.58
C MET A 349 12.69 45.09 9.94
N PHE A 350 11.45 44.60 9.95
CA PHE A 350 11.12 43.18 9.95
C PHE A 350 10.27 42.84 8.71
N THR A 351 10.11 41.56 8.41
CA THR A 351 9.12 41.09 7.42
C THR A 351 8.03 40.31 8.12
N VAL A 352 6.86 40.21 7.47
CA VAL A 352 5.70 39.47 8.00
C VAL A 352 5.32 38.39 7.00
N GLU A 353 5.24 37.15 7.47
CA GLU A 353 4.93 35.96 6.68
C GLU A 353 3.59 35.39 7.16
N THR A 354 2.51 35.84 6.51
CA THR A 354 1.11 35.51 6.83
C THR A 354 0.42 34.63 5.80
N ALA A 355 1.20 34.00 4.91
CA ALA A 355 0.72 33.00 3.95
C ALA A 355 1.73 31.85 3.91
N ILE A 356 1.28 30.61 4.09
CA ILE A 356 2.14 29.42 4.02
C ILE A 356 1.70 28.59 2.81
N ALA A 357 2.58 28.45 1.82
CA ALA A 357 2.24 27.75 0.58
C ALA A 357 1.74 26.32 0.86
N PRO A 358 0.65 25.87 0.19
CA PRO A 358 0.08 24.55 0.41
C PRO A 358 1.13 23.47 0.14
N SER A 359 1.27 22.53 1.07
CA SER A 359 2.17 21.38 0.93
C SER A 359 1.39 20.15 0.51
N ILE A 360 1.99 19.34 -0.36
CA ILE A 360 1.46 18.03 -0.77
C ILE A 360 1.99 17.02 0.25
N ASP A 361 1.11 16.24 0.89
CA ASP A 361 1.54 15.16 1.78
C ASP A 361 2.14 14.03 0.93
N ASP A 362 3.23 13.43 1.42
CA ASP A 362 4.20 12.71 0.59
C ASP A 362 3.57 11.59 -0.27
N PHE A 363 3.88 11.60 -1.57
CA PHE A 363 3.49 10.58 -2.54
C PHE A 363 3.96 9.18 -2.14
N THR A 364 4.94 9.03 -1.23
CA THR A 364 5.30 7.73 -0.62
C THR A 364 4.21 7.10 0.25
N THR A 365 3.11 7.81 0.55
CA THR A 365 1.93 7.27 1.23
C THR A 365 0.85 6.74 0.28
N LEU A 366 0.89 7.14 -0.99
CA LEU A 366 0.36 6.32 -2.07
C LEU A 366 1.35 5.18 -2.32
N THR A 367 0.87 4.02 -2.76
CA THR A 367 1.78 3.04 -3.36
C THR A 367 2.35 3.66 -4.63
N ASN A 368 3.67 3.85 -4.65
CA ASN A 368 4.40 4.36 -5.80
C ASN A 368 4.78 3.17 -6.71
N PRO A 369 4.33 3.11 -7.98
CA PRO A 369 3.48 4.05 -8.72
C PRO A 369 1.95 3.73 -8.67
N ILE A 370 1.14 4.62 -9.27
CA ILE A 370 -0.30 4.37 -9.50
C ILE A 370 -0.46 3.60 -10.81
N TYR A 371 -1.11 2.45 -10.78
CA TYR A 371 -1.26 1.59 -11.96
C TYR A 371 -2.66 1.64 -12.58
N VAL A 372 -2.71 1.47 -13.90
CA VAL A 372 -3.88 1.04 -14.70
C VAL A 372 -3.39 0.08 -15.78
N SER A 373 -4.25 -0.77 -16.30
CA SER A 373 -3.88 -1.73 -17.35
C SER A 373 -4.71 -1.58 -18.63
N GLU A 374 -4.04 -1.90 -19.74
CA GLU A 374 -4.59 -2.15 -21.08
C GLU A 374 -5.58 -3.34 -21.07
N GLU A 375 -5.34 -4.40 -20.28
CA GLU A 375 -6.22 -5.57 -20.12
C GLU A 375 -7.67 -5.17 -19.80
N GLY A 376 -7.81 -4.14 -18.95
CA GLY A 376 -9.10 -3.62 -18.49
C GLY A 376 -9.83 -2.77 -19.53
N LEU A 377 -9.32 -2.66 -20.76
CA LEU A 377 -9.96 -2.03 -21.90
C LEU A 377 -10.93 -3.01 -22.59
N LYS A 378 -11.32 -2.71 -23.83
CA LYS A 378 -12.30 -3.51 -24.57
C LYS A 378 -11.57 -4.54 -25.42
N ASN A 379 -11.96 -5.81 -25.26
CA ASN A 379 -11.32 -7.01 -25.82
C ASN A 379 -9.93 -7.33 -25.22
N GLY A 380 -9.51 -6.63 -24.17
CA GLY A 380 -8.29 -6.99 -23.46
C GLY A 380 -8.38 -8.30 -22.72
N ILE A 381 -7.23 -8.89 -22.46
CA ILE A 381 -7.10 -10.19 -21.80
C ILE A 381 -6.87 -9.93 -20.33
N THR A 382 -7.79 -10.29 -19.45
CA THR A 382 -7.48 -10.28 -18.02
C THR A 382 -6.83 -11.60 -17.62
N ASP A 383 -5.53 -11.63 -17.34
CA ASP A 383 -4.92 -12.75 -16.62
C ASP A 383 -4.17 -12.35 -15.34
N ASN A 384 -3.00 -12.91 -15.03
CA ASN A 384 -2.28 -12.75 -13.76
C ASN A 384 -0.77 -13.13 -13.96
N GLN A 385 -0.18 -12.77 -15.11
CA GLN A 385 1.16 -13.22 -15.52
C GLN A 385 2.19 -12.08 -15.46
N GLY A 386 2.90 -11.79 -16.56
CA GLY A 386 3.84 -10.67 -16.63
C GLY A 386 4.93 -10.53 -15.58
N SER A 387 5.48 -9.31 -15.51
CA SER A 387 6.31 -8.79 -14.41
C SER A 387 6.79 -7.35 -14.73
N PRO A 388 6.18 -6.29 -14.16
CA PRO A 388 5.11 -6.30 -13.17
C PRO A 388 3.70 -6.23 -13.78
N ASP A 389 2.89 -7.23 -13.46
CA ASP A 389 1.43 -7.15 -13.42
C ASP A 389 1.01 -6.75 -11.99
N THR A 390 0.09 -5.79 -11.86
CA THR A 390 -0.48 -5.40 -10.57
C THR A 390 -1.99 -5.10 -10.59
N THR A 391 -2.61 -4.84 -11.73
CA THR A 391 -4.06 -4.55 -11.81
C THR A 391 -4.68 -4.73 -13.19
N ASN A 392 -5.67 -5.62 -13.32
CA ASN A 392 -6.46 -5.82 -14.56
C ASN A 392 -7.44 -4.65 -14.92
N SER A 393 -7.17 -3.42 -14.48
CA SER A 393 -8.15 -2.34 -14.48
C SER A 393 -7.70 -1.09 -15.23
N SER A 394 -8.46 -0.75 -16.26
CA SER A 394 -8.36 0.55 -16.97
C SER A 394 -8.88 1.73 -16.14
N VAL A 395 -9.34 1.53 -14.89
CA VAL A 395 -9.87 2.57 -14.02
C VAL A 395 -9.36 2.39 -12.60
N ILE A 396 -8.68 3.41 -12.06
CA ILE A 396 -8.26 3.43 -10.65
C ILE A 396 -8.73 4.71 -9.96
N THR A 397 -9.16 4.58 -8.71
CA THR A 397 -9.55 5.70 -7.84
C THR A 397 -8.68 5.75 -6.60
N GLY A 398 -8.57 6.93 -6.00
CA GLY A 398 -7.75 7.14 -4.82
C GLY A 398 -7.90 8.58 -4.33
N GLN A 399 -6.96 9.06 -3.52
CA GLN A 399 -7.05 10.37 -2.89
C GLN A 399 -5.67 11.04 -2.80
N PHE A 400 -5.57 12.26 -3.32
CA PHE A 400 -4.46 13.17 -3.00
C PHE A 400 -4.74 13.88 -1.68
N THR A 401 -3.70 14.07 -0.86
CA THR A 401 -3.83 14.79 0.42
C THR A 401 -2.83 15.94 0.50
N PHE A 402 -3.25 17.02 1.16
CA PHE A 402 -2.51 18.28 1.24
C PHE A 402 -2.58 18.83 2.66
N LYS A 403 -1.58 19.63 3.06
CA LYS A 403 -1.64 20.49 4.24
C LYS A 403 -1.47 21.95 3.88
N ASP A 404 -2.39 22.77 4.32
CA ASP A 404 -2.34 24.23 4.26
C ASP A 404 -2.95 24.79 5.56
N PRO A 405 -2.19 25.52 6.39
CA PRO A 405 -2.62 25.95 7.72
C PRO A 405 -3.35 27.31 7.76
N ASP A 406 -3.40 28.06 6.65
CA ASP A 406 -4.08 29.38 6.57
C ASP A 406 -5.21 29.45 5.53
N SER A 407 -5.24 28.54 4.56
CA SER A 407 -6.32 28.41 3.60
C SER A 407 -7.55 27.69 4.16
N SER A 408 -8.71 27.97 3.55
CA SER A 408 -9.97 27.24 3.79
C SER A 408 -10.53 26.54 2.54
N GLN A 409 -9.90 26.76 1.39
CA GLN A 409 -10.16 26.09 0.11
C GLN A 409 -8.84 26.02 -0.66
N LEU A 410 -8.65 24.95 -1.44
CA LEU A 410 -7.54 24.82 -2.39
C LEU A 410 -8.08 24.58 -3.80
N SER A 411 -7.27 24.89 -4.79
CA SER A 411 -7.54 24.65 -6.22
C SER A 411 -6.40 23.83 -6.84
N LEU A 412 -6.74 23.05 -7.87
CA LEU A 412 -5.82 22.11 -8.52
C LEU A 412 -5.65 22.44 -10.01
N GLU A 413 -4.48 22.14 -10.55
CA GLU A 413 -4.21 22.07 -11.99
C GLU A 413 -3.30 20.85 -12.27
N LEU A 414 -3.63 20.09 -13.31
CA LEU A 414 -2.84 18.95 -13.78
C LEU A 414 -2.20 19.24 -15.14
N GLU A 415 -0.99 18.72 -15.36
CA GLU A 415 -0.22 18.89 -16.61
C GLU A 415 0.57 17.60 -16.90
N GLY A 416 0.34 16.98 -18.06
CA GLY A 416 1.05 15.77 -18.49
C GLY A 416 2.40 16.08 -19.16
N LEU A 417 3.42 15.33 -18.79
CA LEU A 417 4.82 15.57 -19.17
C LEU A 417 5.36 14.53 -20.17
N THR A 418 4.94 13.26 -20.07
CA THR A 418 5.34 12.22 -21.03
C THR A 418 4.66 12.44 -22.39
N THR A 419 5.46 12.43 -23.46
CA THR A 419 4.99 12.23 -24.83
C THR A 419 4.85 10.73 -25.08
N VAL A 420 3.62 10.27 -25.23
CA VAL A 420 3.26 8.89 -25.58
C VAL A 420 2.47 8.88 -26.90
N GLN A 421 2.50 7.78 -27.64
CA GLN A 421 1.75 7.59 -28.87
C GLN A 421 0.69 6.51 -28.71
N THR A 422 -0.43 6.62 -29.44
CA THR A 422 -1.28 5.45 -29.70
C THR A 422 -0.65 4.56 -30.77
N LEU A 423 -1.05 3.29 -30.84
CA LEU A 423 -0.66 2.28 -31.84
C LEU A 423 -0.65 2.82 -33.29
N SER A 424 -1.54 3.76 -33.60
CA SER A 424 -1.62 4.41 -34.92
C SER A 424 -0.52 5.47 -35.17
N GLY A 425 0.48 5.59 -34.30
CA GLY A 425 1.61 6.53 -34.40
C GLY A 425 1.23 8.00 -34.18
N ASN A 426 0.24 8.28 -33.33
CA ASN A 426 -0.22 9.66 -33.04
C ASN A 426 0.13 10.06 -31.61
N ASP A 427 0.85 11.18 -31.45
CA ASP A 427 1.18 11.76 -30.15
C ASP A 427 -0.09 12.13 -29.34
N VAL A 428 -0.12 11.77 -28.06
CA VAL A 428 -1.19 12.15 -27.13
C VAL A 428 -1.00 13.58 -26.65
N ALA A 429 -1.99 14.44 -26.92
CA ALA A 429 -2.01 15.83 -26.47
C ALA A 429 -2.81 15.98 -25.16
N TRP A 430 -2.14 16.47 -24.12
CA TRP A 430 -2.72 16.73 -22.80
C TRP A 430 -3.39 18.12 -22.72
N GLN A 431 -4.63 18.18 -22.22
CA GLN A 431 -5.36 19.42 -21.97
C GLN A 431 -6.11 19.40 -20.63
N TRP A 432 -5.84 20.40 -19.77
CA TRP A 432 -6.57 20.63 -18.52
C TRP A 432 -7.90 21.36 -18.77
N ASP A 433 -8.98 20.83 -18.22
CA ASP A 433 -10.31 21.45 -18.19
C ASP A 433 -10.68 21.84 -16.76
N ALA A 434 -10.36 23.09 -16.39
CA ALA A 434 -10.67 23.67 -15.09
C ALA A 434 -12.18 23.85 -14.81
N SER A 435 -13.07 23.54 -15.76
CA SER A 435 -14.52 23.54 -15.54
C SER A 435 -15.07 22.18 -15.12
N SER A 436 -14.35 21.09 -15.41
CA SER A 436 -14.66 19.72 -14.99
C SER A 436 -13.59 19.08 -14.12
N ASN A 437 -12.56 19.84 -13.72
CA ASN A 437 -11.35 19.35 -13.03
C ASN A 437 -10.73 18.10 -13.70
N THR A 438 -10.69 18.06 -15.03
CA THR A 438 -10.23 16.87 -15.76
C THR A 438 -9.03 17.20 -16.66
N LEU A 439 -7.93 16.47 -16.49
CA LEU A 439 -6.89 16.37 -17.51
C LEU A 439 -7.33 15.35 -18.56
N LYS A 440 -7.31 15.73 -19.83
CA LYS A 440 -7.70 14.89 -20.96
C LYS A 440 -6.50 14.70 -21.87
N GLY A 441 -5.99 13.48 -21.97
CA GLY A 441 -5.06 13.05 -23.02
C GLY A 441 -5.85 12.63 -24.25
N THR A 442 -5.57 13.25 -25.39
CA THR A 442 -6.31 13.03 -26.64
C THR A 442 -5.39 12.78 -27.82
N ALA A 443 -5.74 11.82 -28.68
CA ALA A 443 -5.05 11.53 -29.94
C ALA A 443 -6.05 11.55 -31.09
N ASN A 444 -5.75 12.28 -32.17
CA ASN A 444 -6.62 12.46 -33.34
C ASN A 444 -8.07 12.92 -33.03
N GLY A 445 -8.33 13.47 -31.84
CA GLY A 445 -9.66 13.91 -31.38
C GLY A 445 -10.43 12.92 -30.49
N GLU A 446 -9.93 11.70 -30.32
CA GLU A 446 -10.46 10.72 -29.37
C GLU A 446 -9.75 10.82 -28.00
N LEU A 447 -10.38 10.30 -26.95
CA LEU A 447 -9.80 10.21 -25.60
C LEU A 447 -8.90 8.97 -25.48
N VAL A 448 -7.72 9.14 -24.87
CA VAL A 448 -6.78 8.05 -24.57
C VAL A 448 -6.72 7.81 -23.06
N LEU A 449 -6.47 8.86 -22.28
CA LEU A 449 -6.45 8.80 -20.80
C LEU A 449 -7.10 10.05 -20.21
N THR A 450 -7.82 9.90 -19.10
CA THR A 450 -8.39 11.00 -18.32
C THR A 450 -8.02 10.92 -16.86
N VAL A 451 -7.65 12.05 -16.25
CA VAL A 451 -7.46 12.19 -14.79
C VAL A 451 -8.46 13.23 -14.30
N GLU A 452 -9.50 12.79 -13.60
CA GLU A 452 -10.50 13.65 -12.94
C GLU A 452 -10.15 13.79 -11.44
N VAL A 453 -10.23 15.00 -10.89
CA VAL A 453 -9.95 15.27 -9.46
C VAL A 453 -11.06 16.09 -8.81
N ALA A 454 -11.54 15.62 -7.66
CA ALA A 454 -12.55 16.33 -6.86
C ALA A 454 -12.02 17.68 -6.36
N GLN A 455 -12.91 18.64 -6.13
CA GLN A 455 -12.56 19.90 -5.46
C GLN A 455 -12.03 19.59 -4.04
N PRO A 456 -10.83 20.08 -3.64
CA PRO A 456 -10.26 19.79 -2.34
C PRO A 456 -11.17 20.15 -1.16
N VAL A 457 -11.43 19.16 -0.29
CA VAL A 457 -12.26 19.29 0.91
C VAL A 457 -11.37 19.36 2.14
N LEU A 458 -11.59 20.34 3.02
CA LEU A 458 -10.94 20.40 4.33
C LEU A 458 -11.45 19.26 5.23
N VAL A 459 -10.57 18.34 5.61
CA VAL A 459 -10.89 17.15 6.42
C VAL A 459 -10.71 17.43 7.91
N SER A 460 -9.58 18.02 8.30
CA SER A 460 -9.28 18.32 9.72
C SER A 460 -8.13 19.31 9.88
N GLY A 461 -8.36 20.42 10.59
CA GLY A 461 -7.30 21.37 10.94
C GLY A 461 -6.73 22.08 9.71
N ASP A 462 -5.53 21.68 9.31
CA ASP A 462 -4.77 22.10 8.12
C ASP A 462 -4.91 21.13 6.94
N LYS A 463 -5.53 19.96 7.12
CA LYS A 463 -5.55 18.88 6.13
C LYS A 463 -6.69 18.98 5.13
N PHE A 464 -6.34 18.92 3.85
CA PHE A 464 -7.26 18.78 2.73
C PHE A 464 -7.12 17.42 2.04
N ALA A 465 -8.20 16.97 1.39
CA ALA A 465 -8.23 15.77 0.55
C ALA A 465 -8.95 16.06 -0.78
N SER A 466 -8.49 15.42 -1.85
CA SER A 466 -9.12 15.43 -3.17
C SER A 466 -9.13 14.00 -3.73
N ASP A 467 -10.32 13.43 -3.88
CA ASP A 467 -10.50 12.12 -4.52
C ASP A 467 -10.18 12.23 -6.01
N TYR A 468 -9.46 11.25 -6.57
CA TYR A 468 -9.16 11.18 -8.00
C TYR A 468 -9.81 9.97 -8.67
N THR A 469 -10.04 10.08 -9.97
CA THR A 469 -10.37 8.95 -10.86
C THR A 469 -9.50 9.07 -12.10
N ILE A 470 -8.63 8.08 -12.27
CA ILE A 470 -7.84 7.88 -13.50
C ILE A 470 -8.57 6.85 -14.34
N LYS A 471 -8.67 7.09 -15.64
CA LYS A 471 -9.20 6.12 -16.60
C LYS A 471 -8.42 6.12 -17.91
N LEU A 472 -7.97 4.95 -18.32
CA LEU A 472 -7.53 4.61 -19.67
C LEU A 472 -8.77 4.29 -20.54
N HIS A 473 -8.75 4.71 -21.81
CA HIS A 473 -9.87 4.56 -22.76
C HIS A 473 -9.47 3.92 -24.09
N GLN A 474 -8.18 3.97 -24.43
CA GLN A 474 -7.61 3.40 -25.66
C GLN A 474 -6.21 2.87 -25.40
N PRO A 475 -5.81 1.83 -26.15
CA PRO A 475 -4.48 1.28 -26.07
C PRO A 475 -3.38 2.23 -26.56
N ILE A 476 -2.21 2.16 -25.92
CA ILE A 476 -1.03 2.98 -26.22
C ILE A 476 0.15 2.13 -26.68
N LEU A 477 1.13 2.77 -27.33
CA LEU A 477 2.31 2.07 -27.87
C LEU A 477 3.37 1.87 -26.78
N HIS A 478 3.68 0.62 -26.45
CA HIS A 478 4.69 0.23 -25.49
C HIS A 478 6.09 0.08 -26.15
N PRO A 479 7.19 0.12 -25.37
CA PRO A 479 8.55 0.24 -25.92
C PRO A 479 9.39 -1.06 -26.00
N VAL A 480 8.98 -2.16 -25.36
CA VAL A 480 9.76 -3.42 -25.31
C VAL A 480 8.95 -4.62 -25.76
N HIS A 481 9.20 -5.09 -26.98
CA HIS A 481 8.49 -6.24 -27.55
C HIS A 481 9.03 -7.61 -27.10
N GLY A 482 8.13 -8.58 -26.98
CA GLY A 482 8.32 -9.97 -26.55
C GLY A 482 8.18 -10.19 -25.04
N ILE A 483 7.71 -9.20 -24.27
CA ILE A 483 7.39 -9.29 -22.84
C ILE A 483 6.29 -8.29 -22.48
N GLU A 484 5.39 -8.68 -21.57
CA GLU A 484 4.52 -7.75 -20.85
C GLU A 484 5.38 -6.71 -20.11
N ASP A 485 5.26 -5.45 -20.52
CA ASP A 485 6.08 -4.32 -20.07
C ASP A 485 5.20 -3.20 -19.44
N VAL A 486 5.81 -2.13 -18.93
CA VAL A 486 5.06 -1.01 -18.34
C VAL A 486 5.53 0.35 -18.81
N LEU A 487 4.58 1.23 -19.13
CA LEU A 487 4.84 2.58 -19.63
C LEU A 487 4.53 3.67 -18.59
N ASN A 488 5.59 4.33 -18.11
CA ASN A 488 5.50 5.41 -17.13
C ASN A 488 5.08 6.74 -17.78
N LEU A 489 3.91 7.24 -17.39
CA LEU A 489 3.37 8.56 -17.76
C LEU A 489 3.53 9.54 -16.60
N ASP A 490 4.42 10.53 -16.75
CA ASP A 490 4.71 11.56 -15.74
C ASP A 490 3.71 12.72 -15.79
N PHE A 491 3.25 13.18 -14.62
CA PHE A 491 2.32 14.30 -14.46
C PHE A 491 2.74 15.26 -13.35
N ASN A 492 2.58 16.56 -13.59
CA ASN A 492 2.60 17.60 -12.56
C ASN A 492 1.20 17.75 -11.93
N LEU A 493 1.15 17.75 -10.60
CA LEU A 493 0.01 18.19 -9.79
C LEU A 493 0.35 19.53 -9.11
N LYS A 494 -0.33 20.60 -9.53
CA LYS A 494 -0.20 21.94 -8.97
C LYS A 494 -1.33 22.19 -7.98
N VAL A 495 -1.00 22.69 -6.80
CA VAL A 495 -1.94 22.98 -5.70
C VAL A 495 -1.80 24.46 -5.32
N SER A 496 -2.91 25.20 -5.27
CA SER A 496 -2.92 26.64 -4.95
C SER A 496 -4.07 27.05 -4.03
N ASP A 497 -3.71 27.80 -3.00
CA ASP A 497 -4.47 28.67 -2.10
C ASP A 497 -5.05 29.94 -2.81
N GLY A 498 -4.59 30.25 -4.02
CA GLY A 498 -4.86 31.50 -4.74
C GLY A 498 -3.83 32.62 -4.52
N THR A 499 -2.76 32.38 -3.74
CA THR A 499 -1.66 33.32 -3.44
C THR A 499 -0.29 32.75 -3.82
N SER A 500 -0.07 31.50 -3.43
CA SER A 500 1.10 30.65 -3.66
C SER A 500 0.75 29.50 -4.62
N THR A 501 1.73 28.68 -5.00
CA THR A 501 1.47 27.41 -5.69
C THR A 501 2.61 26.43 -5.44
N THR A 502 2.27 25.19 -5.07
CA THR A 502 3.24 24.08 -4.96
C THR A 502 2.98 23.10 -6.09
N THR A 503 4.05 22.57 -6.69
CA THR A 503 3.96 21.53 -7.73
C THR A 503 4.61 20.25 -7.21
N GLY A 504 3.85 19.15 -7.22
CA GLY A 504 4.35 17.80 -7.05
C GLY A 504 4.34 17.05 -8.38
N GLN A 505 5.07 15.94 -8.46
CA GLN A 505 5.08 15.05 -9.61
C GLN A 505 4.62 13.66 -9.19
N PHE A 506 3.78 13.02 -10.00
CA PHE A 506 3.40 11.61 -9.84
C PHE A 506 3.46 10.92 -11.20
N ALA A 507 3.64 9.60 -11.17
CA ALA A 507 3.55 8.75 -12.35
C ALA A 507 2.25 7.95 -12.31
N ILE A 508 1.58 7.88 -13.46
CA ILE A 508 0.64 6.80 -13.77
C ILE A 508 1.45 5.80 -14.59
N VAL A 509 1.41 4.53 -14.20
CA VAL A 509 2.03 3.45 -14.95
C VAL A 509 0.92 2.68 -15.64
N VAL A 510 1.07 2.52 -16.96
CA VAL A 510 0.19 1.69 -17.77
C VAL A 510 0.87 0.32 -17.89
N GLU A 511 0.14 -0.72 -17.53
CA GLU A 511 0.52 -2.13 -17.72
C GLU A 511 -0.02 -2.60 -19.07
N ASP A 512 0.81 -3.33 -19.81
CA ASP A 512 0.54 -3.84 -21.15
C ASP A 512 -0.52 -4.96 -21.17
N ASP A 513 -0.98 -5.37 -22.35
CA ASP A 513 -1.97 -6.43 -22.58
C ASP A 513 -1.45 -7.43 -23.62
N MET A 514 -0.29 -8.01 -23.27
CA MET A 514 0.44 -8.99 -24.06
C MET A 514 -0.49 -10.14 -24.50
N PRO A 515 -0.44 -10.58 -25.78
CA PRO A 515 -1.34 -11.61 -26.30
C PRO A 515 -1.14 -12.95 -25.58
N SER A 516 -2.11 -13.38 -24.78
CA SER A 516 -2.07 -14.64 -24.02
C SER A 516 -2.60 -15.83 -24.83
N ILE A 517 -1.93 -16.99 -24.78
CA ILE A 517 -2.37 -18.26 -25.41
C ILE A 517 -2.02 -19.49 -24.58
N ASP A 518 -2.93 -20.48 -24.59
CA ASP A 518 -2.73 -21.81 -23.97
C ASP A 518 -1.45 -22.50 -24.51
N GLN A 519 -0.56 -22.91 -23.60
CA GLN A 519 0.67 -23.63 -23.91
C GLN A 519 0.48 -25.15 -23.89
N ASN A 520 0.52 -25.76 -25.08
CA ASN A 520 0.34 -27.19 -25.35
C ASN A 520 -1.11 -27.69 -25.52
N ALA A 521 -2.10 -26.82 -25.33
CA ALA A 521 -3.40 -26.77 -26.04
C ALA A 521 -3.80 -28.00 -26.87
N HIS A 522 -4.77 -28.77 -26.35
CA HIS A 522 -5.41 -29.86 -27.08
C HIS A 522 -6.73 -29.38 -27.72
N VAL A 523 -6.87 -29.58 -29.03
CA VAL A 523 -8.04 -29.13 -29.80
C VAL A 523 -8.74 -30.33 -30.45
N ASP A 524 -9.96 -30.61 -30.01
CA ASP A 524 -10.82 -31.65 -30.59
C ASP A 524 -11.54 -31.13 -31.83
N ILE A 525 -11.06 -31.52 -33.01
CA ILE A 525 -11.67 -31.17 -34.30
C ILE A 525 -12.65 -32.28 -34.68
N VAL A 526 -13.88 -32.14 -34.18
CA VAL A 526 -15.01 -33.01 -34.52
C VAL A 526 -15.59 -32.61 -35.87
N LEU A 527 -15.56 -33.54 -36.83
CA LEU A 527 -15.97 -33.33 -38.21
C LEU A 527 -17.14 -34.24 -38.58
N GLN A 528 -18.21 -33.68 -39.14
CA GLN A 528 -19.34 -34.46 -39.63
C GLN A 528 -19.12 -34.92 -41.07
N LYS A 529 -19.15 -36.23 -41.27
CA LYS A 529 -19.18 -36.90 -42.59
C LYS A 529 -20.36 -36.38 -43.42
N GLN A 530 -20.10 -35.90 -44.62
CA GLN A 530 -21.13 -35.38 -45.53
C GLN A 530 -21.72 -36.50 -46.41
N PRO A 531 -23.01 -36.43 -46.78
CA PRO A 531 -23.64 -37.47 -47.58
C PRO A 531 -23.11 -37.50 -49.03
N ALA A 532 -23.04 -38.70 -49.61
CA ALA A 532 -22.40 -38.91 -50.90
C ALA A 532 -23.35 -38.66 -52.09
N GLN A 533 -23.26 -37.48 -52.70
CA GLN A 533 -24.12 -37.08 -53.81
C GLN A 533 -23.73 -37.74 -55.15
N THR A 534 -24.66 -38.51 -55.73
CA THR A 534 -24.48 -39.26 -56.98
C THR A 534 -25.58 -38.97 -58.00
N ASN A 535 -25.16 -38.65 -59.24
CA ASN A 535 -26.03 -38.45 -60.39
C ASN A 535 -25.94 -39.64 -61.35
N LEU A 536 -26.96 -40.50 -61.36
CA LEU A 536 -27.01 -41.72 -62.19
C LEU A 536 -27.82 -41.52 -63.49
N LEU A 537 -27.13 -41.36 -64.61
CA LEU A 537 -27.71 -41.29 -65.95
C LEU A 537 -27.81 -42.70 -66.56
N VAL A 538 -29.00 -43.12 -67.00
CA VAL A 538 -29.26 -44.49 -67.44
C VAL A 538 -29.82 -44.51 -68.86
N GLY A 539 -29.08 -45.10 -69.80
CA GLY A 539 -29.59 -45.53 -71.10
C GLY A 539 -30.12 -46.95 -70.99
N PHE A 540 -31.40 -47.18 -71.28
CA PHE A 540 -32.06 -48.46 -71.04
C PHE A 540 -32.78 -49.00 -72.28
N ASP A 541 -32.26 -50.09 -72.83
CA ASP A 541 -32.80 -50.76 -74.01
C ASP A 541 -34.14 -51.42 -73.69
N VAL A 542 -35.16 -51.02 -74.43
CA VAL A 542 -36.49 -51.64 -74.41
C VAL A 542 -36.87 -52.19 -75.77
N SER A 543 -35.92 -52.40 -76.68
CA SER A 543 -36.17 -52.99 -77.99
C SER A 543 -36.76 -54.41 -77.89
N SER A 544 -37.23 -54.94 -79.02
CA SER A 544 -37.89 -56.25 -79.09
C SER A 544 -36.94 -57.44 -78.97
N SER A 545 -35.62 -57.25 -79.13
CA SER A 545 -34.62 -58.28 -78.80
C SER A 545 -34.59 -58.54 -77.28
N MET A 546 -34.87 -57.53 -76.45
CA MET A 546 -34.97 -57.64 -74.99
C MET A 546 -36.14 -58.53 -74.54
N ASN A 547 -37.11 -58.86 -75.42
CA ASN A 547 -38.16 -59.85 -75.13
C ASN A 547 -37.66 -61.31 -75.29
N SER A 548 -36.38 -61.53 -75.63
CA SER A 548 -35.78 -62.88 -75.72
C SER A 548 -35.86 -63.62 -74.37
N PRO A 549 -36.10 -64.94 -74.36
CA PRO A 549 -36.18 -65.73 -73.13
C PRO A 549 -34.90 -65.67 -72.28
N ALA A 550 -35.09 -65.56 -70.97
CA ALA A 550 -34.08 -65.56 -69.93
C ALA A 550 -34.61 -66.29 -68.67
N ILE A 551 -33.81 -66.33 -67.59
CA ILE A 551 -34.19 -66.91 -66.30
C ILE A 551 -33.97 -65.88 -65.19
N LEU A 552 -35.01 -65.53 -64.44
CA LEU A 552 -34.89 -64.66 -63.27
C LEU A 552 -35.36 -65.41 -62.02
N ASP A 553 -34.54 -65.45 -60.96
CA ASP A 553 -34.81 -66.17 -59.70
C ASP A 553 -35.29 -67.63 -59.92
N GLY A 554 -34.65 -68.32 -60.87
CA GLY A 554 -34.99 -69.70 -61.27
C GLY A 554 -36.28 -69.86 -62.09
N LYS A 555 -36.95 -68.78 -62.48
CA LYS A 555 -38.21 -68.77 -63.24
C LYS A 555 -38.00 -68.30 -64.68
N PRO A 556 -38.81 -68.76 -65.66
CA PRO A 556 -38.81 -68.20 -67.01
C PRO A 556 -39.13 -66.70 -67.00
N ALA A 557 -38.32 -65.91 -67.70
CA ALA A 557 -38.41 -64.46 -67.79
C ALA A 557 -37.97 -63.99 -69.20
N THR A 558 -37.90 -62.68 -69.43
CA THR A 558 -37.26 -62.06 -70.61
C THR A 558 -35.97 -61.34 -70.22
N ARG A 559 -35.08 -61.04 -71.19
CA ARG A 559 -33.88 -60.20 -70.92
C ARG A 559 -34.26 -58.86 -70.29
N LEU A 560 -35.39 -58.28 -70.71
CA LEU A 560 -35.96 -57.05 -70.16
C LEU A 560 -36.29 -57.15 -68.67
N ASP A 561 -36.79 -58.30 -68.18
CA ASP A 561 -37.04 -58.50 -66.74
C ASP A 561 -35.72 -58.54 -65.95
N VAL A 562 -34.69 -59.17 -66.52
CA VAL A 562 -33.37 -59.31 -65.89
C VAL A 562 -32.64 -57.96 -65.84
N THR A 563 -32.66 -57.14 -66.92
CA THR A 563 -32.12 -55.77 -66.86
C THR A 563 -32.92 -54.86 -65.92
N GLN A 564 -34.25 -54.98 -65.91
CA GLN A 564 -35.11 -54.18 -65.03
C GLN A 564 -34.84 -54.49 -63.54
N LYS A 565 -34.64 -55.76 -63.19
CA LYS A 565 -34.22 -56.18 -61.84
C LYS A 565 -32.81 -55.72 -61.51
N ALA A 566 -31.84 -55.96 -62.39
CA ALA A 566 -30.44 -55.60 -62.16
C ALA A 566 -30.24 -54.08 -61.99
N LEU A 567 -30.95 -53.25 -62.78
CA LEU A 567 -30.97 -51.80 -62.58
C LEU A 567 -31.61 -51.42 -61.23
N SER A 568 -32.71 -52.08 -60.85
CA SER A 568 -33.38 -51.82 -59.58
C SER A 568 -32.53 -52.20 -58.36
N ASP A 569 -31.64 -53.18 -58.50
CA ASP A 569 -30.70 -53.55 -57.44
C ASP A 569 -29.50 -52.59 -57.41
N ALA A 570 -28.95 -52.21 -58.57
CA ALA A 570 -27.86 -51.24 -58.67
C ALA A 570 -28.25 -49.86 -58.11
N ILE A 571 -29.46 -49.36 -58.40
CA ILE A 571 -29.95 -48.09 -57.82
C ILE A 571 -29.97 -48.17 -56.29
N LYS A 572 -30.46 -49.26 -55.71
CA LYS A 572 -30.47 -49.46 -54.24
C LYS A 572 -29.08 -49.58 -53.62
N GLN A 573 -28.08 -50.02 -54.39
CA GLN A 573 -26.70 -50.08 -53.90
C GLN A 573 -26.07 -48.67 -53.88
N TYR A 574 -26.31 -47.85 -54.90
CA TYR A 574 -25.95 -46.43 -54.83
C TYR A 574 -26.70 -45.73 -53.69
N ASP A 575 -27.99 -46.02 -53.52
CA ASP A 575 -28.91 -45.43 -52.52
C ASP A 575 -28.83 -46.15 -51.15
N SER A 576 -27.65 -46.65 -50.76
CA SER A 576 -27.43 -47.35 -49.48
C SER A 576 -26.41 -46.65 -48.59
N GLY A 577 -26.68 -46.61 -47.29
CA GLY A 577 -25.93 -45.79 -46.34
C GLY A 577 -26.25 -44.30 -46.52
N ASP A 578 -25.27 -43.45 -46.23
CA ASP A 578 -25.40 -41.98 -46.22
C ASP A 578 -25.35 -41.35 -47.62
N ASN A 579 -25.83 -42.06 -48.65
CA ASN A 579 -25.69 -41.64 -50.04
C ASN A 579 -26.99 -40.96 -50.52
N GLU A 580 -26.87 -39.85 -51.25
CA GLU A 580 -28.00 -39.25 -51.95
C GLU A 580 -27.92 -39.54 -53.45
N VAL A 581 -28.97 -40.10 -54.05
CA VAL A 581 -28.97 -40.52 -55.45
C VAL A 581 -30.09 -39.88 -56.26
N MET A 582 -29.71 -39.11 -57.28
CA MET A 582 -30.61 -38.61 -58.31
C MET A 582 -30.41 -39.41 -59.60
N VAL A 583 -31.51 -39.92 -60.15
CA VAL A 583 -31.53 -40.80 -61.32
C VAL A 583 -32.19 -40.10 -62.51
N LYS A 584 -31.63 -40.29 -63.71
CA LYS A 584 -32.23 -39.84 -64.98
C LYS A 584 -32.21 -40.95 -66.01
N MET A 585 -33.36 -41.32 -66.54
CA MET A 585 -33.48 -42.42 -67.50
C MET A 585 -33.77 -41.93 -68.92
N VAL A 586 -33.23 -42.66 -69.90
CA VAL A 586 -33.54 -42.58 -71.33
C VAL A 586 -33.86 -43.99 -71.80
N LEU A 587 -35.11 -44.25 -72.18
CA LEU A 587 -35.50 -45.52 -72.80
C LEU A 587 -35.22 -45.48 -74.30
N PHE A 588 -34.78 -46.59 -74.89
CA PHE A 588 -34.52 -46.62 -76.34
C PHE A 588 -34.96 -47.90 -77.07
N GLY A 589 -35.23 -47.72 -78.36
CA GLY A 589 -35.49 -48.77 -79.33
C GLY A 589 -35.03 -48.29 -80.71
N ARG A 590 -35.97 -48.06 -81.65
CA ARG A 590 -35.69 -47.33 -82.90
C ARG A 590 -35.23 -45.89 -82.66
N GLU A 591 -35.81 -45.28 -81.64
CA GLU A 591 -35.68 -43.89 -81.21
C GLU A 591 -35.57 -43.89 -79.67
N ALA A 592 -34.95 -42.86 -79.11
CA ALA A 592 -34.71 -42.69 -77.68
C ALA A 592 -35.60 -41.60 -77.06
N ASN A 593 -36.22 -41.89 -75.91
CA ASN A 593 -37.08 -40.96 -75.17
C ASN A 593 -36.61 -40.81 -73.72
N THR A 594 -36.46 -39.56 -73.28
CA THR A 594 -36.10 -39.22 -71.90
C THR A 594 -37.31 -39.38 -70.97
N VAL A 595 -37.08 -39.97 -69.79
CA VAL A 595 -38.09 -40.11 -68.74
C VAL A 595 -38.19 -38.81 -67.94
N GLY A 596 -39.33 -38.13 -68.05
CA GLY A 596 -39.63 -36.89 -67.32
C GLY A 596 -38.78 -35.68 -67.72
N ASN A 597 -39.11 -34.52 -67.15
CA ASN A 597 -38.41 -33.24 -67.44
C ASN A 597 -37.42 -32.82 -66.34
N THR A 598 -37.42 -33.49 -65.19
CA THR A 598 -36.46 -33.33 -64.09
C THR A 598 -35.68 -34.62 -63.89
N TRP A 599 -34.65 -34.61 -63.06
CA TRP A 599 -34.16 -35.82 -62.41
C TRP A 599 -35.16 -36.30 -61.35
N MET A 600 -35.02 -37.56 -60.91
CA MET A 600 -35.90 -38.25 -59.95
C MET A 600 -35.06 -38.72 -58.77
N THR A 601 -35.62 -38.83 -57.57
CA THR A 601 -34.94 -39.54 -56.47
C THR A 601 -34.79 -41.03 -56.82
N ALA A 602 -33.88 -41.75 -56.18
CA ALA A 602 -33.81 -43.21 -56.33
C ALA A 602 -35.14 -43.91 -55.99
N SER A 603 -35.86 -43.45 -54.94
CA SER A 603 -37.20 -43.94 -54.59
C SER A 603 -38.21 -43.75 -55.73
N ASP A 604 -38.29 -42.53 -56.29
CA ASP A 604 -39.15 -42.22 -57.43
C ASP A 604 -38.77 -43.04 -58.68
N ALA A 605 -37.46 -43.21 -58.92
CA ALA A 605 -36.95 -43.98 -60.05
C ALA A 605 -37.26 -45.47 -59.91
N LEU A 606 -37.15 -46.05 -58.72
CA LEU A 606 -37.55 -47.44 -58.44
C LEU A 606 -39.06 -47.64 -58.62
N ALA A 607 -39.88 -46.68 -58.15
CA ALA A 607 -41.32 -46.68 -58.37
C ALA A 607 -41.66 -46.55 -59.87
N TRP A 608 -40.95 -45.72 -60.62
CA TRP A 608 -41.12 -45.57 -62.06
C TRP A 608 -40.70 -46.83 -62.83
N ILE A 609 -39.56 -47.43 -62.48
CA ILE A 609 -39.02 -48.65 -63.10
C ILE A 609 -40.01 -49.82 -62.99
N ALA A 610 -40.83 -49.90 -61.95
CA ALA A 610 -41.91 -50.90 -61.86
C ALA A 610 -42.95 -50.80 -63.01
N THR A 611 -43.12 -49.62 -63.60
CA THR A 611 -44.06 -49.35 -64.72
C THR A 611 -43.41 -49.37 -66.12
N LEU A 612 -42.09 -49.55 -66.18
CA LEU A 612 -41.25 -49.33 -67.37
C LEU A 612 -41.73 -50.07 -68.63
N ARG A 613 -42.16 -51.33 -68.50
CA ARG A 613 -42.63 -52.14 -69.64
C ARG A 613 -43.91 -51.57 -70.27
N ASP A 614 -44.91 -51.24 -69.46
CA ASP A 614 -46.19 -50.70 -69.95
C ASP A 614 -45.98 -49.33 -70.61
N TYR A 615 -45.09 -48.51 -70.05
CA TYR A 615 -44.68 -47.25 -70.68
C TYR A 615 -43.94 -47.50 -72.01
N ALA A 616 -43.04 -48.47 -72.07
CA ALA A 616 -42.28 -48.81 -73.28
C ALA A 616 -43.16 -49.32 -74.42
N ASP A 617 -44.08 -50.24 -74.13
CA ASP A 617 -45.02 -50.80 -75.13
C ASP A 617 -46.03 -49.76 -75.64
N ALA A 618 -46.33 -48.71 -74.86
CA ALA A 618 -47.23 -47.63 -75.27
C ALA A 618 -46.53 -46.45 -75.98
N ASN A 619 -45.26 -46.16 -75.69
CA ASN A 619 -44.59 -44.91 -76.09
C ASN A 619 -43.29 -45.07 -76.89
N ILE A 620 -42.72 -46.28 -77.00
CA ILE A 620 -41.43 -46.51 -77.69
C ILE A 620 -41.64 -47.40 -78.92
N ASN A 621 -41.00 -47.06 -80.04
CA ASN A 621 -40.94 -47.96 -81.18
C ASN A 621 -39.89 -49.07 -80.91
N ARG A 622 -40.34 -50.16 -80.30
CA ARG A 622 -39.53 -51.32 -79.89
C ARG A 622 -39.01 -52.18 -81.07
N GLY A 623 -39.33 -51.85 -82.32
CA GLY A 623 -39.08 -52.71 -83.49
C GLY A 623 -37.61 -52.86 -83.94
N SER A 624 -36.69 -52.12 -83.32
CA SER A 624 -35.27 -52.03 -83.69
C SER A 624 -34.45 -51.42 -82.53
N THR A 625 -33.14 -51.27 -82.71
CA THR A 625 -32.19 -50.81 -81.68
C THR A 625 -31.19 -49.83 -82.29
N ASN A 626 -31.08 -48.62 -81.73
CA ASN A 626 -30.32 -47.46 -82.23
C ASN A 626 -29.49 -46.88 -81.07
N TYR A 627 -28.15 -46.93 -81.15
CA TYR A 627 -27.29 -46.45 -80.06
C TYR A 627 -26.93 -44.97 -80.22
N GLU A 628 -26.77 -44.53 -81.47
CA GLU A 628 -26.36 -43.20 -81.87
C GLU A 628 -27.34 -42.14 -81.31
N ASP A 629 -28.64 -42.34 -81.53
CA ASP A 629 -29.72 -41.50 -80.99
C ASP A 629 -29.79 -41.56 -79.45
N THR A 630 -29.49 -42.72 -78.87
CA THR A 630 -29.53 -42.91 -77.42
C THR A 630 -28.43 -42.11 -76.72
N LEU A 631 -27.20 -42.13 -77.24
CA LEU A 631 -26.10 -41.33 -76.68
C LEU A 631 -26.39 -39.84 -76.79
N ALA A 632 -26.86 -39.36 -77.96
CA ALA A 632 -27.29 -37.97 -78.11
C ALA A 632 -28.42 -37.60 -77.12
N LYS A 633 -29.38 -38.50 -76.90
CA LYS A 633 -30.50 -38.25 -75.98
C LYS A 633 -30.12 -38.37 -74.50
N MET A 634 -29.06 -39.12 -74.17
CA MET A 634 -28.43 -39.12 -72.84
C MET A 634 -27.67 -37.81 -72.58
N MET A 635 -26.94 -37.29 -73.58
CA MET A 635 -26.26 -35.99 -73.49
C MET A 635 -27.25 -34.83 -73.21
N ASP A 636 -28.38 -34.83 -73.93
CA ASP A 636 -29.52 -33.92 -73.69
C ASP A 636 -30.17 -34.16 -72.32
N ALA A 637 -30.43 -35.42 -71.96
CA ALA A 637 -31.08 -35.78 -70.69
C ALA A 637 -30.29 -35.27 -69.47
N PHE A 638 -28.96 -35.29 -69.52
CA PHE A 638 -28.08 -34.82 -68.44
C PHE A 638 -28.18 -33.31 -68.16
N ALA A 639 -28.67 -32.51 -69.11
CA ALA A 639 -28.85 -31.06 -68.94
C ALA A 639 -30.13 -30.67 -68.17
N HIS A 640 -31.04 -31.62 -67.90
CA HIS A 640 -32.26 -31.36 -67.13
C HIS A 640 -31.98 -30.96 -65.67
N PRO A 641 -32.86 -30.14 -65.06
CA PRO A 641 -32.73 -29.71 -63.66
C PRO A 641 -33.08 -30.84 -62.67
N GLY A 642 -32.56 -30.70 -61.44
CA GLY A 642 -32.80 -31.63 -60.32
C GLY A 642 -31.64 -32.60 -60.02
N LYS A 643 -30.52 -32.52 -60.74
CA LYS A 643 -29.28 -33.22 -60.39
C LYS A 643 -28.47 -32.44 -59.36
N PHE A 644 -27.57 -33.11 -58.65
CA PHE A 644 -26.54 -32.47 -57.83
C PHE A 644 -25.56 -31.68 -58.70
N THR A 645 -25.06 -30.55 -58.19
CA THR A 645 -24.19 -29.63 -58.94
C THR A 645 -23.05 -29.11 -58.06
N GLY A 646 -21.81 -29.42 -58.44
CA GLY A 646 -20.59 -29.02 -57.74
C GLY A 646 -19.39 -29.77 -58.30
N SER A 647 -18.22 -29.61 -57.68
CA SER A 647 -17.06 -30.49 -57.90
C SER A 647 -17.29 -31.91 -57.36
N ASP A 648 -18.16 -32.02 -56.36
CA ASP A 648 -18.20 -33.15 -55.42
C ASP A 648 -19.34 -34.13 -55.78
N ALA A 649 -20.22 -33.72 -56.70
CA ALA A 649 -21.28 -34.55 -57.28
C ALA A 649 -20.68 -35.63 -58.22
N ASN A 650 -20.83 -36.90 -57.86
CA ASN A 650 -20.31 -38.02 -58.64
C ASN A 650 -21.25 -38.34 -59.83
N ASN A 651 -20.81 -38.04 -61.05
CA ASN A 651 -21.62 -38.29 -62.26
C ASN A 651 -21.30 -39.66 -62.88
N VAL A 652 -22.33 -40.50 -63.03
CA VAL A 652 -22.21 -41.87 -63.54
C VAL A 652 -23.17 -42.08 -64.70
N SER A 653 -22.72 -42.79 -65.74
CA SER A 653 -23.54 -43.25 -66.87
C SER A 653 -23.57 -44.77 -66.90
N ILE A 654 -24.76 -45.36 -67.05
CA ILE A 654 -24.97 -46.80 -67.25
C ILE A 654 -25.79 -47.02 -68.52
N PHE A 655 -25.25 -47.77 -69.47
CA PHE A 655 -25.89 -48.15 -70.73
C PHE A 655 -26.23 -49.64 -70.72
N LEU A 656 -27.51 -50.01 -70.69
CA LEU A 656 -28.00 -51.40 -70.61
C LEU A 656 -28.69 -51.81 -71.91
N THR A 657 -28.25 -52.91 -72.52
CA THR A 657 -28.71 -53.40 -73.84
C THR A 657 -28.53 -54.91 -73.97
N ASP A 658 -28.88 -55.54 -75.10
CA ASP A 658 -28.44 -56.90 -75.46
C ASP A 658 -27.42 -56.93 -76.62
N GLY A 659 -26.75 -55.80 -76.90
CA GLY A 659 -25.55 -55.74 -77.74
C GLY A 659 -25.80 -55.83 -79.25
N HIS A 660 -27.06 -55.70 -79.69
CA HIS A 660 -27.47 -55.93 -81.08
C HIS A 660 -28.09 -54.68 -81.74
N PRO A 661 -27.36 -53.56 -81.85
CA PRO A 661 -27.82 -52.38 -82.59
C PRO A 661 -28.01 -52.74 -84.08
N ASN A 662 -29.07 -52.21 -84.67
CA ASN A 662 -29.55 -52.61 -86.00
C ASN A 662 -30.15 -51.45 -86.83
N VAL A 663 -30.08 -50.22 -86.31
CA VAL A 663 -30.45 -48.96 -86.93
C VAL A 663 -29.36 -47.93 -86.63
N SER A 664 -29.10 -47.00 -87.56
CA SER A 664 -28.12 -45.89 -87.41
C SER A 664 -28.76 -44.54 -87.76
N MET A 665 -28.24 -43.45 -87.20
CA MET A 665 -28.67 -42.08 -87.52
C MET A 665 -28.07 -41.47 -88.79
N GLY A 666 -27.13 -42.13 -89.48
CA GLY A 666 -26.76 -41.75 -90.85
C GLY A 666 -25.71 -40.65 -91.02
N ASP A 667 -25.11 -40.12 -89.96
CA ASP A 667 -23.97 -39.18 -90.03
C ASP A 667 -22.70 -39.83 -89.47
N ASN A 668 -21.74 -40.13 -90.35
CA ASN A 668 -20.43 -40.69 -89.99
C ASN A 668 -19.59 -39.80 -89.05
N ASN A 669 -20.01 -38.57 -88.72
CA ASN A 669 -19.23 -37.59 -87.96
C ASN A 669 -19.88 -37.16 -86.63
N GLY A 670 -21.07 -37.65 -86.29
CA GLY A 670 -21.77 -37.23 -85.08
C GLY A 670 -23.06 -37.98 -84.80
N LEU A 671 -23.49 -37.96 -83.53
CA LEU A 671 -24.61 -38.73 -82.97
C LEU A 671 -26.01 -38.27 -83.42
N SER A 672 -26.14 -37.61 -84.58
CA SER A 672 -27.36 -36.93 -85.01
C SER A 672 -27.57 -36.99 -86.52
N GLY A 673 -28.78 -37.30 -86.97
CA GLY A 673 -29.06 -37.30 -88.41
C GLY A 673 -30.48 -37.72 -88.78
N THR A 674 -30.59 -38.59 -89.79
CA THR A 674 -31.85 -39.18 -90.24
C THR A 674 -31.74 -40.69 -90.21
N VAL A 675 -32.66 -41.36 -89.51
CA VAL A 675 -32.69 -42.81 -89.34
C VAL A 675 -32.51 -43.55 -90.67
N ASN A 676 -31.46 -44.36 -90.76
CA ASN A 676 -31.00 -45.12 -91.93
C ASN A 676 -30.62 -44.26 -93.16
N GLY A 677 -30.12 -43.03 -92.93
CA GLY A 677 -29.78 -42.03 -93.95
C GLY A 677 -28.62 -42.33 -94.91
N GLY A 678 -28.10 -43.56 -94.94
CA GLY A 678 -27.03 -43.98 -95.87
C GLY A 678 -25.75 -44.56 -95.23
N HIS A 679 -25.78 -44.95 -93.96
CA HIS A 679 -24.64 -45.53 -93.25
C HIS A 679 -24.47 -47.04 -93.52
N ASP A 680 -23.22 -47.54 -93.56
CA ASP A 680 -22.90 -48.95 -93.80
C ASP A 680 -22.93 -49.82 -92.51
N SER A 681 -23.11 -49.24 -91.32
CA SER A 681 -23.09 -49.98 -90.04
C SER A 681 -24.03 -49.38 -88.98
N PRO A 682 -24.78 -50.20 -88.21
CA PRO A 682 -25.54 -49.76 -87.04
C PRO A 682 -24.69 -49.87 -85.77
N ARG A 683 -23.47 -49.32 -85.78
CA ARG A 683 -22.54 -49.36 -84.64
C ARG A 683 -21.78 -48.05 -84.58
N ILE A 684 -21.61 -47.53 -83.37
CA ILE A 684 -20.83 -46.34 -83.04
C ILE A 684 -19.47 -46.37 -83.77
N SER A 685 -19.24 -45.40 -84.65
CA SER A 685 -17.97 -45.21 -85.34
C SER A 685 -16.99 -44.40 -84.47
N LYS A 686 -15.72 -44.37 -84.87
CA LYS A 686 -14.65 -43.63 -84.16
C LYS A 686 -14.87 -42.11 -84.06
N ALA A 687 -15.76 -41.54 -84.87
CA ALA A 687 -16.12 -40.12 -84.77
C ALA A 687 -17.24 -39.91 -83.72
N GLU A 688 -18.25 -40.77 -83.72
CA GLU A 688 -19.34 -40.78 -82.74
C GLU A 688 -18.82 -41.13 -81.33
N GLU A 689 -17.94 -42.13 -81.22
CA GLU A 689 -17.12 -42.49 -80.05
C GLU A 689 -16.36 -41.27 -79.50
N LYS A 690 -15.77 -40.45 -80.38
CA LYS A 690 -15.06 -39.24 -79.98
C LYS A 690 -16.01 -38.15 -79.45
N VAL A 691 -17.19 -37.97 -80.06
CA VAL A 691 -18.21 -37.02 -79.56
C VAL A 691 -18.69 -37.42 -78.17
N TRP A 692 -18.94 -38.71 -77.95
CA TRP A 692 -19.33 -39.26 -76.65
C TRP A 692 -18.23 -39.09 -75.60
N THR A 693 -17.02 -39.56 -75.87
CA THR A 693 -15.91 -39.53 -74.89
C THR A 693 -15.44 -38.11 -74.55
N ASP A 694 -15.45 -37.16 -75.49
CA ASP A 694 -15.14 -35.75 -75.18
C ASP A 694 -16.23 -35.08 -74.32
N TRP A 695 -17.49 -35.46 -74.50
CA TRP A 695 -18.58 -35.00 -73.62
C TRP A 695 -18.48 -35.60 -72.21
N LEU A 696 -18.13 -36.89 -72.09
CA LEU A 696 -17.89 -37.54 -70.79
C LEU A 696 -16.78 -36.83 -70.00
N LYS A 697 -15.65 -36.49 -70.66
CA LYS A 697 -14.55 -35.70 -70.06
C LYS A 697 -15.03 -34.33 -69.59
N THR A 698 -15.77 -33.62 -70.43
CA THR A 698 -16.28 -32.27 -70.16
C THR A 698 -17.19 -32.21 -68.92
N ASN A 699 -17.83 -33.32 -68.55
CA ASN A 699 -18.79 -33.41 -67.45
C ASN A 699 -18.32 -34.32 -66.29
N ASN A 700 -17.06 -34.78 -66.30
CA ASN A 700 -16.49 -35.73 -65.34
C ASN A 700 -17.34 -37.01 -65.15
N ILE A 701 -17.93 -37.53 -66.23
CA ILE A 701 -18.83 -38.69 -66.17
C ILE A 701 -18.05 -39.98 -66.40
N LYS A 702 -18.21 -40.96 -65.50
CA LYS A 702 -17.77 -42.34 -65.74
C LYS A 702 -18.89 -43.16 -66.37
N SER A 703 -18.67 -43.67 -67.58
CA SER A 703 -19.66 -44.42 -68.36
C SER A 703 -19.35 -45.90 -68.41
N TYR A 704 -20.33 -46.72 -68.05
CA TYR A 704 -20.29 -48.17 -68.16
C TYR A 704 -21.32 -48.64 -69.19
N ALA A 705 -20.99 -49.68 -69.95
CA ALA A 705 -21.93 -50.33 -70.86
C ALA A 705 -21.99 -51.84 -70.58
N TYR A 706 -23.20 -52.38 -70.52
CA TYR A 706 -23.46 -53.78 -70.18
C TYR A 706 -24.41 -54.45 -71.18
N SER A 707 -24.08 -55.68 -71.60
CA SER A 707 -24.91 -56.51 -72.47
C SER A 707 -25.59 -57.64 -71.69
N ALA A 708 -26.91 -57.68 -71.69
CA ALA A 708 -27.74 -58.76 -71.18
C ALA A 708 -27.75 -60.02 -72.08
N HIS A 709 -26.96 -60.03 -73.16
CA HIS A 709 -26.85 -61.17 -74.06
C HIS A 709 -25.77 -62.14 -73.56
N ILE A 710 -26.23 -63.25 -72.99
CA ILE A 710 -25.37 -64.33 -72.48
C ILE A 710 -24.46 -64.84 -73.60
N GLY A 711 -23.15 -64.59 -73.47
CA GLY A 711 -22.12 -65.04 -74.42
C GLY A 711 -21.96 -64.20 -75.70
N SER A 712 -22.39 -62.94 -75.73
CA SER A 712 -22.13 -62.03 -76.87
C SER A 712 -20.71 -61.46 -76.90
N ASP A 713 -20.22 -61.16 -78.11
CA ASP A 713 -19.14 -60.21 -78.37
C ASP A 713 -19.53 -58.79 -77.89
N SER A 714 -18.65 -58.13 -77.12
CA SER A 714 -18.87 -56.80 -76.53
C SER A 714 -18.61 -55.64 -77.50
N SER A 715 -18.03 -55.89 -78.68
CA SER A 715 -17.55 -54.86 -79.62
C SER A 715 -18.63 -53.92 -80.22
N ALA A 716 -19.89 -54.06 -79.82
CA ALA A 716 -20.97 -53.11 -80.10
C ALA A 716 -21.12 -52.03 -79.01
N ILE A 717 -20.64 -52.30 -77.78
CA ILE A 717 -20.80 -51.47 -76.58
C ILE A 717 -19.49 -50.97 -75.99
N ASP A 718 -18.34 -51.56 -76.34
CA ASP A 718 -17.01 -51.04 -75.91
C ASP A 718 -16.85 -49.51 -76.19
N PRO A 719 -17.26 -48.94 -77.36
CA PRO A 719 -17.16 -47.50 -77.62
C PRO A 719 -18.04 -46.58 -76.72
N ILE A 720 -18.83 -47.16 -75.82
CA ILE A 720 -19.71 -46.46 -74.87
C ILE A 720 -19.13 -46.49 -73.45
N ALA A 721 -18.24 -47.45 -73.16
CA ALA A 721 -17.60 -47.64 -71.87
C ALA A 721 -16.31 -46.80 -71.78
N TYR A 722 -16.31 -45.77 -70.93
CA TYR A 722 -15.21 -44.80 -70.85
C TYR A 722 -15.22 -44.04 -69.52
N ASP A 723 -14.07 -43.86 -68.90
CA ASP A 723 -13.91 -43.02 -67.72
C ASP A 723 -13.54 -41.60 -68.12
N GLY A 724 -14.53 -40.70 -68.19
CA GLY A 724 -14.30 -39.29 -68.50
C GLY A 724 -13.44 -38.57 -67.46
N LYS A 725 -13.42 -39.04 -66.22
CA LYS A 725 -12.75 -38.40 -65.08
C LYS A 725 -11.25 -38.70 -65.06
N THR A 726 -10.83 -39.89 -65.49
CA THR A 726 -9.42 -40.27 -65.67
C THR A 726 -8.94 -40.22 -67.12
N SER A 727 -9.86 -40.03 -68.08
CA SER A 727 -9.63 -40.11 -69.53
C SER A 727 -9.09 -41.48 -70.02
N THR A 728 -9.60 -42.58 -69.45
CA THR A 728 -9.22 -43.95 -69.83
C THR A 728 -10.38 -44.72 -70.47
N ASP A 729 -10.09 -45.50 -71.51
CA ASP A 729 -11.02 -46.46 -72.10
C ASP A 729 -11.40 -47.55 -71.09
N LEU A 730 -12.63 -48.09 -71.18
CA LEU A 730 -13.12 -49.21 -70.39
C LEU A 730 -13.71 -50.29 -71.32
N ASP A 731 -13.72 -51.55 -70.89
CA ASP A 731 -14.32 -52.65 -71.67
C ASP A 731 -15.86 -52.70 -71.48
N GLY A 732 -16.60 -53.07 -72.52
CA GLY A 732 -18.04 -53.33 -72.45
C GLY A 732 -18.33 -54.71 -71.86
N LEU A 733 -19.19 -54.79 -70.84
CA LEU A 733 -19.33 -55.98 -70.01
C LEU A 733 -20.55 -56.83 -70.40
N ALA A 734 -20.31 -57.97 -71.07
CA ALA A 734 -21.34 -58.95 -71.37
C ALA A 734 -21.68 -59.86 -70.17
N ALA A 735 -22.96 -60.19 -70.01
CA ALA A 735 -23.45 -61.12 -69.00
C ALA A 735 -22.94 -62.55 -69.27
N THR A 736 -22.44 -63.20 -68.22
CA THR A 736 -22.05 -64.62 -68.23
C THR A 736 -23.24 -65.54 -67.99
N ASP A 737 -24.14 -65.13 -67.08
CA ASP A 737 -25.50 -65.63 -66.92
C ASP A 737 -26.41 -64.52 -66.37
N THR A 738 -27.63 -64.84 -65.93
CA THR A 738 -28.59 -63.84 -65.43
C THR A 738 -28.33 -63.34 -64.01
N SER A 739 -27.52 -64.06 -63.22
CA SER A 739 -26.93 -63.53 -61.99
C SER A 739 -25.70 -62.69 -62.32
N GLY A 740 -24.89 -63.12 -63.29
CA GLY A 740 -23.71 -62.41 -63.78
C GLY A 740 -23.98 -60.99 -64.31
N LEU A 741 -25.17 -60.72 -64.87
CA LEU A 741 -25.54 -59.34 -65.23
C LEU A 741 -25.70 -58.45 -63.99
N ALA A 742 -26.43 -58.91 -62.97
CA ALA A 742 -26.59 -58.16 -61.72
C ALA A 742 -25.25 -58.01 -61.01
N GLN A 743 -24.45 -59.08 -60.94
CA GLN A 743 -23.09 -59.07 -60.38
C GLN A 743 -22.19 -58.04 -61.09
N ASN A 744 -22.15 -58.04 -62.43
CA ASN A 744 -21.40 -57.02 -63.19
C ASN A 744 -21.88 -55.60 -62.84
N LEU A 745 -23.20 -55.40 -62.71
CA LEU A 745 -23.86 -54.14 -62.33
C LEU A 745 -23.72 -53.75 -60.85
N THR A 746 -23.11 -54.58 -59.99
CA THR A 746 -22.88 -54.30 -58.56
C THR A 746 -21.39 -54.28 -58.19
N GLU A 747 -20.56 -55.07 -58.89
CA GLU A 747 -19.11 -55.14 -58.68
C GLU A 747 -18.37 -54.02 -59.45
N ASN A 748 -18.77 -53.69 -60.67
CA ASN A 748 -18.11 -52.59 -61.43
C ASN A 748 -18.69 -51.21 -61.10
N THR A 749 -19.90 -51.17 -60.54
CA THR A 749 -20.51 -50.00 -59.89
C THR A 749 -20.11 -49.84 -58.43
N SER A 750 -19.18 -50.66 -57.92
CA SER A 750 -18.41 -50.36 -56.70
C SER A 750 -17.43 -49.21 -56.96
N ILE A 751 -18.00 -48.08 -57.40
CA ILE A 751 -17.33 -46.83 -57.65
C ILE A 751 -16.86 -46.31 -56.31
N SER A 752 -15.56 -46.05 -56.25
CA SER A 752 -14.94 -45.10 -55.33
C SER A 752 -15.74 -43.79 -55.31
N ILE A 753 -16.69 -43.69 -54.37
CA ILE A 753 -17.32 -42.43 -53.97
C ILE A 753 -16.17 -41.49 -53.61
N GLN A 754 -15.90 -40.50 -54.46
CA GLN A 754 -14.70 -39.71 -54.27
C GLN A 754 -14.93 -38.65 -53.21
N SER A 755 -14.17 -38.77 -52.11
CA SER A 755 -14.02 -37.77 -51.06
C SER A 755 -15.33 -37.18 -50.55
N VAL A 756 -16.01 -37.95 -49.70
CA VAL A 756 -16.73 -37.33 -48.58
C VAL A 756 -15.72 -36.56 -47.76
N THR A 757 -15.79 -35.23 -47.83
CA THR A 757 -15.03 -34.30 -47.00
C THR A 757 -15.83 -33.98 -45.75
N ALA A 758 -15.32 -34.33 -44.59
CA ALA A 758 -15.85 -33.85 -43.32
C ALA A 758 -15.11 -32.55 -42.97
N THR A 759 -15.86 -31.46 -42.71
CA THR A 759 -15.32 -30.10 -42.53
C THR A 759 -15.87 -29.47 -41.25
N GLY A 760 -15.04 -28.70 -40.55
CA GLY A 760 -15.41 -27.93 -39.37
C GLY A 760 -14.63 -26.62 -39.32
N ASP A 761 -15.27 -25.58 -38.81
CA ASP A 761 -14.67 -24.26 -38.59
C ASP A 761 -14.26 -24.11 -37.13
N GLY A 762 -13.21 -23.34 -36.86
CA GLY A 762 -12.67 -23.16 -35.51
C GLY A 762 -11.85 -21.88 -35.35
N SER A 763 -11.30 -21.71 -34.14
CA SER A 763 -10.38 -20.64 -33.77
C SER A 763 -9.09 -21.26 -33.26
N VAL A 764 -7.95 -20.65 -33.56
CA VAL A 764 -6.66 -21.00 -32.96
C VAL A 764 -6.61 -20.52 -31.49
N PHE A 765 -7.43 -19.53 -31.11
CA PHE A 765 -7.72 -19.22 -29.72
C PHE A 765 -8.74 -20.20 -29.13
N ILE A 766 -8.54 -20.60 -27.87
CA ILE A 766 -9.42 -21.49 -27.12
C ILE A 766 -10.18 -20.64 -26.11
N ASN A 767 -11.20 -19.92 -26.60
CA ASN A 767 -12.05 -18.99 -25.84
C ASN A 767 -12.99 -19.67 -24.82
N ASP A 768 -12.71 -20.92 -24.43
CA ASP A 768 -13.66 -21.81 -23.74
C ASP A 768 -13.18 -22.25 -22.35
N ASN A 769 -12.04 -21.72 -21.87
CA ASN A 769 -11.59 -21.92 -20.50
C ASN A 769 -12.33 -20.97 -19.53
N THR A 770 -13.65 -21.19 -19.44
CA THR A 770 -14.56 -20.40 -18.58
C THR A 770 -14.34 -20.63 -17.07
N ILE A 771 -13.36 -21.47 -16.71
CA ILE A 771 -13.06 -21.94 -15.36
C ILE A 771 -11.79 -21.26 -14.79
N SER A 772 -10.73 -21.05 -15.59
CA SER A 772 -9.52 -20.35 -15.11
C SER A 772 -9.60 -18.82 -15.23
N GLY A 773 -10.53 -18.29 -16.04
CA GLY A 773 -10.66 -16.86 -16.33
C GLY A 773 -9.69 -16.33 -17.39
N GLN A 774 -8.69 -17.11 -17.82
CA GLN A 774 -7.75 -16.69 -18.86
C GLN A 774 -8.42 -16.66 -20.25
N PHE A 775 -8.49 -15.47 -20.85
CA PHE A 775 -8.99 -15.28 -22.20
C PHE A 775 -7.85 -15.36 -23.23
N THR A 776 -7.70 -16.47 -23.95
CA THR A 776 -6.70 -16.50 -25.03
C THR A 776 -7.08 -15.55 -26.16
N GLY A 777 -6.19 -14.66 -26.59
CA GLY A 777 -6.52 -13.58 -27.52
C GLY A 777 -5.32 -12.84 -28.12
N PHE A 778 -5.55 -11.60 -28.55
CA PHE A 778 -4.53 -10.72 -29.12
C PHE A 778 -4.15 -9.52 -28.25
N GLY A 779 -4.84 -9.26 -27.13
CA GLY A 779 -4.81 -7.97 -26.45
C GLY A 779 -5.91 -6.99 -26.91
N ALA A 780 -6.07 -5.88 -26.19
CA ALA A 780 -7.06 -4.83 -26.42
C ALA A 780 -6.77 -3.99 -27.69
N ASP A 781 -5.51 -3.92 -28.08
CA ASP A 781 -5.02 -3.34 -29.32
C ASP A 781 -5.41 -4.17 -30.56
N GLY A 782 -5.39 -5.50 -30.41
CA GLY A 782 -5.71 -6.50 -31.42
C GLY A 782 -4.55 -6.79 -32.37
N GLY A 783 -4.54 -7.99 -32.95
CA GLY A 783 -3.35 -8.52 -33.62
C GLY A 783 -3.61 -9.46 -34.79
N TYR A 784 -2.60 -10.27 -35.11
CA TYR A 784 -2.63 -11.29 -36.15
C TYR A 784 -1.74 -12.51 -35.84
N VAL A 785 -2.06 -13.65 -36.44
CA VAL A 785 -1.20 -14.84 -36.41
C VAL A 785 0.01 -14.56 -37.31
N SER A 786 1.15 -14.20 -36.72
CA SER A 786 2.38 -13.89 -37.45
C SER A 786 3.05 -15.12 -38.08
N LYS A 787 2.84 -16.31 -37.50
CA LYS A 787 3.46 -17.57 -37.95
C LYS A 787 2.56 -18.79 -37.76
N VAL A 788 2.57 -19.70 -38.72
CA VAL A 788 2.03 -21.07 -38.61
C VAL A 788 3.07 -22.06 -39.13
N VAL A 789 3.28 -23.16 -38.41
CA VAL A 789 4.16 -24.28 -38.78
C VAL A 789 3.39 -25.58 -38.63
N ILE A 790 3.27 -26.34 -39.71
CA ILE A 790 2.60 -27.64 -39.71
C ILE A 790 3.32 -28.59 -40.68
N GLY A 791 3.58 -29.82 -40.27
CA GLY A 791 4.38 -30.78 -41.06
C GLY A 791 5.83 -30.35 -41.34
N GLY A 792 6.36 -29.36 -40.62
CA GLY A 792 7.67 -28.75 -40.89
C GLY A 792 7.66 -27.70 -42.03
N ALA A 793 6.49 -27.36 -42.58
CA ALA A 793 6.32 -26.24 -43.49
C ALA A 793 5.93 -24.98 -42.69
N THR A 794 6.69 -23.89 -42.86
CA THR A 794 6.48 -22.60 -42.21
C THR A 794 5.77 -21.62 -43.14
N TYR A 795 4.79 -20.91 -42.59
CA TYR A 795 4.00 -19.86 -43.22
C TYR A 795 4.06 -18.63 -42.30
N THR A 796 4.35 -17.44 -42.83
CA THR A 796 4.42 -16.20 -42.05
C THR A 796 3.56 -15.11 -42.66
N PHE A 797 3.00 -14.24 -41.83
CA PHE A 797 2.16 -13.10 -42.20
C PHE A 797 2.75 -11.83 -41.56
N ASP A 798 2.73 -10.71 -42.27
CA ASP A 798 3.25 -9.40 -41.82
C ASP A 798 2.13 -8.37 -41.59
N GLY A 799 0.92 -8.86 -41.26
CA GLY A 799 -0.31 -8.07 -41.23
C GLY A 799 -0.94 -7.83 -42.62
N LYS A 800 -0.28 -8.19 -43.74
CA LYS A 800 -0.80 -7.89 -45.10
C LYS A 800 -0.51 -8.94 -46.19
N ASP A 801 0.71 -9.44 -46.28
CA ASP A 801 1.19 -10.40 -47.28
C ASP A 801 1.66 -11.69 -46.59
N ILE A 802 1.37 -12.86 -47.17
CA ILE A 802 1.75 -14.17 -46.59
C ILE A 802 2.92 -14.76 -47.36
N THR A 803 4.02 -15.05 -46.67
CA THR A 803 5.14 -15.82 -47.22
C THR A 803 4.95 -17.31 -46.92
N THR A 804 4.93 -18.12 -47.99
CA THR A 804 4.80 -19.58 -47.94
C THR A 804 6.10 -20.25 -48.43
N PRO A 805 6.30 -21.57 -48.20
CA PRO A 805 7.47 -22.28 -48.73
C PRO A 805 7.58 -22.28 -50.27
N ASN A 806 6.48 -21.94 -50.97
CA ASN A 806 6.40 -21.91 -52.44
C ASN A 806 6.41 -20.47 -53.01
N GLY A 807 6.53 -19.43 -52.16
CA GLY A 807 6.51 -18.02 -52.54
C GLY A 807 5.51 -17.18 -51.74
N THR A 808 5.50 -15.87 -51.99
CA THR A 808 4.65 -14.89 -51.29
C THR A 808 3.32 -14.67 -51.99
N MET A 809 2.23 -14.66 -51.22
CA MET A 809 0.88 -14.27 -51.61
C MET A 809 0.61 -12.85 -51.12
N THR A 810 0.37 -11.90 -52.03
CA THR A 810 0.18 -10.49 -51.68
C THR A 810 -1.29 -10.15 -51.40
N ASN A 811 -1.54 -9.33 -50.40
CA ASN A 811 -2.84 -8.74 -50.06
C ASN A 811 -3.91 -9.82 -49.74
N THR A 812 -3.55 -10.77 -48.86
CA THR A 812 -4.45 -11.83 -48.36
C THR A 812 -4.00 -12.30 -46.99
N SER A 813 -4.95 -12.48 -46.08
CA SER A 813 -4.75 -13.14 -44.78
C SER A 813 -5.04 -14.65 -44.83
N PHE A 814 -5.64 -15.15 -45.90
CA PHE A 814 -5.98 -16.57 -46.04
C PHE A 814 -4.81 -17.39 -46.58
N VAL A 815 -4.43 -18.44 -45.86
CA VAL A 815 -3.48 -19.48 -46.31
C VAL A 815 -4.14 -20.85 -46.29
N SER A 816 -3.98 -21.62 -47.37
CA SER A 816 -4.43 -23.02 -47.42
C SER A 816 -3.24 -23.97 -47.41
N ILE A 817 -3.31 -24.97 -46.54
CA ILE A 817 -2.21 -25.86 -46.19
C ILE A 817 -2.71 -27.31 -46.28
N ASN A 818 -1.96 -28.17 -46.98
CA ASN A 818 -2.20 -29.61 -46.96
C ASN A 818 -1.40 -30.21 -45.80
N THR A 819 -2.05 -30.99 -44.94
CA THR A 819 -1.47 -31.45 -43.66
C THR A 819 -0.84 -32.85 -43.76
N PRO A 820 0.09 -33.23 -42.87
CA PRO A 820 0.79 -34.53 -42.92
C PRO A 820 -0.13 -35.76 -42.94
N GLN A 821 -1.29 -35.71 -42.28
CA GLN A 821 -2.26 -36.80 -42.26
C GLN A 821 -3.18 -36.82 -43.49
N GLY A 822 -3.03 -35.86 -44.40
CA GLY A 822 -3.75 -35.73 -45.67
C GLY A 822 -4.96 -34.80 -45.63
N GLY A 823 -5.19 -34.10 -44.51
CA GLY A 823 -6.23 -33.09 -44.40
C GLY A 823 -5.87 -31.81 -45.15
N LYS A 824 -6.85 -30.90 -45.24
CA LYS A 824 -6.68 -29.56 -45.80
C LYS A 824 -7.14 -28.54 -44.77
N LEU A 825 -6.22 -27.71 -44.34
CA LEU A 825 -6.43 -26.56 -43.48
C LEU A 825 -6.56 -25.29 -44.34
N VAL A 826 -7.39 -24.35 -43.89
CA VAL A 826 -7.39 -22.95 -44.31
C VAL A 826 -7.35 -22.08 -43.05
N VAL A 827 -6.33 -21.23 -42.90
CA VAL A 827 -6.24 -20.27 -41.78
C VAL A 827 -6.44 -18.87 -42.31
N ASP A 828 -7.26 -18.07 -41.62
CA ASP A 828 -7.30 -16.62 -41.72
C ASP A 828 -6.34 -16.02 -40.69
N MET A 829 -5.13 -15.73 -41.13
CA MET A 829 -4.04 -15.24 -40.29
C MET A 829 -4.37 -13.89 -39.63
N ALA A 830 -5.34 -13.12 -40.14
CA ALA A 830 -5.74 -11.83 -39.58
C ALA A 830 -6.87 -11.92 -38.52
N THR A 831 -7.48 -13.09 -38.31
CA THR A 831 -8.54 -13.27 -37.29
C THR A 831 -8.32 -14.49 -36.40
N ALA A 832 -7.20 -15.20 -36.57
CA ALA A 832 -6.89 -16.48 -35.93
C ALA A 832 -7.94 -17.59 -36.17
N LYS A 833 -8.84 -17.42 -37.15
CA LYS A 833 -9.86 -18.42 -37.49
C LYS A 833 -9.32 -19.43 -38.49
N TYR A 834 -9.86 -20.63 -38.46
CA TYR A 834 -9.56 -21.65 -39.46
C TYR A 834 -10.78 -22.45 -39.88
N SER A 835 -10.67 -23.12 -41.02
CA SER A 835 -11.51 -24.26 -41.39
C SER A 835 -10.64 -25.45 -41.75
N TYR A 836 -11.04 -26.64 -41.30
CA TYR A 836 -10.28 -27.87 -41.50
C TYR A 836 -11.15 -28.95 -42.15
N THR A 837 -10.60 -29.62 -43.15
CA THR A 837 -11.22 -30.73 -43.87
C THR A 837 -10.38 -32.00 -43.74
N SER A 838 -10.95 -33.10 -43.27
CA SER A 838 -10.24 -34.38 -43.09
C SER A 838 -9.83 -35.05 -44.40
N ALA A 839 -8.76 -35.85 -44.33
CA ALA A 839 -8.52 -36.93 -45.28
C ALA A 839 -9.64 -37.98 -45.21
N VAL A 840 -9.94 -38.63 -46.32
CA VAL A 840 -10.90 -39.74 -46.37
C VAL A 840 -10.30 -41.01 -45.72
N ASN A 841 -11.14 -41.83 -45.09
CA ASN A 841 -10.81 -43.16 -44.51
C ASN A 841 -10.05 -43.16 -43.16
N LYS A 842 -10.23 -42.16 -42.30
CA LYS A 842 -9.81 -42.21 -40.89
C LYS A 842 -10.98 -41.81 -39.99
N SER A 843 -11.25 -42.58 -38.93
CA SER A 843 -12.26 -42.27 -37.91
C SER A 843 -11.72 -41.33 -36.83
N ALA A 844 -10.45 -41.49 -36.45
CA ALA A 844 -9.73 -40.54 -35.60
C ALA A 844 -8.23 -40.51 -35.96
N TYR A 845 -7.58 -39.36 -35.76
CA TYR A 845 -6.12 -39.20 -35.83
C TYR A 845 -5.64 -37.91 -35.15
N GLN A 846 -4.34 -37.82 -34.86
CA GLN A 846 -3.72 -36.60 -34.34
C GLN A 846 -2.85 -35.89 -35.36
N GLU A 847 -2.86 -34.56 -35.33
CA GLU A 847 -1.89 -33.66 -35.97
C GLU A 847 -1.29 -32.68 -34.95
N GLN A 848 -0.22 -31.97 -35.33
CA GLN A 848 0.38 -30.92 -34.51
C GLN A 848 0.66 -29.68 -35.36
N MET A 849 0.32 -28.53 -34.79
CA MET A 849 0.62 -27.19 -35.32
C MET A 849 1.46 -26.45 -34.27
N THR A 850 2.40 -25.63 -34.72
CA THR A 850 2.97 -24.54 -33.91
C THR A 850 2.54 -23.22 -34.54
N TYR A 851 2.13 -22.25 -33.75
CA TYR A 851 1.72 -20.94 -34.23
C TYR A 851 2.26 -19.84 -33.32
N THR A 852 2.40 -18.64 -33.88
CA THR A 852 2.77 -17.44 -33.14
C THR A 852 1.72 -16.40 -33.44
N VAL A 853 1.18 -15.80 -32.39
CA VAL A 853 0.40 -14.56 -32.49
C VAL A 853 1.34 -13.39 -32.25
N VAL A 854 0.99 -12.25 -32.83
CA VAL A 854 1.55 -10.95 -32.50
C VAL A 854 0.38 -9.98 -32.40
N ASP A 855 0.48 -8.98 -31.54
CA ASP A 855 -0.53 -7.95 -31.35
C ASP A 855 -0.38 -6.78 -32.37
N GLY A 856 -0.81 -5.58 -31.98
CA GLY A 856 -0.78 -4.35 -32.77
C GLY A 856 0.43 -3.45 -32.53
N ASP A 857 1.17 -3.69 -31.45
CA ASP A 857 2.40 -3.03 -31.02
C ASP A 857 3.64 -3.77 -31.56
N GLY A 858 3.66 -5.10 -31.34
CA GLY A 858 4.70 -6.03 -31.76
C GLY A 858 5.00 -7.14 -30.75
N ASP A 859 4.30 -7.23 -29.61
CA ASP A 859 4.49 -8.30 -28.63
C ASP A 859 3.91 -9.63 -29.12
N GLY A 860 4.45 -10.76 -28.66
CA GLY A 860 4.26 -12.00 -29.42
C GLY A 860 4.75 -13.31 -28.82
N VAL A 861 3.78 -14.21 -28.62
CA VAL A 861 3.94 -15.53 -28.00
C VAL A 861 3.77 -16.67 -29.03
N GLU A 862 4.53 -17.76 -28.83
CA GLU A 862 4.44 -18.99 -29.63
C GLU A 862 3.89 -20.16 -28.78
N SER A 863 2.89 -20.87 -29.31
CA SER A 863 2.40 -22.12 -28.74
C SER A 863 2.33 -23.24 -29.77
N LYS A 864 2.19 -24.45 -29.25
CA LYS A 864 2.05 -25.68 -30.01
C LYS A 864 0.70 -26.33 -29.66
N GLN A 865 -0.15 -26.54 -30.65
CA GLN A 865 -1.40 -27.26 -30.49
C GLN A 865 -1.27 -28.73 -30.94
N THR A 866 -1.92 -29.62 -30.21
CA THR A 866 -2.19 -31.00 -30.65
C THR A 866 -3.66 -31.12 -31.05
N TRP A 867 -3.91 -31.42 -32.31
CA TRP A 867 -5.25 -31.48 -32.89
C TRP A 867 -5.73 -32.93 -32.95
N ASN A 868 -6.73 -33.26 -32.13
CA ASN A 868 -7.41 -34.55 -32.15
C ASN A 868 -8.54 -34.49 -33.19
N VAL A 869 -8.29 -34.96 -34.41
CA VAL A 869 -9.31 -34.97 -35.47
C VAL A 869 -10.17 -36.23 -35.31
N VAL A 870 -11.48 -36.06 -35.17
CA VAL A 870 -12.47 -37.15 -35.06
C VAL A 870 -13.54 -36.97 -36.13
N VAL A 871 -13.77 -37.99 -36.94
CA VAL A 871 -14.80 -37.99 -38.00
C VAL A 871 -15.98 -38.83 -37.54
N LYS A 872 -17.13 -38.18 -37.30
CA LYS A 872 -18.39 -38.83 -36.89
C LYS A 872 -19.25 -39.16 -38.12
N ASP A 873 -19.90 -40.33 -38.11
CA ASP A 873 -20.93 -40.72 -39.08
C ASP A 873 -22.24 -39.92 -38.87
N VAL A 874 -23.22 -40.06 -39.77
CA VAL A 874 -24.38 -39.13 -39.90
C VAL A 874 -25.59 -39.53 -39.03
N ASP A 875 -25.44 -40.47 -38.11
CA ASP A 875 -26.50 -40.87 -37.18
C ASP A 875 -26.82 -39.71 -36.23
N GLY A 876 -28.07 -39.22 -36.29
CA GLY A 876 -28.50 -37.91 -35.75
C GLY A 876 -28.67 -37.83 -34.23
N ASN A 877 -27.64 -38.18 -33.47
CA ASN A 877 -27.56 -37.98 -32.02
C ASN A 877 -26.59 -36.82 -31.71
N THR A 878 -27.05 -35.76 -31.07
CA THR A 878 -26.19 -34.61 -30.74
C THR A 878 -25.23 -35.02 -29.62
N SER A 879 -23.94 -35.11 -29.94
CA SER A 879 -22.91 -35.56 -29.00
C SER A 879 -22.19 -34.37 -28.38
N ILE A 880 -22.36 -34.23 -27.07
CA ILE A 880 -21.86 -33.14 -26.23
C ILE A 880 -20.76 -33.73 -25.34
N ASN A 881 -19.59 -33.10 -25.31
CA ASN A 881 -18.44 -33.54 -24.53
C ASN A 881 -18.03 -32.40 -23.58
N GLY A 882 -17.84 -32.71 -22.30
CA GLY A 882 -17.32 -31.76 -21.32
C GLY A 882 -15.81 -31.48 -21.46
N LYS A 883 -15.32 -30.45 -20.77
CA LYS A 883 -13.92 -30.03 -20.77
C LYS A 883 -13.38 -29.85 -19.34
N ALA A 884 -12.21 -30.43 -19.06
CA ALA A 884 -11.55 -30.32 -17.76
C ALA A 884 -10.26 -29.48 -17.80
N THR A 885 -9.98 -28.77 -16.71
CA THR A 885 -8.70 -28.04 -16.47
C THR A 885 -7.73 -28.86 -15.60
N LEU A 886 -6.45 -28.48 -15.58
CA LEU A 886 -5.40 -29.11 -14.76
C LEU A 886 -4.43 -28.06 -14.20
N ASP A 887 -4.74 -27.55 -13.01
CA ASP A 887 -4.03 -26.44 -12.38
C ASP A 887 -3.01 -26.98 -11.36
N VAL A 888 -1.72 -26.64 -11.52
CA VAL A 888 -0.64 -27.16 -10.67
C VAL A 888 -0.76 -26.62 -9.24
N ILE A 889 -0.79 -27.50 -8.25
CA ILE A 889 -0.76 -27.10 -6.83
C ILE A 889 0.63 -26.57 -6.51
N ASP A 890 0.75 -25.43 -5.83
CA ASP A 890 2.04 -24.86 -5.43
C ASP A 890 2.90 -25.86 -4.62
N GLY A 891 4.18 -25.96 -4.98
CA GLY A 891 5.17 -26.77 -4.29
C GLY A 891 5.46 -26.33 -2.84
N SER A 892 5.24 -25.06 -2.49
CA SER A 892 5.57 -24.55 -1.15
C SER A 892 4.63 -25.08 -0.06
N ILE A 893 3.35 -25.30 -0.39
CA ILE A 893 2.32 -25.79 0.54
C ILE A 893 2.27 -27.32 0.70
N LYS A 894 2.88 -28.10 -0.22
CA LYS A 894 2.87 -29.58 -0.19
C LYS A 894 3.59 -30.16 1.04
N GLY A 895 3.13 -31.31 1.54
CA GLY A 895 3.58 -31.95 2.79
C GLY A 895 2.96 -31.31 4.05
N LEU A 896 2.87 -32.04 5.17
CA LEU A 896 2.28 -31.56 6.43
C LEU A 896 3.27 -30.72 7.26
N ASN A 897 2.76 -29.86 8.16
CA ASN A 897 3.54 -29.15 9.17
C ASN A 897 3.93 -30.12 10.30
N GLY A 898 5.23 -30.40 10.45
CA GLY A 898 5.79 -31.19 11.54
C GLY A 898 6.41 -30.31 12.62
N GLU A 899 6.10 -30.59 13.88
CA GLU A 899 6.50 -29.83 15.06
C GLU A 899 7.21 -30.75 16.06
N TYR A 900 8.38 -30.35 16.55
CA TYR A 900 9.15 -31.10 17.54
C TYR A 900 9.24 -30.33 18.88
N TYR A 901 8.95 -31.04 19.97
CA TYR A 901 8.95 -30.53 21.34
C TYR A 901 9.89 -31.38 22.20
N GLY A 902 11.09 -30.87 22.49
CA GLY A 902 11.95 -31.45 23.52
C GLY A 902 11.41 -31.10 24.90
N TYR A 903 11.49 -32.04 25.84
CA TYR A 903 11.03 -31.84 27.22
C TYR A 903 11.86 -32.67 28.21
N ASN A 904 12.08 -32.16 29.42
CA ASN A 904 12.85 -32.83 30.46
C ASN A 904 11.96 -33.26 31.64
N ASP A 905 11.81 -34.58 31.82
CA ASP A 905 11.21 -35.17 33.02
C ASP A 905 12.02 -34.88 34.30
N GLN A 906 13.35 -34.75 34.18
CA GLN A 906 14.32 -34.48 35.24
C GLN A 906 15.35 -33.43 34.82
N VAL A 907 15.84 -32.63 35.77
CA VAL A 907 16.87 -31.59 35.51
C VAL A 907 18.23 -32.23 35.23
N VAL A 908 18.62 -32.32 33.95
CA VAL A 908 19.93 -32.83 33.50
C VAL A 908 20.86 -31.68 33.08
N ALA A 909 22.06 -31.63 33.66
CA ALA A 909 23.03 -30.58 33.38
C ALA A 909 23.62 -30.73 31.97
N GLY A 910 23.33 -29.77 31.08
CA GLY A 910 23.77 -29.75 29.69
C GLY A 910 22.67 -30.09 28.67
N ASN A 911 21.46 -30.40 29.13
CA ASN A 911 20.27 -30.42 28.27
C ASN A 911 19.83 -28.99 27.92
N LYS A 912 19.08 -28.86 26.82
CA LYS A 912 18.22 -27.70 26.58
C LYS A 912 17.13 -27.72 27.66
N VAL A 913 16.76 -26.56 28.20
CA VAL A 913 15.75 -26.43 29.26
C VAL A 913 14.63 -25.47 28.89
N HIS A 914 13.46 -25.72 29.45
CA HIS A 914 12.21 -25.00 29.20
C HIS A 914 11.52 -24.59 30.51
N ALA A 915 10.53 -23.71 30.43
CA ALA A 915 9.79 -23.22 31.59
C ALA A 915 8.76 -24.22 32.15
N ASP A 916 8.45 -25.28 31.38
CA ASP A 916 7.52 -26.35 31.71
C ASP A 916 8.21 -27.68 32.07
N ASP A 917 9.54 -27.76 32.02
CA ASP A 917 10.31 -28.95 32.44
C ASP A 917 9.93 -29.43 33.85
N THR A 918 9.95 -30.75 34.04
CA THR A 918 9.58 -31.48 35.27
C THR A 918 8.11 -31.35 35.72
N LYS A 919 7.28 -30.54 35.04
CA LYS A 919 5.89 -30.24 35.43
C LYS A 919 4.95 -31.44 35.27
N TYR A 920 5.19 -32.29 34.29
CA TYR A 920 4.32 -33.42 33.92
C TYR A 920 4.84 -34.79 34.37
N GLY A 921 6.07 -34.86 34.88
CA GLY A 921 6.79 -36.13 35.04
C GLY A 921 7.36 -36.58 33.70
N ASN A 922 7.33 -37.88 33.39
CA ASN A 922 7.70 -38.44 32.09
C ASN A 922 6.57 -38.20 31.07
N LEU A 923 6.91 -37.98 29.79
CA LEU A 923 5.91 -37.93 28.71
C LEU A 923 5.24 -39.31 28.54
N GLN A 924 3.99 -39.45 28.96
CA GLN A 924 3.28 -40.75 28.93
C GLN A 924 1.87 -40.71 28.34
N THR A 925 1.22 -39.54 28.30
CA THR A 925 -0.18 -39.39 27.89
C THR A 925 -0.41 -38.25 26.89
N ILE A 926 -1.56 -38.33 26.20
CA ILE A 926 -2.12 -37.25 25.37
C ILE A 926 -2.25 -35.95 26.19
N SER A 927 -2.62 -36.04 27.47
CA SER A 927 -2.78 -34.88 28.36
C SER A 927 -1.45 -34.18 28.69
N ASP A 928 -0.32 -34.89 28.63
CA ASP A 928 1.00 -34.30 28.84
C ASP A 928 1.43 -33.53 27.58
N MET A 929 1.20 -34.12 26.40
CA MET A 929 1.41 -33.49 25.09
C MET A 929 0.54 -32.23 24.92
N GLU A 930 -0.76 -32.31 25.22
CA GLU A 930 -1.66 -31.15 25.26
C GLU A 930 -1.15 -30.07 26.22
N GLY A 931 -0.72 -30.46 27.42
CA GLY A 931 -0.20 -29.56 28.43
C GLY A 931 1.09 -28.83 28.04
N ILE A 932 2.00 -29.50 27.32
CA ILE A 932 3.25 -28.93 26.82
C ILE A 932 2.98 -28.05 25.60
N ILE A 933 2.26 -28.55 24.60
CA ILE A 933 2.09 -27.85 23.32
C ILE A 933 1.21 -26.61 23.48
N ASN A 934 0.02 -26.73 24.08
CA ASN A 934 -0.85 -25.56 24.33
C ASN A 934 -0.22 -24.62 25.37
N GLY A 935 0.56 -25.17 26.31
CA GLY A 935 1.30 -24.40 27.32
C GLY A 935 2.41 -23.51 26.72
N ARG A 936 3.16 -24.02 25.74
CA ARG A 936 4.18 -23.27 24.98
C ARG A 936 3.56 -22.36 23.92
N ASN A 937 2.46 -22.79 23.30
CA ASN A 937 1.74 -21.99 22.31
C ASN A 937 0.96 -20.82 22.94
N GLY A 938 0.62 -20.88 24.22
CA GLY A 938 -0.13 -19.82 24.93
C GLY A 938 -1.64 -19.79 24.65
N ALA A 939 -2.10 -20.63 23.73
CA ALA A 939 -3.50 -20.87 23.37
C ALA A 939 -3.69 -22.33 22.94
N ASP A 940 -4.92 -22.83 22.97
CA ASP A 940 -5.22 -24.20 22.56
C ASP A 940 -5.10 -24.37 21.04
N VAL A 941 -4.19 -25.25 20.61
CA VAL A 941 -4.03 -25.66 19.19
C VAL A 941 -4.12 -27.18 19.03
N VAL A 942 -3.68 -27.95 20.03
CA VAL A 942 -3.87 -29.40 20.03
C VAL A 942 -5.36 -29.72 20.01
N GLY A 943 -5.78 -30.60 19.10
CA GLY A 943 -7.19 -30.78 18.72
C GLY A 943 -7.58 -30.13 17.38
N THR A 944 -6.65 -29.46 16.70
CA THR A 944 -6.88 -28.77 15.41
C THR A 944 -5.79 -29.11 14.39
N ASN A 945 -6.06 -28.88 13.10
CA ASN A 945 -5.04 -28.93 12.04
C ASN A 945 -4.14 -27.67 11.99
N ALA A 946 -4.34 -26.68 12.86
CA ALA A 946 -3.56 -25.45 12.86
C ALA A 946 -2.16 -25.66 13.47
N SER A 947 -1.16 -25.14 12.78
CA SER A 947 0.22 -25.05 13.27
C SER A 947 0.32 -24.15 14.51
N ALA A 948 1.11 -24.54 15.51
CA ALA A 948 1.43 -23.70 16.66
C ALA A 948 2.24 -22.45 16.22
N HIS A 949 2.15 -21.34 16.95
CA HIS A 949 2.85 -20.10 16.57
C HIS A 949 4.38 -20.25 16.58
N GLN A 950 5.07 -19.37 15.85
CA GLN A 950 6.53 -19.41 15.70
C GLN A 950 7.24 -19.27 17.05
N GLY A 951 8.11 -20.23 17.40
CA GLY A 951 8.86 -20.29 18.65
C GLY A 951 8.24 -21.17 19.75
N ALA A 952 7.00 -21.65 19.58
CA ALA A 952 6.39 -22.62 20.48
C ALA A 952 7.04 -24.03 20.42
N PRO A 953 7.30 -24.62 19.23
CA PRO A 953 8.14 -25.80 19.12
C PRO A 953 9.63 -25.46 19.18
N ASP A 954 10.46 -26.47 19.43
CA ASP A 954 11.92 -26.33 19.42
C ASP A 954 12.49 -26.33 18.00
N ALA A 955 11.84 -27.09 17.11
CA ALA A 955 12.09 -27.11 15.68
C ALA A 955 10.80 -27.49 14.92
N ARG A 956 10.72 -27.06 13.66
CA ARG A 956 9.74 -27.56 12.68
C ARG A 956 10.43 -28.35 11.58
N PHE A 957 9.64 -29.11 10.84
CA PHE A 957 10.01 -29.82 9.62
C PHE A 957 8.79 -29.91 8.68
N THR A 958 9.02 -30.13 7.40
CA THR A 958 7.99 -30.63 6.48
C THR A 958 7.91 -32.15 6.64
N ALA A 959 6.70 -32.68 6.78
CA ALA A 959 6.45 -34.12 6.82
C ALA A 959 5.88 -34.58 5.46
N THR A 960 6.63 -35.40 4.72
CA THR A 960 6.20 -35.93 3.41
C THR A 960 5.89 -37.43 3.41
N THR A 961 6.43 -38.19 4.37
CA THR A 961 6.10 -39.62 4.58
C THR A 961 6.07 -39.91 6.07
N ILE A 962 4.94 -40.34 6.62
CA ILE A 962 4.81 -40.64 8.05
C ILE A 962 5.31 -42.08 8.35
N ASN A 963 6.59 -42.32 8.08
CA ASN A 963 7.27 -43.60 8.26
C ASN A 963 8.67 -43.38 8.86
N TYR A 964 8.69 -43.01 10.14
CA TYR A 964 9.84 -42.54 10.90
C TYR A 964 10.42 -43.61 11.84
N GLY A 965 11.68 -43.45 12.26
CA GLY A 965 12.31 -44.35 13.23
C GLY A 965 13.84 -44.50 13.13
N ASN A 966 14.36 -45.73 13.22
CA ASN A 966 15.82 -46.03 13.34
C ASN A 966 16.51 -45.45 14.61
N VAL A 967 15.78 -44.81 15.51
CA VAL A 967 16.26 -44.38 16.83
C VAL A 967 16.50 -45.62 17.72
N ARG A 968 17.46 -45.53 18.66
CA ARG A 968 17.89 -46.64 19.56
C ARG A 968 18.33 -46.15 20.95
N THR A 969 17.88 -44.96 21.29
CA THR A 969 18.11 -44.15 22.51
C THR A 969 16.89 -43.23 22.63
N SER A 970 16.92 -42.20 23.48
CA SER A 970 15.92 -41.13 23.41
C SER A 970 15.96 -40.38 22.07
N LEU A 971 14.78 -40.09 21.51
CA LEU A 971 14.56 -39.16 20.39
C LEU A 971 14.98 -37.72 20.74
N GLY A 972 14.95 -37.38 22.04
CA GLY A 972 15.44 -36.14 22.62
C GLY A 972 16.95 -35.92 22.47
N THR A 973 17.74 -36.94 22.10
CA THR A 973 19.20 -36.83 21.99
C THR A 973 19.63 -36.13 20.68
N ASN A 974 19.89 -34.83 20.74
CA ASN A 974 20.18 -33.97 19.59
C ASN A 974 21.32 -32.97 19.83
N THR A 975 22.17 -32.77 18.81
CA THR A 975 23.12 -31.65 18.75
C THR A 975 22.37 -30.32 18.84
N SER A 976 22.94 -29.37 19.58
CA SER A 976 22.34 -28.04 19.76
C SER A 976 22.32 -27.23 18.47
N LEU A 977 21.20 -26.58 18.19
CA LEU A 977 21.04 -25.55 17.16
C LEU A 977 20.48 -24.26 17.78
N ALA A 978 20.92 -23.11 17.28
CA ALA A 978 20.33 -21.82 17.59
C ALA A 978 19.01 -21.60 16.84
N SER A 979 18.22 -20.62 17.29
CA SER A 979 17.02 -20.16 16.59
C SER A 979 17.38 -19.70 15.17
N GLY A 980 16.62 -20.18 14.18
CA GLY A 980 16.81 -19.89 12.75
C GLY A 980 17.85 -20.77 12.02
N GLU A 981 18.56 -21.67 12.71
CA GLU A 981 19.46 -22.61 12.06
C GLU A 981 18.70 -23.80 11.43
N THR A 982 19.15 -24.25 10.26
CA THR A 982 18.55 -25.38 9.53
C THR A 982 19.40 -26.63 9.67
N ALA A 983 18.87 -27.80 9.31
CA ALA A 983 19.64 -29.04 9.24
C ALA A 983 20.94 -28.90 8.43
N GLY A 984 20.88 -28.16 7.32
CA GLY A 984 22.02 -27.93 6.43
C GLY A 984 23.07 -26.97 7.01
N THR A 985 22.66 -25.82 7.56
CA THR A 985 23.62 -24.84 8.13
C THR A 985 24.18 -25.28 9.48
N GLY A 986 23.35 -25.94 10.29
CA GLY A 986 23.72 -26.50 11.59
C GLY A 986 24.46 -27.85 11.54
N GLY A 987 24.57 -28.48 10.37
CA GLY A 987 25.28 -29.74 10.20
C GLY A 987 24.63 -30.93 10.90
N LEU A 988 23.30 -31.02 10.87
CA LEU A 988 22.57 -32.21 11.34
C LEU A 988 22.79 -33.40 10.41
N THR A 989 22.88 -34.58 11.00
CA THR A 989 23.10 -35.86 10.33
C THR A 989 22.46 -37.00 11.13
N THR A 990 22.31 -38.16 10.51
CA THR A 990 21.85 -39.40 11.16
C THR A 990 22.75 -39.90 12.31
N SER A 991 23.93 -39.27 12.51
CA SER A 991 24.92 -39.63 13.52
C SER A 991 24.98 -38.68 14.72
N ASN A 992 24.44 -37.46 14.63
CA ASN A 992 24.53 -36.42 15.69
C ASN A 992 23.18 -35.82 16.10
N SER A 993 22.07 -36.18 15.45
CA SER A 993 20.69 -35.88 15.89
C SER A 993 19.81 -37.12 15.73
N GLN A 994 19.13 -37.53 16.80
CA GLN A 994 18.12 -38.60 16.68
C GLN A 994 16.84 -38.09 15.99
N LEU A 995 16.48 -36.81 16.09
CA LEU A 995 15.37 -36.23 15.30
C LEU A 995 15.63 -36.29 13.79
N TYR A 996 16.78 -35.81 13.32
CA TYR A 996 17.15 -35.90 11.90
C TYR A 996 17.12 -37.35 11.39
N LYS A 997 17.60 -38.28 12.22
CA LYS A 997 17.63 -39.72 11.93
C LYS A 997 16.24 -40.37 11.95
N PHE A 998 15.35 -39.90 12.83
CA PHE A 998 13.96 -40.33 12.97
C PHE A 998 13.20 -40.03 11.68
N LEU A 999 13.29 -38.78 11.24
CA LEU A 999 12.64 -38.29 10.02
C LEU A 999 13.26 -38.93 8.77
N SER A 1000 14.60 -38.94 8.65
CA SER A 1000 15.32 -39.52 7.50
C SER A 1000 15.41 -41.07 7.50
N LYS A 1001 14.35 -41.76 7.93
CA LYS A 1001 14.25 -43.24 7.84
C LYS A 1001 13.86 -43.72 6.44
N SER A 1002 12.85 -43.07 5.86
CA SER A 1002 12.20 -43.52 4.62
C SER A 1002 12.31 -42.49 3.49
N ASN A 1003 12.42 -41.20 3.85
CA ASN A 1003 12.50 -40.07 2.93
C ASN A 1003 13.63 -39.10 3.37
N SER A 1004 13.55 -37.83 2.97
CA SER A 1004 14.50 -36.77 3.30
C SER A 1004 13.95 -35.68 4.23
N ASP A 1005 12.85 -35.91 4.95
CA ASP A 1005 12.18 -34.90 5.81
C ASP A 1005 13.15 -34.25 6.81
N GLY A 1006 14.15 -34.98 7.31
CA GLY A 1006 15.17 -34.44 8.22
C GLY A 1006 15.99 -33.28 7.65
N ASN A 1007 16.08 -33.12 6.32
CA ASN A 1007 16.70 -31.95 5.67
C ASN A 1007 15.91 -30.66 5.87
N SER A 1008 14.60 -30.77 6.09
CA SER A 1008 13.69 -29.62 6.26
C SER A 1008 13.64 -29.10 7.70
N ILE A 1009 14.39 -29.69 8.64
CA ILE A 1009 14.41 -29.23 10.03
C ILE A 1009 14.93 -27.79 10.11
N VAL A 1010 14.13 -26.91 10.71
CA VAL A 1010 14.50 -25.54 11.11
C VAL A 1010 14.25 -25.39 12.60
N ALA A 1011 15.26 -24.97 13.35
CA ALA A 1011 15.15 -24.77 14.79
C ALA A 1011 14.48 -23.41 15.10
N GLU A 1012 13.44 -23.41 15.94
CA GLU A 1012 12.68 -22.20 16.30
C GLU A 1012 13.06 -21.69 17.70
N SER A 1013 12.62 -22.38 18.77
CA SER A 1013 13.15 -22.11 20.11
C SER A 1013 14.62 -22.57 20.27
N GLY A 1014 15.15 -23.31 19.28
CA GLY A 1014 16.50 -23.88 19.24
C GLY A 1014 16.48 -25.38 19.57
N LEU A 1015 17.24 -26.21 18.84
CA LEU A 1015 17.31 -27.65 19.09
C LEU A 1015 18.35 -27.99 20.18
N GLY A 1016 18.24 -29.15 20.82
CA GLY A 1016 19.27 -29.67 21.73
C GLY A 1016 18.84 -30.96 22.44
N ASN A 1017 19.69 -31.46 23.34
CA ASN A 1017 19.39 -32.64 24.15
C ASN A 1017 18.25 -32.38 25.14
N THR A 1018 17.26 -33.28 25.17
CA THR A 1018 16.24 -33.41 26.21
C THR A 1018 16.13 -34.87 26.67
N THR A 1019 15.38 -35.18 27.72
CA THR A 1019 15.23 -36.59 28.20
C THR A 1019 14.16 -37.34 27.41
N ASP A 1020 12.97 -36.75 27.29
CA ASP A 1020 11.88 -37.22 26.44
C ASP A 1020 11.70 -36.30 25.21
N ALA A 1021 10.85 -36.68 24.26
CA ALA A 1021 10.46 -35.85 23.14
C ALA A 1021 9.02 -36.09 22.65
N GLY A 1022 8.38 -35.03 22.17
CA GLY A 1022 7.09 -35.06 21.48
C GLY A 1022 7.18 -34.61 20.01
N ILE A 1023 6.32 -35.18 19.18
CA ILE A 1023 6.05 -34.81 17.79
C ILE A 1023 4.56 -34.48 17.65
N ARG A 1024 4.25 -33.41 16.93
CA ARG A 1024 2.91 -33.11 16.41
C ARG A 1024 3.02 -32.90 14.89
N VAL A 1025 2.11 -33.46 14.12
CA VAL A 1025 2.03 -33.26 12.66
C VAL A 1025 0.62 -32.82 12.30
N THR A 1026 0.49 -31.74 11.52
CA THR A 1026 -0.80 -31.13 11.18
C THR A 1026 -0.90 -30.64 9.74
N GLY A 1027 -2.14 -30.52 9.26
CA GLY A 1027 -2.46 -29.96 7.95
C GLY A 1027 -3.73 -30.60 7.40
N ASN A 1028 -3.78 -30.80 6.08
CA ASN A 1028 -4.85 -31.51 5.41
C ASN A 1028 -4.30 -32.67 4.58
N ILE A 1029 -5.06 -33.76 4.46
CA ILE A 1029 -4.81 -34.84 3.52
C ILE A 1029 -5.99 -34.98 2.57
N TYR A 1030 -5.74 -35.17 1.28
CA TYR A 1030 -6.83 -35.44 0.33
C TYR A 1030 -7.23 -36.92 0.39
N LEU A 1031 -8.51 -37.18 0.62
CA LEU A 1031 -9.10 -38.52 0.60
C LEU A 1031 -10.42 -38.48 -0.18
N GLU A 1032 -10.79 -39.59 -0.81
CA GLU A 1032 -12.12 -39.72 -1.42
C GLU A 1032 -13.20 -40.06 -0.37
N PRO A 1033 -14.49 -39.77 -0.63
CA PRO A 1033 -15.58 -40.14 0.28
C PRO A 1033 -15.65 -41.66 0.50
N GLY A 1034 -15.76 -42.11 1.75
CA GLY A 1034 -15.98 -43.54 1.99
C GLY A 1034 -15.60 -44.06 3.38
N GLN A 1035 -15.50 -45.39 3.47
CA GLN A 1035 -15.03 -46.09 4.66
C GLN A 1035 -13.55 -46.45 4.55
N TYR A 1036 -12.80 -46.16 5.61
CA TYR A 1036 -11.36 -46.40 5.71
C TYR A 1036 -11.02 -47.23 6.95
N ASP A 1037 -9.94 -48.01 6.82
CA ASP A 1037 -9.25 -48.66 7.93
C ASP A 1037 -7.90 -47.95 8.14
N PHE A 1038 -7.55 -47.71 9.40
CA PHE A 1038 -6.36 -46.95 9.81
C PHE A 1038 -5.50 -47.76 10.76
N ARG A 1039 -4.18 -47.67 10.62
CA ARG A 1039 -3.20 -48.48 11.35
C ARG A 1039 -2.00 -47.62 11.75
N VAL A 1040 -1.57 -47.74 12.99
CA VAL A 1040 -0.37 -47.05 13.50
C VAL A 1040 0.53 -48.05 14.20
N TYR A 1041 1.77 -48.15 13.72
CA TYR A 1041 2.84 -48.91 14.37
C TYR A 1041 3.77 -47.94 15.10
N SER A 1042 3.81 -48.03 16.42
CA SER A 1042 4.62 -47.14 17.28
C SER A 1042 5.20 -47.87 18.48
N ASP A 1043 6.33 -47.39 18.99
CA ASP A 1043 6.97 -47.90 20.20
C ASP A 1043 6.39 -47.32 21.50
N ASP A 1044 5.94 -46.07 21.46
CA ASP A 1044 5.20 -45.38 22.52
C ASP A 1044 3.86 -44.83 21.99
N GLY A 1045 3.26 -43.87 22.69
CA GLY A 1045 1.87 -43.44 22.48
C GLY A 1045 1.67 -42.43 21.36
N PHE A 1046 0.42 -42.33 20.91
CA PHE A 1046 0.00 -41.46 19.80
C PHE A 1046 -1.51 -41.17 19.83
N ARG A 1047 -1.95 -40.16 19.06
CA ARG A 1047 -3.36 -39.93 18.69
C ARG A 1047 -3.45 -39.43 17.25
N LEU A 1048 -4.33 -40.01 16.44
CA LEU A 1048 -4.74 -39.47 15.15
C LEU A 1048 -6.14 -38.86 15.25
N LEU A 1049 -6.26 -37.58 14.89
CA LEU A 1049 -7.52 -36.91 14.58
C LEU A 1049 -7.69 -36.80 13.06
N LEU A 1050 -8.90 -37.05 12.55
CA LEU A 1050 -9.36 -36.62 11.22
C LEU A 1050 -10.72 -35.95 11.38
N ASP A 1051 -10.98 -34.85 10.65
CA ASP A 1051 -12.24 -34.08 10.78
C ASP A 1051 -12.55 -33.63 12.24
N GLY A 1052 -11.51 -33.48 13.07
CA GLY A 1052 -11.62 -33.17 14.50
C GLY A 1052 -12.10 -34.33 15.38
N GLN A 1053 -12.23 -35.55 14.84
CA GLN A 1053 -12.65 -36.75 15.58
C GLN A 1053 -11.44 -37.66 15.86
N SER A 1054 -11.35 -38.24 17.06
CA SER A 1054 -10.30 -39.24 17.34
C SER A 1054 -10.62 -40.55 16.62
N VAL A 1055 -9.74 -40.91 15.68
CA VAL A 1055 -9.88 -42.06 14.79
C VAL A 1055 -9.21 -43.29 15.39
N ILE A 1056 -8.01 -43.08 15.95
CA ILE A 1056 -7.18 -44.14 16.53
C ILE A 1056 -6.14 -43.51 17.46
N GLU A 1057 -5.96 -44.10 18.64
CA GLU A 1057 -5.05 -43.60 19.68
C GLU A 1057 -4.45 -44.74 20.52
N TYR A 1058 -3.35 -44.45 21.21
CA TYR A 1058 -2.80 -45.27 22.29
C TYR A 1058 -2.22 -44.34 23.37
N ASP A 1059 -3.01 -44.15 24.44
CA ASP A 1059 -2.69 -43.25 25.56
C ASP A 1059 -1.81 -43.95 26.62
N ASN A 1060 -0.63 -44.43 26.21
CA ASN A 1060 0.40 -44.98 27.11
C ASN A 1060 1.77 -45.13 26.43
N ILE A 1061 2.77 -45.54 27.21
CA ILE A 1061 4.06 -46.06 26.71
C ILE A 1061 3.97 -47.56 26.41
N ARG A 1062 4.74 -48.08 25.44
CA ARG A 1062 4.71 -49.52 25.11
C ARG A 1062 6.08 -50.06 24.66
N ALA A 1063 6.05 -50.98 23.71
CA ALA A 1063 7.17 -51.42 22.88
C ALA A 1063 6.61 -51.55 21.45
N PRO A 1064 7.43 -51.53 20.38
CA PRO A 1064 6.98 -51.46 18.99
C PRO A 1064 5.85 -52.45 18.65
N ASP A 1065 4.62 -51.93 18.50
CA ASP A 1065 3.40 -52.72 18.30
C ASP A 1065 2.38 -51.93 17.46
N THR A 1066 1.37 -52.63 16.95
CA THR A 1066 0.41 -52.14 15.95
C THR A 1066 -0.98 -51.93 16.54
N SER A 1067 -1.47 -50.69 16.47
CA SER A 1067 -2.89 -50.36 16.70
C SER A 1067 -3.66 -50.37 15.37
N THR A 1068 -4.97 -50.67 15.38
CA THR A 1068 -5.81 -50.61 14.16
C THR A 1068 -7.25 -50.22 14.47
N ALA A 1069 -7.84 -49.36 13.63
CA ALA A 1069 -9.25 -48.99 13.58
C ALA A 1069 -9.83 -49.31 12.19
N THR A 1070 -11.13 -49.59 12.09
CA THR A 1070 -11.76 -50.11 10.86
C THR A 1070 -13.16 -49.56 10.63
N GLY A 1071 -13.53 -49.31 9.37
CA GLY A 1071 -14.86 -48.82 8.99
C GLY A 1071 -15.14 -47.36 9.38
N VAL A 1072 -14.08 -46.54 9.45
CA VAL A 1072 -14.14 -45.12 9.79
C VAL A 1072 -14.68 -44.35 8.59
N GLN A 1073 -15.74 -43.56 8.79
CA GLN A 1073 -16.39 -42.80 7.72
C GLN A 1073 -15.64 -41.49 7.50
N ILE A 1074 -15.22 -41.24 6.25
CA ILE A 1074 -14.56 -40.02 5.79
C ILE A 1074 -15.48 -39.35 4.76
N LYS A 1075 -15.68 -38.03 4.87
CA LYS A 1075 -16.54 -37.26 3.95
C LYS A 1075 -15.96 -37.12 2.54
N GLY A 1076 -14.63 -37.18 2.43
CA GLY A 1076 -13.88 -36.90 1.22
C GLY A 1076 -13.48 -35.42 1.08
N GLY A 1077 -12.65 -35.13 0.07
CA GLY A 1077 -12.03 -33.82 -0.13
C GLY A 1077 -10.76 -33.65 0.72
N LEU A 1078 -10.43 -32.40 1.04
CA LEU A 1078 -9.34 -32.07 1.96
C LEU A 1078 -9.78 -32.31 3.40
N VAL A 1079 -9.20 -33.31 4.05
CA VAL A 1079 -9.52 -33.76 5.41
C VAL A 1079 -8.49 -33.20 6.40
N PRO A 1080 -8.88 -32.31 7.33
CA PRO A 1080 -8.04 -31.86 8.44
C PRO A 1080 -7.46 -33.01 9.26
N VAL A 1081 -6.14 -33.02 9.46
CA VAL A 1081 -5.41 -34.04 10.23
C VAL A 1081 -4.61 -33.42 11.39
N GLU A 1082 -4.60 -34.13 12.51
CA GLU A 1082 -3.59 -33.99 13.57
C GLU A 1082 -3.07 -35.38 13.97
N LEU A 1083 -1.75 -35.55 14.02
CA LEU A 1083 -1.10 -36.72 14.59
C LEU A 1083 -0.16 -36.29 15.73
N LEU A 1084 -0.46 -36.74 16.95
CA LEU A 1084 0.44 -36.64 18.10
C LEU A 1084 1.24 -37.94 18.25
N TYR A 1085 2.50 -37.84 18.66
CA TYR A 1085 3.35 -38.97 19.06
C TYR A 1085 4.37 -38.52 20.12
N TRP A 1086 4.70 -39.38 21.08
CA TRP A 1086 5.74 -39.10 22.09
C TRP A 1086 6.67 -40.31 22.27
N GLU A 1087 7.92 -40.05 22.68
CA GLU A 1087 8.96 -41.07 22.88
C GLU A 1087 9.62 -40.89 24.25
N GLN A 1088 9.63 -41.97 25.03
CA GLN A 1088 10.03 -41.99 26.44
C GLN A 1088 11.36 -42.74 26.65
N GLY A 1089 12.29 -42.63 25.68
CA GLY A 1089 13.69 -42.99 25.88
C GLY A 1089 14.08 -44.45 25.59
N ALA A 1090 13.76 -45.00 24.43
CA ALA A 1090 14.24 -46.33 24.04
C ALA A 1090 14.51 -46.53 22.54
N GLN A 1091 13.49 -46.43 21.68
CA GLN A 1091 13.57 -46.94 20.31
C GLN A 1091 12.58 -46.28 19.34
N GLY A 1092 12.46 -44.95 19.41
CA GLY A 1092 11.49 -44.18 18.64
C GLY A 1092 11.20 -44.70 17.22
N VAL A 1093 9.94 -45.10 16.98
CA VAL A 1093 9.37 -45.51 15.68
C VAL A 1093 7.94 -45.01 15.58
N LEU A 1094 7.57 -44.47 14.42
CA LEU A 1094 6.20 -44.11 14.06
C LEU A 1094 5.96 -44.47 12.60
N ASN A 1095 4.93 -45.26 12.31
CA ASN A 1095 4.45 -45.50 10.94
C ASN A 1095 2.93 -45.34 10.92
N PHE A 1096 2.41 -44.42 10.11
CA PHE A 1096 0.97 -44.26 9.90
C PHE A 1096 0.58 -44.83 8.52
N GLU A 1097 -0.39 -45.74 8.54
CA GLU A 1097 -0.87 -46.46 7.37
C GLU A 1097 -2.40 -46.42 7.31
N TYR A 1098 -2.94 -46.42 6.10
CA TYR A 1098 -4.37 -46.37 5.83
C TYR A 1098 -4.72 -47.22 4.61
N LYS A 1099 -6.01 -47.48 4.44
CA LYS A 1099 -6.60 -48.00 3.20
C LYS A 1099 -8.13 -47.78 3.21
N PRO A 1100 -8.81 -47.72 2.05
CA PRO A 1100 -10.24 -47.97 1.99
C PRO A 1100 -10.59 -49.32 2.64
N SER A 1101 -11.71 -49.42 3.35
CA SER A 1101 -12.12 -50.65 4.05
C SER A 1101 -12.39 -51.82 3.09
N HIS A 1102 -12.70 -51.53 1.81
CA HIS A 1102 -12.89 -52.54 0.76
C HIS A 1102 -11.56 -53.03 0.12
N GLU A 1103 -10.46 -52.27 0.24
CA GLU A 1103 -9.14 -52.71 -0.21
C GLU A 1103 -8.50 -53.70 0.77
N THR A 1104 -7.44 -54.39 0.36
CA THR A 1104 -6.70 -55.36 1.21
C THR A 1104 -5.24 -54.99 1.46
N GLU A 1105 -4.65 -54.14 0.62
CA GLU A 1105 -3.29 -53.64 0.80
C GLU A 1105 -3.30 -52.40 1.73
N TRP A 1106 -2.19 -52.13 2.40
CA TRP A 1106 -2.03 -50.99 3.31
C TRP A 1106 -1.06 -49.99 2.71
N LYS A 1107 -1.49 -48.75 2.55
CA LYS A 1107 -0.68 -47.64 2.05
C LYS A 1107 -0.07 -46.92 3.26
N THR A 1108 1.20 -46.53 3.17
CA THR A 1108 1.79 -45.56 4.12
C THR A 1108 1.22 -44.18 3.79
N LEU A 1109 1.04 -43.30 4.76
CA LEU A 1109 0.75 -41.89 4.44
C LEU A 1109 2.02 -41.25 3.84
N ASP A 1110 2.07 -41.17 2.52
CA ASP A 1110 3.17 -40.63 1.71
C ASP A 1110 2.63 -39.62 0.67
N LEU A 1111 3.38 -38.54 0.43
CA LEU A 1111 3.03 -37.48 -0.50
C LEU A 1111 3.03 -37.96 -1.97
N SER A 1112 3.63 -39.10 -2.29
CA SER A 1112 3.46 -39.76 -3.60
C SER A 1112 2.08 -40.37 -3.80
N ASP A 1113 1.41 -40.78 -2.71
CA ASP A 1113 0.20 -41.61 -2.74
C ASP A 1113 -1.04 -40.84 -2.23
N THR A 1114 -0.83 -39.74 -1.51
CA THR A 1114 -1.87 -38.90 -0.89
C THR A 1114 -1.42 -37.44 -0.94
N LEU A 1115 -2.22 -36.52 -1.51
CA LEU A 1115 -1.89 -35.10 -1.38
C LEU A 1115 -1.92 -34.73 0.10
N MET A 1116 -0.86 -34.10 0.56
CA MET A 1116 -0.77 -33.50 1.89
C MET A 1116 -0.45 -32.01 1.76
N LEU A 1117 -1.11 -31.18 2.56
CA LEU A 1117 -0.92 -29.73 2.60
C LEU A 1117 -0.68 -29.26 4.04
N ARG A 1118 0.32 -28.39 4.24
CA ARG A 1118 0.59 -27.72 5.53
C ARG A 1118 -0.30 -26.51 5.80
N ASP A 1119 -1.05 -26.10 4.78
CA ASP A 1119 -1.87 -24.90 4.72
C ASP A 1119 -3.31 -25.26 4.34
N ASN A 1120 -4.24 -24.36 4.69
CA ASN A 1120 -5.69 -24.49 4.47
C ASN A 1120 -6.17 -23.53 3.37
N SER A 1121 -5.26 -23.00 2.54
CA SER A 1121 -5.54 -21.99 1.50
C SER A 1121 -6.17 -22.56 0.22
N LEU A 1122 -6.03 -23.86 -0.02
CA LEU A 1122 -6.73 -24.55 -1.10
C LEU A 1122 -8.15 -24.93 -0.64
N ASP A 1123 -9.15 -24.31 -1.24
CA ASP A 1123 -10.56 -24.70 -1.16
C ASP A 1123 -10.97 -25.32 -2.51
N LEU A 1124 -11.90 -26.28 -2.50
CA LEU A 1124 -12.28 -27.06 -3.69
C LEU A 1124 -13.79 -27.02 -3.89
N ASN A 1125 -14.23 -26.46 -5.02
CA ASN A 1125 -15.65 -26.43 -5.38
C ASN A 1125 -16.13 -27.82 -5.86
N ILE A 1126 -17.44 -28.00 -6.09
CA ILE A 1126 -18.00 -29.33 -6.39
C ILE A 1126 -17.51 -29.99 -7.69
N LEU A 1127 -16.97 -29.22 -8.64
CA LEU A 1127 -16.36 -29.74 -9.88
C LEU A 1127 -14.90 -30.15 -9.70
N GLN A 1128 -14.30 -29.90 -8.54
CA GLN A 1128 -12.86 -30.02 -8.34
C GLN A 1128 -12.47 -31.29 -7.59
N ASP A 1129 -11.55 -32.05 -8.17
CA ASP A 1129 -10.82 -33.12 -7.51
C ASP A 1129 -9.31 -32.91 -7.60
N ILE A 1130 -8.58 -33.79 -6.91
CA ILE A 1130 -7.12 -33.76 -6.82
C ILE A 1130 -6.57 -35.01 -7.48
N VAL A 1131 -5.67 -34.82 -8.45
CA VAL A 1131 -5.08 -35.91 -9.23
C VAL A 1131 -3.57 -35.75 -9.32
N MET A 1132 -2.84 -36.87 -9.33
CA MET A 1132 -1.41 -36.87 -9.67
C MET A 1132 -1.22 -37.14 -11.16
N VAL A 1133 -0.48 -36.27 -11.84
CA VAL A 1133 -0.13 -36.37 -13.25
C VAL A 1133 1.38 -36.16 -13.38
N ASN A 1134 2.09 -37.14 -13.98
CA ASN A 1134 3.55 -37.06 -14.19
C ASN A 1134 4.38 -36.71 -12.93
N ASP A 1135 4.05 -37.32 -11.79
CA ASP A 1135 4.65 -37.08 -10.46
C ASP A 1135 4.37 -35.69 -9.84
N GLU A 1136 3.47 -34.89 -10.42
CA GLU A 1136 2.99 -33.59 -9.92
C GLU A 1136 1.51 -33.69 -9.46
N TRP A 1137 1.14 -32.99 -8.37
CA TRP A 1137 -0.26 -32.85 -7.94
C TRP A 1137 -0.94 -31.65 -8.59
N HIS A 1138 -2.11 -31.89 -9.19
CA HIS A 1138 -2.97 -30.87 -9.78
C HIS A 1138 -4.33 -30.80 -9.07
N VAL A 1139 -4.92 -29.61 -9.02
CA VAL A 1139 -6.38 -29.45 -9.00
C VAL A 1139 -6.87 -29.77 -10.41
N ARG A 1140 -7.94 -30.55 -10.51
CA ARG A 1140 -8.58 -30.87 -11.77
C ARG A 1140 -10.04 -30.51 -11.67
N THR A 1141 -10.50 -29.59 -12.52
CA THR A 1141 -11.88 -29.10 -12.54
C THR A 1141 -12.63 -29.74 -13.70
N GLY A 1142 -13.80 -30.35 -13.45
CA GLY A 1142 -14.74 -30.79 -14.49
C GLY A 1142 -15.71 -29.70 -14.94
N ASP A 1143 -16.81 -30.10 -15.57
CA ASP A 1143 -17.68 -29.22 -16.38
C ASP A 1143 -19.16 -29.24 -15.93
N VAL A 1144 -19.93 -28.24 -16.35
CA VAL A 1144 -21.38 -28.11 -16.11
C VAL A 1144 -22.15 -28.31 -17.41
N ILE A 1145 -22.44 -29.57 -17.71
CA ILE A 1145 -22.90 -30.01 -19.03
C ILE A 1145 -24.43 -30.13 -19.05
N SER A 1146 -25.05 -29.42 -19.99
CA SER A 1146 -26.50 -29.46 -20.25
C SER A 1146 -26.77 -29.96 -21.66
N GLY A 1147 -27.83 -30.74 -21.85
CA GLY A 1147 -28.45 -30.91 -23.15
C GLY A 1147 -28.83 -29.57 -23.79
N THR A 1148 -28.83 -29.53 -25.13
CA THR A 1148 -28.82 -28.28 -25.92
C THR A 1148 -30.05 -28.08 -26.80
N ASN A 1149 -30.75 -29.16 -27.19
CA ASN A 1149 -31.96 -29.07 -28.01
C ASN A 1149 -33.05 -30.04 -27.51
N PRO A 1150 -34.15 -29.56 -26.90
CA PRO A 1150 -35.21 -30.38 -26.29
C PRO A 1150 -36.15 -31.02 -27.33
N LYS A 1151 -35.57 -31.72 -28.31
CA LYS A 1151 -36.19 -32.35 -29.50
C LYS A 1151 -35.36 -33.48 -30.11
N ASP A 1152 -34.05 -33.44 -29.94
CA ASP A 1152 -33.12 -34.43 -30.45
C ASP A 1152 -32.74 -35.38 -29.30
N GLN A 1153 -32.16 -36.55 -29.59
CA GLN A 1153 -31.57 -37.38 -28.54
C GLN A 1153 -30.08 -37.04 -28.42
N GLU A 1154 -29.62 -36.85 -27.19
CA GLU A 1154 -28.28 -36.34 -26.90
C GLU A 1154 -27.38 -37.44 -26.29
N PHE A 1155 -26.10 -37.41 -26.65
CA PHE A 1155 -25.08 -38.30 -26.09
C PHE A 1155 -24.08 -37.42 -25.34
N ILE A 1156 -24.32 -37.28 -24.04
CA ILE A 1156 -23.56 -36.38 -23.18
C ILE A 1156 -22.47 -37.18 -22.51
N THR A 1157 -21.22 -36.76 -22.68
CA THR A 1157 -20.04 -37.39 -22.08
C THR A 1157 -19.32 -36.36 -21.23
N GLY A 1158 -19.16 -36.66 -19.96
CA GLY A 1158 -18.32 -35.91 -19.04
C GLY A 1158 -16.83 -36.01 -19.38
N THR A 1159 -16.03 -35.57 -18.43
CA THR A 1159 -14.60 -35.47 -18.51
C THR A 1159 -13.97 -36.74 -17.90
N GLU A 1160 -12.90 -36.57 -17.12
CA GLU A 1160 -12.40 -37.61 -16.21
C GLU A 1160 -12.44 -37.12 -14.75
N ALA A 1161 -12.88 -35.88 -14.54
CA ALA A 1161 -13.00 -35.14 -13.28
C ALA A 1161 -14.45 -35.14 -12.80
N LYS A 1162 -14.77 -34.43 -11.71
CA LYS A 1162 -16.16 -34.28 -11.22
C LYS A 1162 -16.97 -33.36 -12.13
N ASP A 1163 -17.99 -33.91 -12.78
CA ASP A 1163 -18.91 -33.13 -13.63
C ASP A 1163 -20.31 -32.98 -13.02
N ILE A 1164 -21.03 -31.95 -13.47
CA ILE A 1164 -22.48 -31.79 -13.27
C ILE A 1164 -23.15 -32.04 -14.62
N ILE A 1165 -23.96 -33.09 -14.73
CA ILE A 1165 -24.55 -33.53 -16.00
C ILE A 1165 -26.07 -33.47 -15.93
N TYR A 1166 -26.70 -32.75 -16.85
CA TYR A 1166 -28.15 -32.62 -17.01
C TYR A 1166 -28.54 -33.00 -18.44
N GLY A 1167 -29.25 -34.13 -18.61
CA GLY A 1167 -29.75 -34.59 -19.92
C GLY A 1167 -30.74 -33.58 -20.52
N GLY A 1168 -31.93 -33.51 -19.94
CA GLY A 1168 -32.86 -32.40 -20.15
C GLY A 1168 -34.24 -32.85 -20.60
N LYS A 1169 -34.39 -33.20 -21.88
CA LYS A 1169 -35.66 -33.66 -22.49
C LYS A 1169 -35.35 -34.52 -23.71
N MET A 1170 -36.21 -35.51 -23.97
CA MET A 1170 -35.94 -36.70 -24.79
C MET A 1170 -35.21 -37.79 -23.98
N ASN A 1171 -34.84 -38.89 -24.63
CA ASN A 1171 -34.24 -40.04 -23.95
C ASN A 1171 -32.74 -40.01 -24.20
N ASP A 1172 -31.98 -39.47 -23.26
CA ASP A 1172 -30.58 -39.15 -23.46
C ASP A 1172 -29.66 -40.24 -22.89
N ALA A 1173 -28.43 -40.27 -23.40
CA ALA A 1173 -27.43 -41.25 -23.02
C ALA A 1173 -26.23 -40.53 -22.39
N LEU A 1174 -26.10 -40.68 -21.08
CA LEU A 1174 -25.16 -39.94 -20.25
C LEU A 1174 -23.96 -40.82 -19.88
N VAL A 1175 -22.77 -40.24 -19.83
CA VAL A 1175 -21.51 -40.84 -19.38
C VAL A 1175 -20.86 -39.85 -18.43
N GLY A 1176 -20.45 -40.29 -17.24
CA GLY A 1176 -19.73 -39.46 -16.27
C GLY A 1176 -18.24 -39.40 -16.60
N GLY A 1177 -17.55 -40.53 -16.46
CA GLY A 1177 -16.11 -40.64 -16.65
C GLY A 1177 -15.43 -41.41 -15.52
N LYS A 1178 -14.64 -40.69 -14.71
CA LYS A 1178 -13.97 -41.22 -13.50
C LYS A 1178 -14.07 -40.27 -12.30
N GLY A 1179 -14.91 -39.24 -12.39
CA GLY A 1179 -15.10 -38.28 -11.32
C GLY A 1179 -15.92 -38.84 -10.16
N ALA A 1180 -16.55 -37.92 -9.45
CA ALA A 1180 -17.62 -38.21 -8.50
C ALA A 1180 -18.83 -37.39 -8.96
N ASP A 1181 -19.52 -37.92 -9.96
CA ASP A 1181 -20.30 -37.12 -10.89
C ASP A 1181 -21.74 -36.89 -10.42
N LEU A 1182 -22.26 -35.70 -10.69
CA LEU A 1182 -23.58 -35.26 -10.27
C LEU A 1182 -24.56 -35.25 -11.45
N PHE A 1183 -25.29 -36.34 -11.62
CA PHE A 1183 -26.36 -36.44 -12.61
C PHE A 1183 -27.62 -35.78 -12.07
N VAL A 1184 -27.94 -34.59 -12.57
CA VAL A 1184 -29.04 -33.75 -12.07
C VAL A 1184 -30.31 -33.98 -12.89
N TYR A 1185 -31.46 -34.00 -12.22
CA TYR A 1185 -32.78 -34.08 -12.84
C TYR A 1185 -33.70 -32.99 -12.27
N ASN A 1186 -34.42 -32.30 -13.15
CA ASN A 1186 -35.30 -31.22 -12.76
C ASN A 1186 -36.63 -31.76 -12.21
N THR A 1187 -37.01 -31.34 -11.02
CA THR A 1187 -38.22 -31.86 -10.35
C THR A 1187 -39.52 -31.17 -10.76
N GLN A 1188 -39.45 -30.04 -11.48
CA GLN A 1188 -40.61 -29.23 -11.86
C GLN A 1188 -41.11 -29.52 -13.28
N VAL A 1189 -40.27 -30.07 -14.16
CA VAL A 1189 -40.60 -30.39 -15.56
C VAL A 1189 -40.24 -31.84 -15.91
N ASP A 1190 -40.97 -32.44 -16.85
CA ASP A 1190 -40.65 -33.77 -17.38
C ASP A 1190 -39.23 -33.83 -17.97
N ASN A 1191 -38.43 -34.83 -17.61
CA ASN A 1191 -37.07 -35.10 -18.13
C ASN A 1191 -37.02 -36.40 -18.96
N ASP A 1192 -38.18 -36.96 -19.35
CA ASP A 1192 -38.28 -38.16 -20.18
C ASP A 1192 -37.51 -39.40 -19.60
N ASN A 1193 -36.66 -40.10 -20.37
CA ASN A 1193 -36.15 -41.43 -19.97
C ASN A 1193 -34.68 -41.67 -20.36
N ASP A 1194 -33.76 -41.42 -19.42
CA ASP A 1194 -32.32 -41.45 -19.66
C ASP A 1194 -31.63 -42.80 -19.34
N ILE A 1195 -30.45 -42.96 -19.91
CA ILE A 1195 -29.52 -44.07 -19.63
C ILE A 1195 -28.15 -43.50 -19.23
N ILE A 1196 -27.77 -43.67 -17.96
CA ILE A 1196 -26.40 -43.41 -17.48
C ILE A 1196 -25.59 -44.69 -17.67
N LYS A 1197 -24.42 -44.62 -18.33
CA LYS A 1197 -23.72 -45.82 -18.83
C LYS A 1197 -22.67 -46.43 -17.92
N ASP A 1198 -22.12 -45.64 -17.01
CA ASP A 1198 -20.88 -45.90 -16.27
C ASP A 1198 -20.96 -45.56 -14.78
N PHE A 1199 -22.17 -45.24 -14.28
CA PHE A 1199 -22.44 -44.79 -12.91
C PHE A 1199 -21.74 -45.64 -11.83
N THR A 1200 -20.77 -45.03 -11.15
CA THR A 1200 -19.95 -45.65 -10.11
C THR A 1200 -20.62 -45.52 -8.75
N VAL A 1201 -21.23 -46.62 -8.30
CA VAL A 1201 -21.97 -46.70 -7.02
C VAL A 1201 -21.16 -46.17 -5.83
N GLY A 1202 -21.79 -45.31 -5.03
CA GLY A 1202 -21.21 -44.70 -3.84
C GLY A 1202 -20.26 -43.53 -4.12
N VAL A 1203 -19.71 -43.43 -5.34
CA VAL A 1203 -18.91 -42.29 -5.82
C VAL A 1203 -19.84 -41.24 -6.44
N ASP A 1204 -20.53 -41.60 -7.53
CA ASP A 1204 -21.47 -40.72 -8.25
C ASP A 1204 -22.78 -40.53 -7.47
N LYS A 1205 -23.52 -39.47 -7.81
CA LYS A 1205 -24.81 -39.13 -7.19
C LYS A 1205 -25.85 -38.67 -8.22
N ILE A 1206 -27.09 -39.10 -8.00
CA ILE A 1206 -28.27 -38.47 -8.56
C ILE A 1206 -28.63 -37.24 -7.71
N VAL A 1207 -28.94 -36.12 -8.36
CA VAL A 1207 -29.45 -34.91 -7.70
C VAL A 1207 -30.86 -34.62 -8.22
N LEU A 1208 -31.86 -34.62 -7.34
CA LEU A 1208 -33.24 -34.28 -7.67
C LEU A 1208 -33.54 -32.87 -7.13
N SER A 1209 -33.56 -31.85 -7.98
CA SER A 1209 -33.74 -30.46 -7.53
C SER A 1209 -34.64 -29.60 -8.41
N ASP A 1210 -35.04 -28.41 -7.94
CA ASP A 1210 -35.74 -27.38 -8.73
C ASP A 1210 -34.93 -26.08 -8.93
N VAL A 1211 -33.67 -26.07 -8.51
CA VAL A 1211 -32.76 -24.91 -8.59
C VAL A 1211 -32.35 -24.57 -10.05
N ILE A 1212 -32.46 -25.53 -10.98
CA ILE A 1212 -32.17 -25.32 -12.42
C ILE A 1212 -33.31 -24.52 -13.10
N ASP A 1213 -32.99 -23.35 -13.64
CA ASP A 1213 -33.84 -22.67 -14.62
C ASP A 1213 -33.61 -23.26 -16.02
N VAL A 1214 -34.59 -24.04 -16.49
CA VAL A 1214 -34.61 -24.70 -17.81
C VAL A 1214 -34.68 -23.75 -19.02
N ASN A 1215 -34.60 -22.44 -18.80
CA ASN A 1215 -34.60 -21.39 -19.82
C ASN A 1215 -33.28 -20.59 -19.86
N ALA A 1216 -32.36 -20.83 -18.93
CA ALA A 1216 -31.06 -20.15 -18.86
C ALA A 1216 -30.00 -20.86 -19.71
N GLN A 1217 -29.04 -20.11 -20.28
CA GLN A 1217 -27.96 -20.70 -21.08
C GLN A 1217 -26.83 -21.30 -20.23
N ASN A 1218 -26.71 -20.89 -18.97
CA ASN A 1218 -25.94 -21.58 -17.93
C ASN A 1218 -26.92 -21.98 -16.82
N LEU A 1219 -26.73 -23.16 -16.19
CA LEU A 1219 -27.67 -23.71 -15.19
C LEU A 1219 -27.82 -22.88 -13.89
N GLY A 1220 -27.03 -21.82 -13.71
CA GLY A 1220 -27.15 -20.87 -12.59
C GLY A 1220 -26.69 -21.42 -11.23
N ILE A 1221 -26.04 -22.59 -11.22
CA ILE A 1221 -25.59 -23.30 -10.02
C ILE A 1221 -24.43 -22.53 -9.35
N ASN A 1222 -24.53 -22.30 -8.05
CA ASN A 1222 -23.40 -21.85 -7.23
C ASN A 1222 -22.51 -23.07 -6.92
N LEU A 1223 -21.26 -23.07 -7.39
CA LEU A 1223 -20.37 -24.24 -7.28
C LEU A 1223 -19.78 -24.43 -5.87
N ASP A 1224 -19.75 -23.39 -5.04
CA ASP A 1224 -19.25 -23.45 -3.66
C ASP A 1224 -20.34 -23.96 -2.69
N ASN A 1225 -21.60 -23.61 -2.99
CA ASN A 1225 -22.78 -24.04 -2.24
C ASN A 1225 -24.01 -24.09 -3.16
N PRO A 1226 -24.28 -25.24 -3.82
CA PRO A 1226 -25.37 -25.40 -4.79
C PRO A 1226 -26.79 -25.19 -4.25
N ALA A 1227 -26.95 -25.10 -2.93
CA ALA A 1227 -28.24 -24.89 -2.25
C ALA A 1227 -29.36 -25.87 -2.70
N TRP A 1228 -28.99 -27.11 -3.06
CA TRP A 1228 -29.89 -28.13 -3.60
C TRP A 1228 -31.21 -28.22 -2.82
N ALA A 1229 -32.30 -27.80 -3.46
CA ALA A 1229 -33.64 -27.98 -2.93
C ALA A 1229 -34.03 -29.46 -2.99
N GLY A 1230 -34.51 -29.99 -1.87
CA GLY A 1230 -34.74 -31.43 -1.69
C GLY A 1230 -36.02 -31.98 -2.31
N LYS A 1231 -36.12 -33.31 -2.28
CA LYS A 1231 -37.11 -34.20 -2.93
C LYS A 1231 -38.61 -34.05 -2.54
N ASP A 1232 -39.10 -32.88 -2.18
CA ASP A 1232 -40.51 -32.65 -1.75
C ASP A 1232 -41.46 -32.27 -2.92
N SER A 1233 -40.89 -31.99 -4.10
CA SER A 1233 -41.60 -31.74 -5.36
C SER A 1233 -41.90 -33.01 -6.18
N VAL A 1234 -41.16 -34.10 -5.96
CA VAL A 1234 -41.31 -35.38 -6.69
C VAL A 1234 -42.30 -36.35 -6.03
N SER A 1235 -42.96 -37.16 -6.87
CA SER A 1235 -43.98 -38.13 -6.45
C SER A 1235 -43.82 -39.48 -7.16
N ASP A 1236 -44.54 -40.50 -6.69
CA ASP A 1236 -44.55 -41.89 -7.22
C ASP A 1236 -43.15 -42.52 -7.43
N MET A 1237 -42.14 -42.11 -6.65
CA MET A 1237 -40.77 -42.65 -6.74
C MET A 1237 -40.72 -44.16 -6.47
N ALA A 1238 -39.98 -44.91 -7.29
CA ALA A 1238 -39.76 -46.34 -7.12
C ALA A 1238 -38.41 -46.81 -7.70
N TRP A 1239 -37.71 -47.68 -6.97
CA TRP A 1239 -36.53 -48.40 -7.45
C TRP A 1239 -36.93 -49.80 -7.96
N ASN A 1240 -36.41 -50.19 -9.13
CA ASN A 1240 -36.52 -51.55 -9.65
C ASN A 1240 -35.13 -52.19 -9.75
N ASP A 1241 -34.78 -53.07 -8.81
CA ASP A 1241 -33.48 -53.71 -8.76
C ASP A 1241 -33.19 -54.68 -9.93
N SER A 1242 -34.25 -55.24 -10.53
CA SER A 1242 -34.12 -56.03 -11.77
C SER A 1242 -34.06 -55.18 -13.03
N THR A 1243 -34.65 -53.98 -12.96
CA THR A 1243 -34.47 -52.83 -13.87
C THR A 1243 -33.04 -52.31 -13.97
N LYS A 1244 -32.43 -52.14 -12.79
CA LYS A 1244 -31.48 -51.05 -12.50
C LYS A 1244 -32.06 -49.72 -12.97
N THR A 1245 -33.27 -49.43 -12.50
CA THR A 1245 -34.06 -48.25 -12.92
C THR A 1245 -34.67 -47.54 -11.71
N LEU A 1246 -34.51 -46.22 -11.63
CA LEU A 1246 -35.25 -45.33 -10.74
C LEU A 1246 -36.33 -44.61 -11.57
N SER A 1247 -37.61 -44.76 -11.20
CA SER A 1247 -38.73 -44.06 -11.85
C SER A 1247 -39.39 -43.07 -10.89
N PHE A 1248 -39.79 -41.90 -11.37
CA PHE A 1248 -40.44 -40.85 -10.55
C PHE A 1248 -41.35 -39.94 -11.39
N LYS A 1249 -42.08 -39.04 -10.72
CA LYS A 1249 -42.91 -38.00 -11.35
C LYS A 1249 -42.59 -36.61 -10.84
N THR A 1250 -42.63 -35.67 -11.76
CA THR A 1250 -42.33 -34.24 -11.60
C THR A 1250 -43.61 -33.44 -11.33
N ALA A 1251 -43.47 -32.19 -10.88
CA ALA A 1251 -44.61 -31.37 -10.45
C ALA A 1251 -45.62 -31.03 -11.56
N ASP A 1252 -45.18 -31.03 -12.83
CA ASP A 1252 -46.04 -30.89 -14.02
C ASP A 1252 -46.86 -32.16 -14.36
N GLY A 1253 -46.55 -33.30 -13.72
CA GLY A 1253 -47.16 -34.60 -14.00
C GLY A 1253 -46.38 -35.47 -15.00
N GLY A 1254 -45.18 -35.04 -15.39
CA GLY A 1254 -44.23 -35.83 -16.18
C GLY A 1254 -43.89 -37.18 -15.54
N SER A 1255 -43.43 -38.14 -16.33
CA SER A 1255 -43.22 -39.53 -15.91
C SER A 1255 -41.86 -40.03 -16.36
N ASN A 1256 -40.92 -39.95 -15.43
CA ASN A 1256 -39.48 -39.94 -15.65
C ASN A 1256 -38.87 -41.29 -15.29
N ALA A 1257 -37.81 -41.72 -15.98
CA ALA A 1257 -37.04 -42.90 -15.61
C ALA A 1257 -35.54 -42.75 -15.89
N ILE A 1258 -34.71 -43.09 -14.91
CA ILE A 1258 -33.24 -43.14 -15.01
C ILE A 1258 -32.84 -44.61 -15.01
N THR A 1259 -32.18 -45.06 -16.08
CA THR A 1259 -31.64 -46.43 -16.18
C THR A 1259 -30.13 -46.41 -16.01
N PHE A 1260 -29.62 -47.29 -15.15
CA PHE A 1260 -28.19 -47.42 -14.87
C PHE A 1260 -27.66 -48.63 -15.65
N GLU A 1261 -26.99 -48.38 -16.78
CA GLU A 1261 -26.27 -49.43 -17.49
C GLU A 1261 -25.10 -49.92 -16.61
N ASN A 1262 -24.71 -51.19 -16.76
CA ASN A 1262 -23.57 -51.83 -16.10
C ASN A 1262 -23.57 -51.90 -14.54
N MET A 1263 -24.43 -51.19 -13.81
CA MET A 1263 -24.55 -51.27 -12.34
C MET A 1263 -24.84 -52.70 -11.86
N THR A 1264 -23.99 -53.24 -10.96
CA THR A 1264 -24.10 -54.64 -10.50
C THR A 1264 -24.71 -54.79 -9.11
N GLU A 1265 -24.68 -53.70 -8.34
CA GLU A 1265 -25.00 -53.61 -6.92
C GLU A 1265 -26.51 -53.67 -6.71
N SER A 1266 -26.96 -54.40 -5.70
CA SER A 1266 -28.39 -54.67 -5.46
C SER A 1266 -28.91 -54.07 -4.16
N TYR A 1267 -30.07 -53.41 -4.25
CA TYR A 1267 -30.71 -52.69 -3.15
C TYR A 1267 -32.06 -53.32 -2.79
N THR A 1268 -32.39 -53.35 -1.50
CA THR A 1268 -33.62 -53.99 -0.99
C THR A 1268 -34.88 -53.19 -1.27
N ASP A 1269 -34.75 -51.88 -1.41
CA ASP A 1269 -35.83 -50.89 -1.46
C ASP A 1269 -35.27 -49.53 -1.92
N LEU A 1270 -36.16 -48.55 -2.09
CA LEU A 1270 -35.83 -47.19 -2.53
C LEU A 1270 -34.97 -46.43 -1.50
N ASP A 1271 -35.25 -46.56 -0.21
CA ASP A 1271 -34.53 -45.84 0.84
C ASP A 1271 -33.06 -46.29 0.90
N ALA A 1272 -32.82 -47.60 0.73
CA ALA A 1272 -31.48 -48.18 0.62
C ALA A 1272 -30.72 -47.70 -0.63
N PHE A 1273 -31.39 -47.54 -1.78
CA PHE A 1273 -30.78 -47.01 -3.00
C PHE A 1273 -30.43 -45.53 -2.87
N LEU A 1274 -31.40 -44.68 -2.50
CA LEU A 1274 -31.20 -43.23 -2.45
C LEU A 1274 -30.14 -42.85 -1.41
N LYS A 1275 -30.09 -43.54 -0.27
CA LYS A 1275 -29.08 -43.29 0.78
C LYS A 1275 -27.64 -43.57 0.32
N ALA A 1276 -27.44 -44.39 -0.71
CA ALA A 1276 -26.12 -44.68 -1.27
C ALA A 1276 -25.77 -43.77 -2.47
N ASN A 1277 -26.76 -43.44 -3.31
CA ASN A 1277 -26.55 -42.93 -4.67
C ASN A 1277 -27.25 -41.60 -4.97
N ALA A 1278 -27.82 -40.90 -3.98
CA ALA A 1278 -28.51 -39.63 -4.21
C ALA A 1278 -28.19 -38.56 -3.16
N ILE A 1279 -28.29 -37.29 -3.58
CA ILE A 1279 -28.39 -36.11 -2.71
C ILE A 1279 -29.89 -35.76 -2.62
N LEU A 1280 -30.41 -35.53 -1.40
CA LEU A 1280 -31.86 -35.50 -1.08
C LEU A 1280 -32.30 -34.29 -0.25
#